data_AF-Q6C1X5-F1
#
_entry.id   AF-Q6C1X5-F1
#
_cell.length_a   1.000
_cell.length_b   1.000
_cell.length_c   1.000
_cell.angle_alpha   90.00
_cell.angle_beta   90.00
_cell.angle_gamma   90.00
#
_symmetry.space_group_name_H-M   'P 1'
#
loop_
_entity.id
_entity.type
_entity.pdbx_description
1 polymer ?
#
loop_
_entity_poly.entity_id
_entity_poly.type
_entity_poly.pdbx_seq_one_letter_code
_entity_poly.pdbx_strand_id
1 'polypeptide(L)'
;MFAEGQIQKVPILGKESIHIGYKMQDHIVSEIVANIKSSTYILVTDTNIEDLGYVESLKTKFEAAFAKDGIKSRLLTYTVAPGETSKSRATKAAIEDWMLSKGCTRDTVILAVGGGVIGDMIGYVAATFMRGVRFVQIPTTLLAMVDSSIGGKTAIDTPLGKNLVGAFWQPVNIFIDTSFLETLPVREFINGMAEVIKTAAFYDAEEFTRLESASEIFLSTIKKRDAKDPRRVDLSPITDTIGRIVLGSARIKAAVVSADEREGGLRNLLNFGHSIGHAYEAILTPYILHGECVAIGMVKEAELSRYLGILSPVAVARLAKCIKAYELPVSLDDATVKARSHGKKCPVDDLLRIMGVDKKNDGSTKKIVILSAIGKTHEQKASSVADKDIRFVLSEEVIVGEAPVGDKKSYTVTPPGSKSISNRAFVLTALGKGPCKLRNLLHSDDTQHMLEAIELLGGASFEWEADGETLLVTGNGGKLTAPAQELYLGNAGTASRFLTTAATLVQKGDKDHVILTGNKRMQERPIGPLVDALRSNGADIAFQNAEGSLPLKIEAGVGLKGGLIEVAATVSSQYVSSLLMCAPYAQTPVTLSLVGGKPISQFYIDMTIAMMADFGVVVTKDETKEHTYHIPQGVYTNPEEYVVESDASSATYPLAYAAMTGHTVTVPNIGSKSLQGDARFAIDVLKAMGCTVEQTATSTTVTGVPNLKAIAVDMEPMTDAFLTACVVAAVSEGTTVITGIANQRVKECNRIEAMRVQLAKYGVVCRELEDGIEVDGISRSDLKTPVSVHSYDDHRVAMSFSLLSSIMAAPVAIEERRCVEKTWPGWWDVLSGVFNVPLEGVTLAKTVSKAESGLSKPSIFIVGMRGAGKTHLGAQAANHLGYEFIDLDQLLEKDLDTTIPQLIADKGWDHFRAEELRLLKQCLNDKSEGYVISCGGGVVETPAARDALQTFKGVGGIVLHVHRPVSRILEYLNKDQSRPAFVDDLEAVWQRRKELYRSVSSNVFFAPHCDSAEATAKVQQMLGAFLDRVTGKSEFVIPHKDQFTSFLSLTFPDVSIAATMLPSLSEGCSALELRVDLLNENDEAIPSEEYVLSQLAILRQNVDLPILYTVRTKAQGGRFPDDKPVELANLVNLGLKTAVELLDVELTYPAELVSSVGASRGYTKLLGSHHDFPGALNWSSLEWENMYARAEAVPVDVVKLVGMAKSFSDNFALENFREAHTSSPLLAINMGSHGQLSRVTNTLLTPVTHADLPVAAAPGQLSVEEINQTRSTIGMFNKNLSFFIVGTPIGHSKSPILHNTMFKKLGLPYEYSRFKTDDAAAVNAKARALLAQGNLGGISVTIPLKQDIIPFLDEVSPLAQQIGAVNTIIPGPNGTLKGDNTDILGLVNALTRFGANSLDKKTALIVGAGGTSLAAVHGLRSLGFAKILIANRTLSKAEAIADKFDNVEAVTLDSFVANKYTPSVIVSCVPATTFSMLDESNKLVSAALAASPKGLVLEAAYSAEATPLLKQVMDVEGWEFISGLYMLTEQGFEQFRLWTGIPAPKEVGEKAVLGN
;
A
#
# COMPACT_ATOMS: atom_id res chain seq x y z
N MET A 1 43.98 14.99 6.61
CA MET A 1 44.54 15.51 5.37
C MET A 1 46.02 15.39 5.49
N PHE A 2 46.59 14.78 4.46
CA PHE A 2 47.98 14.97 4.13
C PHE A 2 48.25 16.47 4.01
N ALA A 3 49.41 16.92 4.47
CA ALA A 3 49.80 18.30 4.20
C ALA A 3 49.77 18.54 2.68
N GLU A 4 49.44 19.75 2.24
CA GLU A 4 49.40 20.08 0.81
C GLU A 4 50.73 19.69 0.14
N GLY A 5 50.67 18.85 -0.89
CA GLY A 5 51.84 18.30 -1.59
C GLY A 5 52.46 17.02 -0.98
N GLN A 6 52.01 16.56 0.19
CA GLN A 6 52.47 15.30 0.77
C GLN A 6 51.72 14.12 0.13
N ILE A 7 52.46 13.23 -0.53
CA ILE A 7 51.93 12.05 -1.24
C ILE A 7 52.32 10.79 -0.48
N GLN A 8 51.36 9.96 -0.11
CA GLN A 8 51.61 8.56 0.26
C GLN A 8 51.37 7.64 -0.93
N LYS A 9 52.25 6.66 -1.10
CA LYS A 9 52.09 5.61 -2.09
C LYS A 9 51.70 4.29 -1.44
N VAL A 10 50.78 3.56 -2.06
CA VAL A 10 50.37 2.23 -1.62
C VAL A 10 50.68 1.22 -2.74
N PRO A 11 51.41 0.14 -2.44
CA PRO A 11 51.72 -0.89 -3.44
C PRO A 11 50.49 -1.76 -3.72
N ILE A 12 50.26 -2.05 -4.99
CA ILE A 12 49.27 -3.02 -5.48
C ILE A 12 49.90 -3.80 -6.65
N LEU A 13 49.77 -5.13 -6.64
CA LEU A 13 50.32 -6.01 -7.68
C LEU A 13 51.82 -5.74 -7.96
N GLY A 14 52.59 -5.48 -6.89
CA GLY A 14 54.03 -5.25 -6.95
C GLY A 14 54.48 -3.87 -7.43
N LYS A 15 53.58 -2.91 -7.63
CA LYS A 15 53.90 -1.53 -8.04
C LYS A 15 53.26 -0.50 -7.12
N GLU A 16 53.95 0.59 -6.88
CA GLU A 16 53.42 1.75 -6.14
C GLU A 16 52.48 2.60 -7.02
N SER A 17 51.37 1.99 -7.45
CA SER A 17 50.43 2.58 -8.41
C SER A 17 49.35 3.45 -7.75
N ILE A 18 49.12 3.32 -6.44
CA ILE A 18 48.13 4.13 -5.72
C ILE A 18 48.83 5.31 -5.07
N HIS A 19 48.44 6.53 -5.42
CA HIS A 19 48.95 7.78 -4.88
C HIS A 19 47.83 8.47 -4.10
N ILE A 20 48.06 8.79 -2.84
CA ILE A 20 47.06 9.38 -1.93
C ILE A 20 47.61 10.69 -1.36
N GLY A 21 46.80 11.73 -1.36
CA GLY A 21 47.21 13.06 -0.88
C GLY A 21 46.07 14.07 -0.94
N TYR A 22 46.40 15.34 -0.76
CA TYR A 22 45.44 16.44 -0.74
C TYR A 22 45.87 17.54 -1.73
N LYS A 23 44.94 17.99 -2.57
CA LYS A 23 45.16 18.95 -3.66
C LYS A 23 46.30 18.54 -4.60
N MET A 24 46.17 17.33 -5.13
CA MET A 24 47.21 16.65 -5.88
C MET A 24 47.21 16.95 -7.38
N GLN A 25 46.35 17.82 -7.89
CA GLN A 25 46.21 17.99 -9.35
C GLN A 25 47.53 18.25 -10.08
N ASP A 26 48.45 19.05 -9.52
CA ASP A 26 49.78 19.26 -10.12
C ASP A 26 50.63 17.98 -10.13
N HIS A 27 50.58 17.21 -9.04
CA HIS A 27 51.22 15.90 -8.96
C HIS A 27 50.66 14.94 -10.02
N ILE A 28 49.33 14.86 -10.14
CA ILE A 28 48.61 14.02 -11.12
C ILE A 28 49.09 14.33 -12.54
N VAL A 29 49.07 15.62 -12.93
CA VAL A 29 49.50 16.03 -14.27
C VAL A 29 50.98 15.71 -14.48
N SER A 30 51.85 16.05 -13.52
CA SER A 30 53.29 15.79 -13.67
C SER A 30 53.61 14.30 -13.84
N GLU A 31 52.95 13.44 -13.06
CA GLU A 31 53.17 11.99 -13.07
C GLU A 31 52.70 11.38 -14.39
N ILE A 32 51.52 11.78 -14.88
CA ILE A 32 50.97 11.28 -16.15
C ILE A 32 51.84 11.72 -17.32
N VAL A 33 52.19 13.01 -17.38
CA VAL A 33 52.98 13.58 -18.48
C VAL A 33 54.40 12.99 -18.52
N ALA A 34 55.03 12.79 -17.35
CA ALA A 34 56.38 12.23 -17.27
C ALA A 34 56.41 10.72 -17.52
N ASN A 35 55.50 9.95 -16.89
CA ASN A 35 55.61 8.50 -16.74
C ASN A 35 54.59 7.70 -17.57
N ILE A 36 53.51 8.33 -18.08
CA ILE A 36 52.44 7.67 -18.85
C ILE A 36 52.28 8.33 -20.22
N LYS A 37 53.40 8.47 -20.96
CA LYS A 37 53.45 9.17 -22.26
C LYS A 37 52.46 8.61 -23.29
N SER A 38 51.75 9.52 -23.97
CA SER A 38 50.79 9.22 -25.04
C SER A 38 50.68 10.40 -26.01
N SER A 39 50.34 10.13 -27.28
CA SER A 39 49.94 11.19 -28.22
C SER A 39 48.54 11.75 -27.91
N THR A 40 47.67 10.95 -27.29
CA THR A 40 46.27 11.30 -27.02
C THR A 40 45.89 10.93 -25.58
N TYR A 41 45.46 11.92 -24.81
CA TYR A 41 44.84 11.75 -23.50
C TYR A 41 43.35 12.04 -23.62
N ILE A 42 42.52 11.30 -22.88
CA ILE A 42 41.07 11.51 -22.85
C ILE A 42 40.62 11.61 -21.40
N LEU A 43 40.07 12.73 -21.00
CA LEU A 43 39.41 12.90 -19.70
C LEU A 43 37.92 12.59 -19.87
N VAL A 44 37.44 11.58 -19.15
CA VAL A 44 36.03 11.22 -19.14
C VAL A 44 35.46 11.38 -17.74
N THR A 45 34.30 12.04 -17.64
CA THR A 45 33.64 12.43 -16.38
C THR A 45 32.12 12.40 -16.53
N ASP A 46 31.40 12.63 -15.43
CA ASP A 46 29.98 12.98 -15.46
C ASP A 46 29.73 14.50 -15.38
N THR A 47 28.50 14.91 -15.69
CA THR A 47 28.06 16.32 -15.73
C THR A 47 28.19 17.02 -14.38
N ASN A 48 27.98 16.31 -13.26
CA ASN A 48 28.05 16.93 -11.94
C ASN A 48 29.48 17.38 -11.61
N ILE A 49 30.48 16.57 -11.98
CA ILE A 49 31.89 16.91 -11.77
C ILE A 49 32.37 17.99 -12.75
N GLU A 50 31.84 18.01 -13.97
CA GLU A 50 32.12 19.08 -14.94
C GLU A 50 31.66 20.44 -14.42
N ASP A 51 30.43 20.53 -13.89
CA ASP A 51 29.83 21.75 -13.36
C ASP A 51 30.56 22.35 -12.15
N LEU A 52 31.37 21.54 -11.45
CA LEU A 52 32.20 22.00 -10.32
C LEU A 52 33.52 22.66 -10.78
N GLY A 53 33.83 22.63 -12.09
CA GLY A 53 35.02 23.25 -12.67
C GLY A 53 36.31 22.44 -12.53
N TYR A 54 36.25 21.23 -11.96
CA TYR A 54 37.42 20.36 -11.80
C TYR A 54 38.02 19.92 -13.14
N VAL A 55 37.16 19.66 -14.13
CA VAL A 55 37.55 19.25 -15.48
C VAL A 55 38.37 20.35 -16.16
N GLU A 56 37.87 21.59 -16.11
CA GLU A 56 38.56 22.74 -16.73
C GLU A 56 39.88 23.04 -16.00
N SER A 57 39.91 22.89 -14.68
CA SER A 57 41.13 23.04 -13.88
C SER A 57 42.22 22.02 -14.27
N LEU A 58 41.87 20.74 -14.37
CA LEU A 58 42.77 19.67 -14.82
C LEU A 58 43.24 19.90 -16.25
N LYS A 59 42.32 20.27 -17.15
CA LYS A 59 42.64 20.56 -18.56
C LYS A 59 43.64 21.69 -18.68
N THR A 60 43.43 22.80 -17.97
CA THR A 60 44.34 23.95 -17.95
C THR A 60 45.75 23.55 -17.48
N LYS A 61 45.83 22.73 -16.41
CA LYS A 61 47.12 22.23 -15.89
C LYS A 61 47.83 21.30 -16.89
N PHE A 62 47.08 20.42 -17.57
CA PHE A 62 47.63 19.57 -18.64
C PHE A 62 48.17 20.37 -19.82
N GLU A 63 47.41 21.35 -20.32
CA GLU A 63 47.81 22.22 -21.42
C GLU A 63 49.06 23.05 -21.05
N ALA A 64 49.13 23.56 -19.82
CA ALA A 64 50.30 24.24 -19.30
C ALA A 64 51.53 23.31 -19.23
N ALA A 65 51.36 22.06 -18.79
CA ALA A 65 52.44 21.07 -18.77
C ALA A 65 52.92 20.71 -20.19
N PHE A 66 52.00 20.53 -21.14
CA PHE A 66 52.36 20.27 -22.53
C PHE A 66 53.13 21.43 -23.15
N ALA A 67 52.69 22.67 -22.89
CA ALA A 67 53.38 23.87 -23.37
C ALA A 67 54.77 24.01 -22.76
N LYS A 68 54.90 23.79 -21.44
CA LYS A 68 56.17 23.88 -20.70
C LYS A 68 57.20 22.87 -21.19
N ASP A 69 56.80 21.63 -21.43
CA ASP A 69 57.71 20.52 -21.76
C ASP A 69 57.81 20.28 -23.29
N GLY A 70 57.15 21.10 -24.12
CA GLY A 70 57.19 21.00 -25.58
C GLY A 70 56.52 19.73 -26.14
N ILE A 71 55.52 19.20 -25.44
CA ILE A 71 54.88 17.93 -25.73
C ILE A 71 53.76 18.13 -26.76
N LYS A 72 53.81 17.39 -27.88
CA LYS A 72 52.81 17.46 -28.97
C LYS A 72 51.60 16.53 -28.77
N SER A 73 51.17 16.35 -27.53
CA SER A 73 50.01 15.52 -27.20
C SER A 73 48.73 16.34 -27.25
N ARG A 74 47.60 15.69 -27.51
CA ARG A 74 46.26 16.30 -27.41
C ARG A 74 45.50 15.74 -26.22
N LEU A 75 44.69 16.59 -25.59
CA LEU A 75 43.74 16.24 -24.55
C LEU A 75 42.32 16.40 -25.09
N LEU A 76 41.51 15.34 -24.99
CA LEU A 76 40.09 15.34 -25.34
C LEU A 76 39.25 15.19 -24.06
N THR A 77 38.05 15.74 -24.07
CA THR A 77 37.09 15.63 -22.96
C THR A 77 35.77 15.02 -23.45
N TYR A 78 35.17 14.18 -22.62
CA TYR A 78 33.85 13.61 -22.84
C TYR A 78 33.07 13.54 -21.51
N THR A 79 31.81 13.92 -21.56
CA THR A 79 30.93 13.96 -20.38
C THR A 79 29.74 13.02 -20.59
N VAL A 80 29.45 12.18 -19.60
CA VAL A 80 28.25 11.32 -19.55
C VAL A 80 27.25 11.84 -18.51
N ALA A 81 26.01 11.33 -18.56
CA ALA A 81 25.06 11.57 -17.48
C ALA A 81 25.54 10.90 -16.16
N PRO A 82 25.26 11.48 -14.98
CA PRO A 82 25.60 10.87 -13.71
C PRO A 82 24.69 9.68 -13.38
N GLY A 83 25.13 8.83 -12.44
CA GLY A 83 24.32 7.75 -11.87
C GLY A 83 24.47 6.39 -12.56
N GLU A 84 23.93 5.35 -11.91
CA GLU A 84 24.21 3.95 -12.26
C GLU A 84 23.78 3.57 -13.69
N THR A 85 22.77 4.22 -14.26
CA THR A 85 22.29 3.91 -15.61
C THR A 85 23.26 4.24 -16.72
N SER A 86 24.28 5.07 -16.43
CA SER A 86 25.40 5.27 -17.34
C SER A 86 26.32 4.05 -17.46
N LYS A 87 26.25 3.06 -16.56
CA LYS A 87 26.91 1.77 -16.72
C LYS A 87 26.08 0.85 -17.63
N SER A 88 25.97 1.22 -18.90
CA SER A 88 25.16 0.50 -19.88
C SER A 88 25.93 0.19 -21.16
N ARG A 89 25.40 -0.76 -21.95
CA ARG A 89 25.91 -1.05 -23.30
C ARG A 89 25.84 0.18 -24.22
N ALA A 90 24.78 0.99 -24.07
CA ALA A 90 24.57 2.16 -24.89
C ALA A 90 25.61 3.25 -24.62
N THR A 91 25.85 3.57 -23.35
CA THR A 91 26.87 4.55 -22.95
C THR A 91 28.27 4.11 -23.39
N LYS A 92 28.59 2.83 -23.21
CA LYS A 92 29.85 2.25 -23.70
C LYS A 92 30.04 2.48 -25.20
N ALA A 93 29.03 2.13 -26.01
CA ALA A 93 29.08 2.29 -27.46
C ALA A 93 29.23 3.77 -27.85
N ALA A 94 28.48 4.67 -27.22
CA ALA A 94 28.56 6.10 -27.49
C ALA A 94 29.97 6.68 -27.24
N ILE A 95 30.62 6.27 -26.15
CA ILE A 95 32.00 6.69 -25.84
C ILE A 95 32.98 6.12 -26.87
N GLU A 96 32.88 4.82 -27.19
CA GLU A 96 33.78 4.15 -28.13
C GLU A 96 33.66 4.71 -29.55
N ASP A 97 32.44 4.92 -30.04
CA ASP A 97 32.17 5.51 -31.35
C ASP A 97 32.67 6.96 -31.43
N TRP A 98 32.48 7.72 -30.35
CA TRP A 98 33.04 9.07 -30.25
C TRP A 98 34.57 9.04 -30.28
N MET A 99 35.22 8.15 -29.51
CA MET A 99 36.68 8.00 -29.51
C MET A 99 37.22 7.66 -30.91
N LEU A 100 36.55 6.76 -31.64
CA LEU A 100 36.87 6.42 -33.02
C LEU A 100 36.71 7.63 -33.94
N SER A 101 35.62 8.40 -33.80
CA SER A 101 35.37 9.61 -34.59
C SER A 101 36.43 10.69 -34.40
N LYS A 102 37.09 10.73 -33.23
CA LYS A 102 38.21 11.64 -32.93
C LYS A 102 39.56 11.08 -33.37
N GLY A 103 39.61 9.89 -33.98
CA GLY A 103 40.85 9.24 -34.43
C GLY A 103 41.76 8.82 -33.28
N CYS A 104 41.19 8.34 -32.17
CA CYS A 104 41.98 7.78 -31.06
C CYS A 104 42.64 6.45 -31.49
N THR A 105 43.84 6.17 -30.98
CA THR A 105 44.61 4.96 -31.35
C THR A 105 44.95 4.10 -30.12
N ARG A 106 45.73 3.04 -30.31
CA ARG A 106 46.11 2.12 -29.24
C ARG A 106 47.03 2.75 -28.19
N ASP A 107 47.67 3.87 -28.53
CA ASP A 107 48.52 4.60 -27.58
C ASP A 107 47.72 5.45 -26.58
N THR A 108 46.42 5.67 -26.82
CA THR A 108 45.55 6.51 -25.98
C THR A 108 45.65 6.16 -24.50
N VAL A 109 45.61 7.20 -23.66
CA VAL A 109 45.51 7.08 -22.19
C VAL A 109 44.21 7.73 -21.75
N ILE A 110 43.35 6.96 -21.08
CA ILE A 110 42.07 7.46 -20.58
C ILE A 110 42.22 7.85 -19.10
N LEU A 111 41.70 9.01 -18.71
CA LEU A 111 41.58 9.47 -17.33
C LEU A 111 40.11 9.36 -16.91
N ALA A 112 39.81 8.42 -16.03
CA ALA A 112 38.49 8.26 -15.43
C ALA A 112 38.39 9.19 -14.21
N VAL A 113 37.71 10.33 -14.35
CA VAL A 113 37.53 11.33 -13.29
C VAL A 113 36.09 11.25 -12.79
N GLY A 114 35.88 10.66 -11.62
CA GLY A 114 34.52 10.49 -11.10
C GLY A 114 34.39 9.47 -9.98
N GLY A 115 33.15 9.14 -9.63
CA GLY A 115 32.84 8.07 -8.69
C GLY A 115 32.96 6.67 -9.31
N GLY A 116 32.45 5.65 -8.60
CA GLY A 116 32.52 4.25 -9.03
C GLY A 116 31.85 3.96 -10.38
N VAL A 117 30.78 4.70 -10.73
CA VAL A 117 30.13 4.58 -12.06
C VAL A 117 31.11 4.89 -13.18
N ILE A 118 31.78 6.04 -13.10
CA ILE A 118 32.80 6.45 -14.09
C ILE A 118 33.97 5.48 -14.06
N GLY A 119 34.44 5.10 -12.86
CA GLY A 119 35.54 4.16 -12.71
C GLY A 119 35.30 2.82 -13.42
N ASP A 120 34.14 2.21 -13.19
CA ASP A 120 33.75 0.94 -13.79
C ASP A 120 33.52 1.08 -15.30
N MET A 121 32.74 2.08 -15.71
CA MET A 121 32.35 2.24 -17.12
C MET A 121 33.57 2.54 -17.99
N ILE A 122 34.38 3.52 -17.57
CA ILE A 122 35.53 3.98 -18.34
C ILE A 122 36.68 3.00 -18.26
N GLY A 123 36.83 2.30 -17.12
CA GLY A 123 37.73 1.16 -17.04
C GLY A 123 37.35 0.06 -18.04
N TYR A 124 36.06 -0.19 -18.27
CA TYR A 124 35.63 -1.22 -19.21
C TYR A 124 35.78 -0.77 -20.67
N VAL A 125 35.52 0.51 -20.98
CA VAL A 125 35.90 1.11 -22.27
C VAL A 125 37.41 0.94 -22.50
N ALA A 126 38.25 1.24 -21.50
CA ALA A 126 39.70 1.08 -21.62
C ALA A 126 40.11 -0.39 -21.84
N ALA A 127 39.42 -1.34 -21.21
CA ALA A 127 39.69 -2.76 -21.36
C ALA A 127 39.39 -3.28 -22.78
N THR A 128 38.41 -2.71 -23.48
CA THR A 128 37.93 -3.22 -24.77
C THR A 128 38.35 -2.37 -25.97
N PHE A 129 38.53 -1.07 -25.80
CA PHE A 129 38.91 -0.18 -26.90
C PHE A 129 40.25 -0.64 -27.48
N MET A 130 40.25 -0.96 -28.77
CA MET A 130 41.41 -1.57 -29.47
C MET A 130 42.03 -2.78 -28.73
N ARG A 131 41.20 -3.58 -28.05
CA ARG A 131 41.60 -4.75 -27.24
C ARG A 131 42.50 -4.40 -26.04
N GLY A 132 42.29 -3.22 -25.47
CA GLY A 132 42.97 -2.77 -24.26
C GLY A 132 43.89 -1.58 -24.52
N VAL A 133 43.62 -0.49 -23.80
CA VAL A 133 44.46 0.71 -23.72
C VAL A 133 44.73 1.08 -22.26
N ARG A 134 45.72 1.94 -22.03
CA ARG A 134 46.09 2.39 -20.69
C ARG A 134 45.03 3.33 -20.15
N PHE A 135 44.74 3.22 -18.86
CA PHE A 135 43.91 4.21 -18.17
C PHE A 135 44.38 4.45 -16.74
N VAL A 136 43.94 5.56 -16.16
CA VAL A 136 44.16 5.92 -14.76
C VAL A 136 42.82 6.23 -14.09
N GLN A 137 42.76 5.99 -12.79
CA GLN A 137 41.61 6.34 -11.94
C GLN A 137 41.91 7.63 -11.18
N ILE A 138 40.96 8.57 -11.17
CA ILE A 138 40.98 9.77 -10.34
C ILE A 138 39.64 9.79 -9.58
N PRO A 139 39.52 9.02 -8.49
CA PRO A 139 38.27 8.89 -7.75
C PRO A 139 37.85 10.20 -7.06
N THR A 140 36.59 10.58 -7.22
CA THR A 140 36.04 11.83 -6.65
C THR A 140 35.04 11.61 -5.52
N THR A 141 34.61 10.38 -5.27
CA THR A 141 33.71 10.02 -4.16
C THR A 141 34.44 9.20 -3.09
N LEU A 142 33.99 9.27 -1.83
CA LEU A 142 34.58 8.48 -0.75
C LEU A 142 34.58 6.98 -1.09
N LEU A 143 33.45 6.46 -1.59
CA LEU A 143 33.31 5.09 -2.06
C LEU A 143 34.39 4.71 -3.08
N ALA A 144 34.64 5.56 -4.07
CA ALA A 144 35.63 5.25 -5.09
C ALA A 144 37.07 5.30 -4.56
N MET A 145 37.35 6.17 -3.59
CA MET A 145 38.66 6.27 -2.95
C MET A 145 38.99 5.04 -2.09
N VAL A 146 37.99 4.48 -1.39
CA VAL A 146 38.19 3.36 -0.46
C VAL A 146 37.98 2.00 -1.10
N ASP A 147 37.21 1.93 -2.20
CA ASP A 147 36.77 0.66 -2.78
C ASP A 147 36.89 0.63 -4.32
N SER A 148 35.97 1.24 -5.07
CA SER A 148 35.77 0.88 -6.49
C SER A 148 36.94 1.18 -7.43
N SER A 149 37.74 2.22 -7.18
CA SER A 149 38.90 2.53 -8.03
C SER A 149 40.02 1.50 -7.90
N ILE A 150 40.02 0.69 -6.83
CA ILE A 150 41.10 -0.23 -6.48
C ILE A 150 40.78 -1.65 -6.94
N GLY A 151 41.70 -2.22 -7.72
CA GLY A 151 41.73 -3.63 -8.09
C GLY A 151 41.12 -4.01 -9.43
N GLY A 152 40.79 -3.02 -10.27
CA GLY A 152 40.60 -3.20 -11.70
C GLY A 152 39.37 -4.02 -12.11
N LYS A 153 38.35 -4.14 -11.25
CA LYS A 153 37.05 -4.66 -11.68
C LYS A 153 36.34 -3.54 -12.45
N THR A 154 36.01 -3.78 -13.70
CA THR A 154 35.35 -2.81 -14.57
C THR A 154 34.15 -3.50 -15.21
N ALA A 155 32.98 -2.87 -15.22
CA ALA A 155 31.77 -3.55 -15.65
C ALA A 155 30.64 -2.58 -16.05
N ILE A 156 29.65 -3.14 -16.71
CA ILE A 156 28.35 -2.54 -16.98
C ILE A 156 27.23 -3.42 -16.44
N ASP A 157 26.10 -2.78 -16.21
CA ASP A 157 24.86 -3.44 -15.85
C ASP A 157 24.11 -3.90 -17.10
N THR A 158 23.22 -4.86 -16.89
CA THR A 158 22.28 -5.34 -17.90
C THR A 158 20.90 -5.43 -17.25
N PRO A 159 19.81 -5.56 -18.03
CA PRO A 159 18.48 -5.76 -17.44
C PRO A 159 18.38 -7.00 -16.52
N LEU A 160 19.31 -7.96 -16.64
CA LEU A 160 19.37 -9.15 -15.79
C LEU A 160 20.07 -8.94 -14.45
N GLY A 161 20.79 -7.82 -14.26
CA GLY A 161 21.48 -7.52 -13.01
C GLY A 161 22.78 -6.74 -13.17
N LYS A 162 23.44 -6.55 -12.03
CA LYS A 162 24.57 -5.65 -11.86
C LYS A 162 25.92 -6.25 -12.22
N ASN A 163 26.76 -5.46 -12.88
CA ASN A 163 28.15 -5.77 -13.15
C ASN A 163 28.36 -7.16 -13.78
N LEU A 164 27.39 -7.60 -14.60
CA LEU A 164 27.37 -8.96 -15.17
C LEU A 164 28.26 -9.08 -16.41
N VAL A 165 28.51 -7.96 -17.10
CA VAL A 165 29.40 -7.89 -18.27
C VAL A 165 30.51 -6.90 -17.96
N GLY A 166 31.76 -7.36 -18.03
CA GLY A 166 32.90 -6.54 -17.64
C GLY A 166 34.24 -7.20 -17.92
N ALA A 167 35.30 -6.59 -17.42
CA ALA A 167 36.66 -7.08 -17.52
C ALA A 167 37.47 -6.77 -16.24
N PHE A 168 38.43 -7.64 -15.93
CA PHE A 168 39.52 -7.29 -15.02
C PHE A 168 40.58 -6.52 -15.80
N TRP A 169 40.66 -5.20 -15.57
CA TRP A 169 41.59 -4.30 -16.24
C TRP A 169 42.18 -3.32 -15.23
N GLN A 170 43.45 -3.50 -14.90
CA GLN A 170 44.12 -2.69 -13.88
C GLN A 170 44.45 -1.29 -14.41
N PRO A 171 44.11 -0.22 -13.69
CA PRO A 171 44.61 1.11 -13.99
C PRO A 171 46.13 1.16 -13.81
N VAL A 172 46.80 1.98 -14.61
CA VAL A 172 48.25 2.18 -14.51
C VAL A 172 48.59 2.82 -13.16
N ASN A 173 47.86 3.90 -12.83
CA ASN A 173 47.91 4.61 -11.56
C ASN A 173 46.48 4.92 -11.07
N ILE A 174 46.33 5.03 -9.75
CA ILE A 174 45.13 5.48 -9.05
C ILE A 174 45.52 6.72 -8.23
N PHE A 175 44.93 7.87 -8.53
CA PHE A 175 45.26 9.14 -7.89
C PHE A 175 44.13 9.59 -6.97
N ILE A 176 44.25 9.27 -5.68
CA ILE A 176 43.29 9.61 -4.64
C ILE A 176 43.61 11.00 -4.07
N ASP A 177 42.92 12.01 -4.59
CA ASP A 177 42.99 13.38 -4.07
C ASP A 177 41.81 13.64 -3.12
N THR A 178 42.06 13.68 -1.81
CA THR A 178 41.01 13.85 -0.81
C THR A 178 40.34 15.22 -0.85
N SER A 179 40.84 16.20 -1.62
CA SER A 179 40.19 17.50 -1.79
C SER A 179 38.89 17.44 -2.58
N PHE A 180 38.65 16.39 -3.38
CA PHE A 180 37.36 16.19 -4.04
C PHE A 180 36.21 15.98 -3.03
N LEU A 181 36.54 15.49 -1.83
CA LEU A 181 35.55 15.29 -0.78
C LEU A 181 34.97 16.60 -0.25
N GLU A 182 35.64 17.73 -0.44
CA GLU A 182 35.13 19.05 -0.01
C GLU A 182 33.85 19.44 -0.74
N THR A 183 33.62 18.95 -1.96
CA THR A 183 32.40 19.21 -2.74
C THR A 183 31.42 18.05 -2.75
N LEU A 184 31.74 16.95 -2.07
CA LEU A 184 30.91 15.75 -2.11
C LEU A 184 29.58 15.98 -1.34
N PRO A 185 28.42 15.65 -1.93
CA PRO A 185 27.14 15.73 -1.24
C PRO A 185 27.09 14.85 0.01
N VAL A 186 26.33 15.27 1.04
CA VAL A 186 26.24 14.56 2.33
C VAL A 186 25.86 13.10 2.13
N ARG A 187 24.88 12.84 1.25
CA ARG A 187 24.40 11.48 0.95
C ARG A 187 25.50 10.61 0.35
N GLU A 188 26.36 11.15 -0.52
CA GLU A 188 27.45 10.38 -1.13
C GLU A 188 28.61 10.13 -0.17
N PHE A 189 28.80 11.00 0.84
CA PHE A 189 29.67 10.72 1.97
C PHE A 189 29.17 9.51 2.76
N ILE A 190 27.90 9.53 3.15
CA ILE A 190 27.23 8.46 3.90
C ILE A 190 27.25 7.15 3.10
N ASN A 191 26.94 7.21 1.80
CA ASN A 191 27.04 6.10 0.85
C ASN A 191 28.42 5.43 0.88
N GLY A 192 29.50 6.22 0.85
CA GLY A 192 30.87 5.69 0.93
C GLY A 192 31.24 5.10 2.29
N MET A 193 30.63 5.54 3.40
CA MET A 193 30.88 4.98 4.72
C MET A 193 30.42 3.53 4.85
N ALA A 194 29.47 3.07 4.03
CA ALA A 194 29.07 1.67 4.02
C ALA A 194 30.25 0.74 3.69
N GLU A 195 31.05 1.10 2.68
CA GLU A 195 32.25 0.33 2.29
C GLU A 195 33.35 0.36 3.34
N VAL A 196 33.45 1.46 4.07
CA VAL A 196 34.40 1.63 5.18
C VAL A 196 34.00 0.73 6.35
N ILE A 197 32.72 0.78 6.76
CA ILE A 197 32.17 -0.05 7.83
C ILE A 197 32.27 -1.53 7.45
N LYS A 198 31.94 -1.89 6.21
CA LYS A 198 32.13 -3.24 5.67
C LYS A 198 33.56 -3.73 5.90
N THR A 199 34.55 -2.93 5.49
CA THR A 199 35.96 -3.29 5.57
C THR A 199 36.40 -3.51 7.02
N ALA A 200 35.99 -2.64 7.94
CA ALA A 200 36.25 -2.84 9.35
C ALA A 200 35.52 -4.09 9.91
N ALA A 201 34.24 -4.28 9.55
CA ALA A 201 33.39 -5.34 10.07
C ALA A 201 33.90 -6.77 9.76
N PHE A 202 34.55 -7.00 8.61
CA PHE A 202 35.09 -8.32 8.27
C PHE A 202 36.59 -8.49 8.61
N TYR A 203 37.33 -7.40 8.85
CA TYR A 203 38.81 -7.43 8.91
C TYR A 203 39.44 -6.84 10.18
N ASP A 204 38.86 -5.78 10.77
CA ASP A 204 39.52 -4.99 11.83
C ASP A 204 38.53 -4.46 12.88
N ALA A 205 38.45 -5.17 14.01
CA ALA A 205 37.58 -4.82 15.12
C ALA A 205 37.99 -3.52 15.85
N GLU A 206 39.28 -3.15 15.82
CA GLU A 206 39.77 -1.94 16.48
C GLU A 206 39.37 -0.71 15.68
N GLU A 207 39.53 -0.76 14.35
CA GLU A 207 39.00 0.27 13.46
C GLU A 207 37.47 0.35 13.51
N PHE A 208 36.77 -0.79 13.63
CA PHE A 208 35.31 -0.80 13.82
C PHE A 208 34.90 -0.02 15.08
N THR A 209 35.58 -0.27 16.20
CA THR A 209 35.34 0.43 17.47
C THR A 209 35.62 1.95 17.37
N ARG A 210 36.63 2.33 16.59
CA ARG A 210 36.92 3.74 16.30
C ARG A 210 35.83 4.39 15.44
N LEU A 211 35.26 3.67 14.47
CA LEU A 211 34.16 4.16 13.64
C LEU A 211 32.91 4.44 14.49
N GLU A 212 32.60 3.56 15.44
CA GLU A 212 31.49 3.79 16.39
C GLU A 212 31.65 5.14 17.10
N SER A 213 32.82 5.40 17.67
CA SER A 213 33.12 6.61 18.45
C SER A 213 33.35 7.88 17.60
N ALA A 214 33.66 7.76 16.31
CA ALA A 214 33.92 8.91 15.43
C ALA A 214 32.68 9.41 14.66
N SER A 215 31.56 8.68 14.69
CA SER A 215 30.35 8.93 13.91
C SER A 215 29.78 10.36 14.07
N GLU A 216 29.64 10.84 15.31
CA GLU A 216 29.01 12.14 15.61
C GLU A 216 29.82 13.32 15.06
N ILE A 217 31.14 13.34 15.29
CA ILE A 217 32.01 14.41 14.77
C ILE A 217 32.12 14.35 13.24
N PHE A 218 32.06 13.15 12.66
CA PHE A 218 32.03 12.97 11.22
C PHE A 218 30.76 13.59 10.60
N LEU A 219 29.57 13.19 11.09
CA LEU A 219 28.30 13.68 10.56
C LEU A 219 28.12 15.18 10.76
N SER A 220 28.43 15.71 11.94
CA SER A 220 28.31 17.15 12.23
C SER A 220 29.20 17.99 11.33
N THR A 221 30.40 17.49 10.99
CA THR A 221 31.31 18.17 10.07
C THR A 221 30.79 18.16 8.63
N ILE A 222 30.44 16.99 8.08
CA ILE A 222 30.03 16.90 6.66
C ILE A 222 28.70 17.61 6.35
N LYS A 223 27.85 17.79 7.37
CA LYS A 223 26.56 18.50 7.26
C LYS A 223 26.72 20.02 7.33
N LYS A 224 27.79 20.52 7.93
CA LYS A 224 28.04 21.95 8.08
C LYS A 224 28.63 22.54 6.80
N ARG A 225 27.75 22.88 5.85
CA ARG A 225 28.14 23.50 4.57
C ARG A 225 28.64 24.94 4.74
N ASP A 226 29.56 25.33 3.87
CA ASP A 226 30.11 26.69 3.84
C ASP A 226 29.01 27.71 3.49
N ALA A 227 28.97 28.83 4.23
CA ALA A 227 27.93 29.84 4.06
C ALA A 227 28.04 30.62 2.73
N LYS A 228 29.24 30.70 2.14
CA LYS A 228 29.52 31.39 0.86
C LYS A 228 29.37 30.46 -0.34
N ASP A 229 29.76 29.19 -0.20
CA ASP A 229 29.51 28.17 -1.22
C ASP A 229 28.87 26.92 -0.58
N PRO A 230 27.53 26.81 -0.60
CA PRO A 230 26.81 25.68 0.00
C PRO A 230 27.19 24.32 -0.57
N ARG A 231 27.88 24.28 -1.72
CA ARG A 231 28.38 23.04 -2.33
C ARG A 231 29.64 22.53 -1.61
N ARG A 232 30.31 23.36 -0.81
CA ARG A 232 31.56 23.03 -0.12
C ARG A 232 31.38 22.75 1.37
N VAL A 233 32.29 21.96 1.92
CA VAL A 233 32.44 21.69 3.35
C VAL A 233 33.89 21.84 3.80
N ASP A 234 34.10 22.40 5.00
CA ASP A 234 35.41 22.41 5.65
C ASP A 234 35.66 21.08 6.37
N LEU A 235 36.57 20.29 5.82
CA LEU A 235 36.94 18.98 6.36
C LEU A 235 38.04 19.07 7.44
N SER A 236 38.52 20.27 7.79
CA SER A 236 39.57 20.47 8.79
C SER A 236 39.32 19.71 10.12
N PRO A 237 38.10 19.63 10.67
CA PRO A 237 37.85 18.94 11.95
C PRO A 237 38.02 17.41 11.90
N ILE A 238 37.84 16.80 10.72
CA ILE A 238 37.89 15.33 10.52
C ILE A 238 39.04 14.89 9.61
N THR A 239 40.01 15.77 9.48
CA THR A 239 41.25 15.62 8.69
C THR A 239 41.92 14.27 8.96
N ASP A 240 42.20 13.92 10.22
CA ASP A 240 42.88 12.68 10.57
C ASP A 240 42.01 11.45 10.25
N THR A 241 40.71 11.54 10.57
CA THR A 241 39.71 10.51 10.28
C THR A 241 39.62 10.17 8.80
N ILE A 242 39.50 11.17 7.92
CA ILE A 242 39.48 10.97 6.46
C ILE A 242 40.77 10.30 5.99
N GLY A 243 41.93 10.78 6.48
CA GLY A 243 43.24 10.23 6.13
C GLY A 243 43.37 8.76 6.50
N ARG A 244 42.97 8.39 7.72
CA ARG A 244 42.96 6.99 8.19
C ARG A 244 42.03 6.11 7.38
N ILE A 245 40.77 6.54 7.20
CA ILE A 245 39.75 5.74 6.51
C ILE A 245 40.19 5.43 5.07
N VAL A 246 40.66 6.45 4.35
CA VAL A 246 41.08 6.31 2.95
C VAL A 246 42.32 5.44 2.84
N LEU A 247 43.35 5.73 3.63
CA LEU A 247 44.61 4.98 3.59
C LEU A 247 44.44 3.53 4.06
N GLY A 248 43.71 3.31 5.14
CA GLY A 248 43.47 2.00 5.74
C GLY A 248 42.69 1.09 4.79
N SER A 249 41.56 1.57 4.28
CA SER A 249 40.73 0.80 3.33
C SER A 249 41.50 0.51 2.04
N ALA A 250 42.22 1.50 1.49
CA ALA A 250 43.01 1.31 0.29
C ALA A 250 44.12 0.27 0.47
N ARG A 251 44.81 0.25 1.63
CA ARG A 251 45.83 -0.75 1.95
C ARG A 251 45.25 -2.16 2.06
N ILE A 252 44.13 -2.31 2.77
CA ILE A 252 43.48 -3.62 2.95
C ILE A 252 43.03 -4.14 1.57
N LYS A 253 42.34 -3.31 0.79
CA LYS A 253 41.89 -3.72 -0.54
C LYS A 253 43.07 -4.02 -1.47
N ALA A 254 44.12 -3.20 -1.49
CA ALA A 254 45.31 -3.45 -2.29
C ALA A 254 46.01 -4.77 -1.89
N ALA A 255 46.10 -5.09 -0.59
CA ALA A 255 46.67 -6.34 -0.11
C ALA A 255 45.84 -7.55 -0.54
N VAL A 256 44.51 -7.51 -0.36
CA VAL A 256 43.60 -8.57 -0.76
C VAL A 256 43.63 -8.78 -2.29
N VAL A 257 43.60 -7.71 -3.08
CA VAL A 257 43.70 -7.79 -4.54
C VAL A 257 45.06 -8.34 -4.98
N SER A 258 46.14 -7.94 -4.31
CA SER A 258 47.48 -8.44 -4.66
C SER A 258 47.63 -9.94 -4.38
N ALA A 259 46.93 -10.44 -3.35
CA ALA A 259 46.87 -11.86 -3.04
C ALA A 259 45.93 -12.65 -3.95
N ASP A 260 44.83 -12.03 -4.41
CA ASP A 260 43.78 -12.69 -5.18
C ASP A 260 43.16 -11.75 -6.24
N GLU A 261 43.92 -11.47 -7.30
CA GLU A 261 43.50 -10.51 -8.33
C GLU A 261 42.20 -10.93 -9.03
N ARG A 262 42.03 -12.23 -9.30
CA ARG A 262 40.91 -12.75 -10.11
C ARG A 262 39.79 -13.38 -9.30
N GLU A 263 39.74 -13.09 -8.00
CA GLU A 263 38.64 -13.49 -7.11
C GLU A 263 38.41 -15.01 -7.05
N GLY A 264 39.48 -15.77 -6.83
CA GLY A 264 39.43 -17.21 -6.61
C GLY A 264 39.01 -17.62 -5.19
N GLY A 265 39.07 -16.72 -4.20
CA GLY A 265 38.63 -17.02 -2.84
C GLY A 265 38.72 -15.83 -1.89
N LEU A 266 39.93 -15.40 -1.51
CA LEU A 266 40.14 -14.36 -0.49
C LEU A 266 39.43 -13.05 -0.86
N ARG A 267 39.42 -12.68 -2.15
CA ARG A 267 38.76 -11.44 -2.60
C ARG A 267 37.24 -11.50 -2.46
N ASN A 268 36.63 -12.68 -2.26
CA ASN A 268 35.21 -12.79 -1.94
C ASN A 268 34.84 -12.03 -0.66
N LEU A 269 35.75 -11.94 0.31
CA LEU A 269 35.48 -11.27 1.59
C LEU A 269 35.13 -9.79 1.43
N LEU A 270 35.63 -9.15 0.37
CA LEU A 270 35.28 -7.77 0.02
C LEU A 270 33.81 -7.59 -0.37
N ASN A 271 33.07 -8.69 -0.57
CA ASN A 271 31.65 -8.69 -0.89
C ASN A 271 30.78 -8.98 0.34
N PHE A 272 31.28 -8.78 1.56
CA PHE A 272 30.42 -8.77 2.74
C PHE A 272 29.28 -7.74 2.57
N GLY A 273 28.05 -8.17 2.81
CA GLY A 273 26.83 -7.41 2.56
C GLY A 273 26.43 -7.26 1.10
N HIS A 274 27.25 -7.68 0.13
CA HIS A 274 26.97 -7.44 -1.29
C HIS A 274 26.14 -8.55 -1.94
N SER A 275 26.09 -9.76 -1.37
CA SER A 275 25.31 -10.86 -1.95
C SER A 275 23.82 -10.52 -1.90
N ILE A 276 23.37 -10.09 -0.72
CA ILE A 276 22.00 -9.59 -0.53
C ILE A 276 21.90 -8.11 -0.96
N GLY A 277 22.93 -7.30 -0.69
CA GLY A 277 22.93 -5.88 -1.05
C GLY A 277 22.78 -5.62 -2.55
N HIS A 278 23.49 -6.36 -3.41
CA HIS A 278 23.32 -6.24 -4.86
C HIS A 278 21.95 -6.70 -5.34
N ALA A 279 21.33 -7.67 -4.66
CA ALA A 279 19.99 -8.12 -4.99
C ALA A 279 18.96 -7.01 -4.73
N TYR A 280 19.06 -6.34 -3.58
CA TYR A 280 18.27 -5.13 -3.30
C TYR A 280 18.60 -4.01 -4.29
N GLU A 281 19.87 -3.74 -4.54
CA GLU A 281 20.32 -2.67 -5.44
C GLU A 281 19.78 -2.86 -6.86
N ALA A 282 19.77 -4.09 -7.38
CA ALA A 282 19.24 -4.39 -8.70
C ALA A 282 17.73 -4.08 -8.85
N ILE A 283 16.98 -4.08 -7.75
CA ILE A 283 15.56 -3.71 -7.72
C ILE A 283 15.37 -2.22 -7.41
N LEU A 284 16.13 -1.70 -6.44
CA LEU A 284 15.96 -0.36 -5.88
C LEU A 284 16.72 0.75 -6.60
N THR A 285 17.65 0.41 -7.50
CA THR A 285 18.32 1.40 -8.36
C THR A 285 17.29 2.06 -9.29
N PRO A 286 17.39 3.38 -9.56
CA PRO A 286 18.44 4.31 -9.10
C PRO A 286 18.14 5.01 -7.76
N TYR A 287 17.05 4.65 -7.09
CA TYR A 287 16.52 5.38 -5.93
C TYR A 287 17.37 5.28 -4.68
N ILE A 288 17.82 4.06 -4.39
CA ILE A 288 18.66 3.73 -3.24
C ILE A 288 20.07 3.46 -3.76
N LEU A 289 21.05 4.16 -3.19
CA LEU A 289 22.42 4.08 -3.65
C LEU A 289 23.06 2.74 -3.26
N HIS A 290 24.18 2.42 -3.92
CA HIS A 290 24.94 1.20 -3.68
C HIS A 290 25.24 0.94 -2.20
N GLY A 291 25.91 1.87 -1.52
CA GLY A 291 26.29 1.74 -0.11
C GLY A 291 25.09 1.69 0.83
N GLU A 292 23.97 2.33 0.47
CA GLU A 292 22.71 2.19 1.22
C GLU A 292 22.16 0.76 1.09
N CYS A 293 22.23 0.15 -0.09
CA CYS A 293 21.86 -1.25 -0.29
C CYS A 293 22.85 -2.22 0.38
N VAL A 294 24.15 -1.94 0.33
CA VAL A 294 25.20 -2.72 1.01
C VAL A 294 25.01 -2.66 2.53
N ALA A 295 24.62 -1.51 3.10
CA ALA A 295 24.32 -1.39 4.51
C ALA A 295 23.18 -2.32 4.95
N ILE A 296 22.06 -2.34 4.22
CA ILE A 296 20.95 -3.28 4.46
C ILE A 296 21.43 -4.72 4.27
N GLY A 297 22.19 -4.98 3.20
CA GLY A 297 22.76 -6.28 2.90
C GLY A 297 23.69 -6.80 3.99
N MET A 298 24.53 -5.95 4.59
CA MET A 298 25.41 -6.30 5.71
C MET A 298 24.60 -6.76 6.92
N VAL A 299 23.52 -6.05 7.27
CA VAL A 299 22.64 -6.45 8.36
C VAL A 299 21.98 -7.79 8.05
N LYS A 300 21.48 -8.00 6.83
CA LYS A 300 20.87 -9.28 6.43
C LYS A 300 21.86 -10.45 6.39
N GLU A 301 23.09 -10.24 5.91
CA GLU A 301 24.13 -11.28 5.95
C GLU A 301 24.60 -11.57 7.39
N ALA A 302 24.58 -10.58 8.29
CA ALA A 302 24.84 -10.79 9.71
C ALA A 302 23.68 -11.52 10.42
N GLU A 303 22.42 -11.17 10.11
CA GLU A 303 21.23 -11.91 10.57
C GLU A 303 21.27 -13.37 10.09
N LEU A 304 21.69 -13.61 8.86
CA LEU A 304 21.93 -14.96 8.34
C LEU A 304 23.05 -15.68 9.09
N SER A 305 24.16 -15.01 9.37
CA SER A 305 25.26 -15.56 10.17
C SER A 305 24.80 -15.96 11.58
N ARG A 306 23.88 -15.18 12.18
CA ARG A 306 23.24 -15.47 13.46
C ARG A 306 22.28 -16.65 13.36
N TYR A 307 21.42 -16.67 12.35
CA TYR A 307 20.47 -17.77 12.10
C TYR A 307 21.18 -19.12 11.91
N LEU A 308 22.36 -19.12 11.28
CA LEU A 308 23.22 -20.29 11.13
C LEU A 308 23.96 -20.70 12.42
N GLY A 309 23.81 -19.95 13.51
CA GLY A 309 24.46 -20.23 14.79
C GLY A 309 25.94 -19.85 14.85
N ILE A 310 26.42 -19.02 13.93
CA ILE A 310 27.85 -18.67 13.79
C ILE A 310 28.18 -17.32 14.42
N LEU A 311 27.27 -16.34 14.33
CA LEU A 311 27.45 -15.00 14.86
C LEU A 311 26.55 -14.75 16.08
N SER A 312 27.07 -14.05 17.10
CA SER A 312 26.26 -13.68 18.26
C SER A 312 25.19 -12.63 17.88
N PRO A 313 24.01 -12.66 18.53
CA PRO A 313 23.00 -11.61 18.35
C PRO A 313 23.53 -10.21 18.69
N VAL A 314 24.46 -10.13 19.65
CA VAL A 314 25.13 -8.90 20.07
C VAL A 314 25.94 -8.29 18.92
N ALA A 315 26.71 -9.09 18.19
CA ALA A 315 27.50 -8.60 17.06
C ALA A 315 26.60 -8.07 15.91
N VAL A 316 25.44 -8.69 15.67
CA VAL A 316 24.46 -8.19 14.69
C VAL A 316 23.93 -6.81 15.12
N ALA A 317 23.52 -6.68 16.39
CA ALA A 317 23.02 -5.41 16.93
C ALA A 317 24.10 -4.32 16.88
N ARG A 318 25.33 -4.66 17.23
CA ARG A 318 26.49 -3.75 17.19
C ARG A 318 26.80 -3.27 15.77
N LEU A 319 26.75 -4.17 14.78
CA LEU A 319 26.86 -3.82 13.37
C LEU A 319 25.76 -2.86 12.91
N ALA A 320 24.49 -3.19 13.19
CA ALA A 320 23.36 -2.35 12.84
C ALA A 320 23.44 -0.96 13.50
N LYS A 321 23.89 -0.88 14.76
CA LYS A 321 24.08 0.38 15.49
C LYS A 321 25.16 1.24 14.83
N CYS A 322 26.31 0.66 14.50
CA CYS A 322 27.39 1.38 13.81
C CYS A 322 26.93 1.94 12.46
N ILE A 323 26.24 1.12 11.66
CA ILE A 323 25.66 1.54 10.37
C ILE A 323 24.71 2.72 10.57
N LYS A 324 23.77 2.59 11.52
CA LYS A 324 22.75 3.62 11.79
C LYS A 324 23.35 4.91 12.35
N ALA A 325 24.44 4.82 13.12
CA ALA A 325 25.17 5.99 13.63
C ALA A 325 25.79 6.85 12.53
N TYR A 326 25.97 6.31 11.32
CA TYR A 326 26.37 7.05 10.12
C TYR A 326 25.19 7.44 9.21
N GLU A 327 23.94 7.33 9.69
CA GLU A 327 22.71 7.60 8.93
C GLU A 327 22.49 6.70 7.70
N LEU A 328 23.09 5.51 7.70
CA LEU A 328 22.81 4.48 6.71
C LEU A 328 21.58 3.66 7.11
N PRO A 329 20.77 3.20 6.13
CA PRO A 329 19.63 2.36 6.41
C PRO A 329 20.07 0.94 6.81
N VAL A 330 19.38 0.38 7.81
CA VAL A 330 19.57 -1.00 8.28
C VAL A 330 18.46 -1.96 7.83
N SER A 331 17.39 -1.42 7.22
CA SER A 331 16.20 -2.15 6.79
C SER A 331 15.54 -1.44 5.61
N LEU A 332 14.77 -2.19 4.81
CA LEU A 332 13.85 -1.63 3.81
C LEU A 332 12.71 -0.82 4.44
N ASP A 333 12.41 -1.05 5.72
CA ASP A 333 11.38 -0.34 6.46
C ASP A 333 11.79 1.06 6.93
N ASP A 334 13.07 1.42 6.75
CA ASP A 334 13.56 2.76 7.03
C ASP A 334 12.70 3.79 6.28
N ALA A 335 12.24 4.82 7.00
CA ALA A 335 11.38 5.86 6.44
C ALA A 335 12.05 6.54 5.24
N THR A 336 13.38 6.69 5.28
CA THR A 336 14.18 7.29 4.21
C THR A 336 14.20 6.39 2.97
N VAL A 337 14.31 5.07 3.15
CA VAL A 337 14.28 4.10 2.05
C VAL A 337 12.89 4.08 1.42
N LYS A 338 11.83 3.98 2.23
CA LYS A 338 10.43 4.04 1.74
C LYS A 338 10.15 5.34 0.99
N ALA A 339 10.58 6.48 1.50
CA ALA A 339 10.37 7.77 0.83
C ALA A 339 11.11 7.85 -0.52
N ARG A 340 12.39 7.47 -0.57
CA ARG A 340 13.23 7.61 -1.77
C ARG A 340 12.92 6.57 -2.85
N SER A 341 12.65 5.32 -2.45
CA SER A 341 12.20 4.25 -3.35
C SER A 341 10.72 4.36 -3.70
N HIS A 342 10.03 5.37 -3.16
CA HIS A 342 8.59 5.56 -3.26
C HIS A 342 7.75 4.39 -2.73
N GLY A 343 8.33 3.46 -1.97
CA GLY A 343 7.64 2.24 -1.49
C GLY A 343 7.82 1.02 -2.41
N LYS A 344 8.77 1.06 -3.35
CA LYS A 344 9.09 -0.06 -4.24
C LYS A 344 9.36 -1.34 -3.45
N LYS A 345 8.60 -2.40 -3.76
CA LYS A 345 8.74 -3.70 -3.10
C LYS A 345 9.91 -4.49 -3.68
N CYS A 346 10.52 -5.32 -2.83
CA CYS A 346 11.57 -6.26 -3.21
C CYS A 346 11.10 -7.69 -2.90
N PRO A 347 10.35 -8.35 -3.81
CA PRO A 347 9.89 -9.72 -3.59
C PRO A 347 11.06 -10.67 -3.36
N VAL A 348 10.94 -11.60 -2.40
CA VAL A 348 12.01 -12.54 -2.05
C VAL A 348 12.41 -13.42 -3.23
N ASP A 349 11.45 -13.82 -4.06
CA ASP A 349 11.71 -14.63 -5.26
C ASP A 349 12.60 -13.89 -6.28
N ASP A 350 12.36 -12.59 -6.47
CA ASP A 350 13.20 -11.77 -7.35
C ASP A 350 14.59 -11.58 -6.77
N LEU A 351 14.71 -11.35 -5.46
CA LEU A 351 16.00 -11.27 -4.79
C LEU A 351 16.80 -12.55 -4.97
N LEU A 352 16.19 -13.72 -4.74
CA LEU A 352 16.86 -15.02 -4.91
C LEU A 352 17.23 -15.30 -6.37
N ARG A 353 16.38 -14.90 -7.32
CA ARG A 353 16.67 -15.01 -8.76
C ARG A 353 17.88 -14.15 -9.13
N ILE A 354 17.96 -12.92 -8.64
CA ILE A 354 19.09 -12.01 -8.86
C ILE A 354 20.35 -12.55 -8.17
N MET A 355 20.23 -13.03 -6.93
CA MET A 355 21.34 -13.70 -6.23
C MET A 355 21.81 -14.96 -6.97
N GLY A 356 20.96 -15.60 -7.79
CA GLY A 356 21.32 -16.75 -8.61
C GLY A 356 22.40 -16.46 -9.65
N VAL A 357 22.58 -15.19 -10.05
CA VAL A 357 23.63 -14.75 -10.99
C VAL A 357 24.78 -14.00 -10.29
N ASP A 358 24.87 -14.08 -8.95
CA ASP A 358 26.01 -13.52 -8.23
C ASP A 358 27.32 -14.23 -8.62
N LYS A 359 28.38 -13.46 -8.84
CA LYS A 359 29.66 -13.90 -9.41
C LYS A 359 30.46 -14.82 -8.49
N LYS A 360 30.11 -14.84 -7.19
CA LYS A 360 30.73 -15.74 -6.20
C LYS A 360 30.16 -17.16 -6.26
N ASN A 361 28.99 -17.34 -6.87
CA ASN A 361 28.29 -18.61 -6.84
C ASN A 361 29.08 -19.70 -7.56
N ASP A 362 28.90 -20.94 -7.09
CA ASP A 362 29.46 -22.13 -7.71
C ASP A 362 28.30 -22.94 -8.29
N GLY A 363 28.03 -22.75 -9.58
CA GLY A 363 26.82 -23.26 -10.22
C GLY A 363 25.56 -22.68 -9.58
N SER A 364 24.65 -23.56 -9.13
CA SER A 364 23.42 -23.18 -8.43
C SER A 364 23.60 -22.85 -6.95
N THR A 365 24.78 -23.12 -6.39
CA THR A 365 25.05 -22.92 -4.96
C THR A 365 25.44 -21.47 -4.70
N LYS A 366 24.59 -20.75 -3.96
CA LYS A 366 24.85 -19.37 -3.55
C LYS A 366 25.98 -19.30 -2.53
N LYS A 367 26.89 -18.34 -2.70
CA LYS A 367 28.00 -18.09 -1.75
C LYS A 367 27.90 -16.70 -1.12
N ILE A 368 27.91 -16.65 0.22
CA ILE A 368 27.73 -15.44 1.04
C ILE A 368 28.87 -15.33 2.05
N VAL A 369 29.33 -14.12 2.36
CA VAL A 369 30.35 -13.91 3.39
C VAL A 369 29.68 -13.99 4.77
N ILE A 370 30.12 -14.95 5.57
CA ILE A 370 29.57 -15.19 6.92
C ILE A 370 30.55 -14.65 7.96
N LEU A 371 30.07 -13.80 8.86
CA LEU A 371 30.85 -13.31 9.99
C LEU A 371 30.79 -14.31 11.15
N SER A 372 31.91 -14.47 11.85
CA SER A 372 31.97 -15.19 13.13
C SER A 372 32.12 -14.26 14.33
N ALA A 373 32.64 -13.04 14.08
CA ALA A 373 32.71 -11.94 15.03
C ALA A 373 32.89 -10.63 14.25
N ILE A 374 32.76 -9.47 14.91
CA ILE A 374 33.22 -8.22 14.30
C ILE A 374 34.74 -8.29 14.09
N GLY A 375 35.20 -7.95 12.89
CA GLY A 375 36.58 -8.06 12.45
C GLY A 375 37.00 -9.48 12.04
N LYS A 376 36.07 -10.46 11.96
CA LYS A 376 36.42 -11.85 11.68
C LYS A 376 35.35 -12.63 10.91
N THR A 377 35.76 -13.29 9.83
CA THR A 377 34.89 -14.14 9.00
C THR A 377 34.99 -15.63 9.39
N HIS A 378 33.91 -16.37 9.16
CA HIS A 378 33.84 -17.81 9.42
C HIS A 378 34.83 -18.61 8.56
N GLU A 379 34.92 -18.25 7.28
CA GLU A 379 35.92 -18.78 6.34
C GLU A 379 36.72 -17.64 5.72
N GLN A 380 37.92 -17.93 5.20
CA GLN A 380 38.74 -16.97 4.43
C GLN A 380 38.30 -16.89 2.95
N LYS A 381 36.99 -17.00 2.71
CA LYS A 381 36.26 -16.92 1.44
C LYS A 381 34.76 -16.81 1.74
N ALA A 382 33.92 -16.64 0.72
CA ALA A 382 32.47 -16.76 0.91
C ALA A 382 32.05 -18.23 1.11
N SER A 383 31.12 -18.46 2.03
CA SER A 383 30.60 -19.77 2.42
C SER A 383 29.38 -20.15 1.59
N SER A 384 29.20 -21.43 1.32
CA SER A 384 27.99 -21.94 0.66
C SER A 384 26.79 -21.88 1.61
N VAL A 385 25.68 -21.29 1.16
CA VAL A 385 24.44 -21.16 1.94
C VAL A 385 23.27 -21.71 1.12
N ALA A 386 22.35 -22.42 1.78
CA ALA A 386 21.16 -22.95 1.12
C ALA A 386 20.12 -21.84 0.87
N ASP A 387 19.39 -21.94 -0.25
CA ASP A 387 18.35 -20.97 -0.61
C ASP A 387 17.26 -20.83 0.43
N LYS A 388 16.92 -21.91 1.14
CA LYS A 388 15.91 -21.87 2.21
C LYS A 388 16.31 -20.96 3.36
N ASP A 389 17.60 -20.93 3.71
CA ASP A 389 18.11 -20.16 4.84
C ASP A 389 18.18 -18.68 4.47
N ILE A 390 18.57 -18.38 3.22
CA ILE A 390 18.54 -17.03 2.65
C ILE A 390 17.09 -16.53 2.60
N ARG A 391 16.17 -17.34 2.06
CA ARG A 391 14.73 -17.02 1.99
C ARG A 391 14.16 -16.70 3.37
N PHE A 392 14.47 -17.51 4.37
CA PHE A 392 14.01 -17.30 5.74
C PHE A 392 14.39 -15.93 6.30
N VAL A 393 15.63 -15.48 6.09
CA VAL A 393 16.12 -14.19 6.57
C VAL A 393 15.50 -13.00 5.82
N LEU A 394 15.21 -13.17 4.53
CA LEU A 394 14.63 -12.14 3.66
C LEU A 394 13.10 -12.01 3.79
N SER A 395 12.42 -13.06 4.27
CA SER A 395 10.96 -13.08 4.42
C SER A 395 10.48 -12.40 5.70
N GLU A 396 9.34 -11.71 5.58
CA GLU A 396 8.61 -11.11 6.70
C GLU A 396 7.68 -12.11 7.40
N GLU A 397 7.25 -13.16 6.70
CA GLU A 397 6.42 -14.24 7.25
C GLU A 397 7.17 -15.57 7.28
N VAL A 398 6.80 -16.46 8.21
CA VAL A 398 7.42 -17.77 8.41
C VAL A 398 6.39 -18.88 8.35
N ILE A 399 6.69 -19.93 7.60
CA ILE A 399 6.01 -21.22 7.71
C ILE A 399 6.73 -22.06 8.77
N VAL A 400 5.98 -22.50 9.76
CA VAL A 400 6.42 -23.43 10.80
C VAL A 400 5.96 -24.84 10.42
N GLY A 401 6.91 -25.75 10.23
CA GLY A 401 6.65 -27.16 9.96
C GLY A 401 6.51 -28.01 11.23
N GLU A 402 6.25 -29.29 11.04
CA GLU A 402 6.11 -30.25 12.14
C GLU A 402 7.46 -30.51 12.84
N ALA A 403 7.45 -30.51 14.17
CA ALA A 403 8.57 -30.88 15.00
C ALA A 403 8.98 -32.34 14.77
N PRO A 404 10.27 -32.69 14.90
CA PRO A 404 10.75 -34.05 14.64
C PRO A 404 10.03 -35.09 15.53
N VAL A 405 9.37 -36.05 14.89
CA VAL A 405 8.72 -37.18 15.59
C VAL A 405 9.75 -38.29 15.81
N GLY A 406 9.97 -38.71 17.07
CA GLY A 406 10.94 -39.75 17.41
C GLY A 406 11.18 -39.92 18.92
N ASP A 407 12.31 -40.54 19.28
CA ASP A 407 12.70 -40.77 20.67
C ASP A 407 12.75 -39.45 21.47
N LYS A 408 12.37 -39.53 22.76
CA LYS A 408 12.44 -38.37 23.65
C LYS A 408 13.89 -37.87 23.76
N LYS A 409 14.13 -36.63 23.32
CA LYS A 409 15.40 -35.93 23.49
C LYS A 409 15.35 -34.97 24.68
N SER A 410 16.53 -34.67 25.22
CA SER A 410 16.76 -33.61 26.21
C SER A 410 17.47 -32.44 25.56
N TYR A 411 16.98 -31.22 25.81
CA TYR A 411 17.56 -29.98 25.33
C TYR A 411 17.85 -29.04 26.50
N THR A 412 18.87 -28.19 26.35
CA THR A 412 19.12 -27.07 27.26
C THR A 412 18.99 -25.78 26.46
N VAL A 413 18.11 -24.88 26.90
CA VAL A 413 17.88 -23.59 26.25
C VAL A 413 18.05 -22.50 27.29
N THR A 414 18.89 -21.52 26.97
CA THR A 414 19.07 -20.32 27.79
C THR A 414 18.36 -19.16 27.10
N PRO A 415 17.19 -18.72 27.60
CA PRO A 415 16.53 -17.52 27.10
C PRO A 415 17.40 -16.28 27.35
N PRO A 416 17.19 -15.19 26.60
CA PRO A 416 17.91 -13.95 26.83
C PRO A 416 17.58 -13.35 28.21
N GLY A 417 18.36 -12.36 28.63
CA GLY A 417 18.11 -11.61 29.86
C GLY A 417 16.67 -11.09 29.95
N SER A 418 16.13 -11.03 31.17
CA SER A 418 14.80 -10.49 31.43
C SER A 418 14.73 -9.03 31.03
N LYS A 419 13.74 -8.69 30.19
CA LYS A 419 13.51 -7.30 29.81
C LYS A 419 13.18 -6.44 31.03
N SER A 420 12.33 -6.99 31.90
CA SER A 420 11.85 -6.32 33.10
C SER A 420 12.98 -5.99 34.07
N ILE A 421 13.94 -6.91 34.22
CA ILE A 421 15.12 -6.71 35.07
C ILE A 421 16.13 -5.82 34.37
N SER A 422 16.42 -6.02 33.07
CA SER A 422 17.36 -5.19 32.29
C SER A 422 17.00 -3.70 32.38
N ASN A 423 15.74 -3.35 32.13
CA ASN A 423 15.28 -1.95 32.17
C ASN A 423 15.38 -1.33 33.57
N ARG A 424 15.10 -2.11 34.63
CA ARG A 424 15.28 -1.63 36.01
C ARG A 424 16.75 -1.47 36.35
N ALA A 425 17.58 -2.44 35.96
CA ALA A 425 19.02 -2.41 36.17
C ALA A 425 19.64 -1.18 35.52
N PHE A 426 19.22 -0.80 34.30
CA PHE A 426 19.65 0.43 33.64
C PHE A 426 19.32 1.69 34.44
N VAL A 427 18.07 1.84 34.87
CA VAL A 427 17.65 3.02 35.64
C VAL A 427 18.39 3.08 36.98
N LEU A 428 18.49 1.96 37.69
CA LEU A 428 19.17 1.89 38.99
C LEU A 428 20.67 2.15 38.87
N THR A 429 21.35 1.55 37.90
CA THR A 429 22.78 1.82 37.66
C THR A 429 23.02 3.26 37.25
N ALA A 430 22.17 3.84 36.41
CA ALA A 430 22.32 5.23 35.98
C ALA A 430 22.08 6.23 37.10
N LEU A 431 21.06 5.99 37.92
CA LEU A 431 20.80 6.81 39.11
C LEU A 431 21.86 6.57 40.20
N GLY A 432 22.46 5.39 40.26
CA GLY A 432 23.48 5.06 41.26
C GLY A 432 24.84 5.69 40.98
N LYS A 433 25.71 5.62 41.99
CA LYS A 433 27.05 6.21 41.94
C LYS A 433 28.10 5.13 41.70
N GLY A 434 28.95 5.35 40.70
CA GLY A 434 30.11 4.50 40.39
C GLY A 434 29.88 3.50 39.25
N PRO A 435 30.91 2.72 38.90
CA PRO A 435 30.83 1.71 37.84
C PRO A 435 30.07 0.45 38.29
N CYS A 436 29.37 -0.19 37.36
CA CYS A 436 28.75 -1.52 37.50
C CYS A 436 28.89 -2.29 36.19
N LYS A 437 29.34 -3.55 36.26
CA LYS A 437 29.35 -4.46 35.11
C LYS A 437 28.01 -5.19 35.03
N LEU A 438 27.20 -4.83 34.04
CA LEU A 438 25.96 -5.53 33.74
C LEU A 438 26.21 -6.70 32.77
N ARG A 439 25.75 -7.90 33.11
CA ARG A 439 25.92 -9.14 32.31
C ARG A 439 24.60 -9.82 32.03
N ASN A 440 24.57 -10.64 30.96
CA ASN A 440 23.38 -11.32 30.44
C ASN A 440 22.22 -10.34 30.13
N LEU A 441 22.58 -9.17 29.60
CA LEU A 441 21.63 -8.10 29.38
C LEU A 441 20.87 -8.32 28.07
N LEU A 442 19.56 -8.10 28.08
CA LEU A 442 18.75 -8.24 26.87
C LEU A 442 19.18 -7.21 25.83
N HIS A 443 19.65 -7.65 24.67
CA HIS A 443 19.83 -6.77 23.50
C HIS A 443 18.56 -6.79 22.66
N SER A 444 17.66 -5.84 22.91
CA SER A 444 16.45 -5.62 22.11
C SER A 444 16.23 -4.13 21.89
N ASP A 445 15.28 -3.78 21.02
CA ASP A 445 14.91 -2.39 20.75
C ASP A 445 14.53 -1.63 22.03
N ASP A 446 13.83 -2.28 22.97
CA ASP A 446 13.39 -1.66 24.22
C ASP A 446 14.58 -1.23 25.10
N THR A 447 15.60 -2.09 25.25
CA THR A 447 16.79 -1.80 26.05
C THR A 447 17.72 -0.82 25.35
N GLN A 448 17.77 -0.87 24.02
CA GLN A 448 18.54 0.07 23.22
C GLN A 448 18.02 1.50 23.37
N HIS A 449 16.71 1.71 23.20
CA HIS A 449 16.09 3.03 23.40
C HIS A 449 16.26 3.55 24.83
N MET A 450 16.22 2.65 25.82
CA MET A 450 16.49 3.02 27.21
C MET A 450 17.92 3.53 27.41
N LEU A 451 18.90 2.81 26.87
CA LEU A 451 20.32 3.15 26.99
C LEU A 451 20.61 4.51 26.35
N GLU A 452 20.14 4.73 25.11
CA GLU A 452 20.29 6.01 24.40
C GLU A 452 19.65 7.18 25.15
N ALA A 453 18.45 6.99 25.70
CA ALA A 453 17.79 8.05 26.45
C ALA A 453 18.50 8.40 27.76
N ILE A 454 19.05 7.42 28.47
CA ILE A 454 19.84 7.65 29.69
C ILE A 454 21.15 8.39 29.37
N GLU A 455 21.79 8.03 28.27
CA GLU A 455 23.01 8.67 27.78
C GLU A 455 22.76 10.15 27.46
N LEU A 456 21.69 10.44 26.70
CA LEU A 456 21.25 11.81 26.39
C LEU A 456 20.94 12.65 27.63
N LEU A 457 20.39 12.03 28.69
CA LEU A 457 20.12 12.69 29.96
C LEU A 457 21.38 12.92 30.81
N GLY A 458 22.55 12.42 30.40
CA GLY A 458 23.79 12.47 31.17
C GLY A 458 23.76 11.63 32.45
N GLY A 459 22.86 10.65 32.51
CA GLY A 459 22.68 9.81 33.71
C GLY A 459 23.81 8.82 33.92
N ALA A 460 24.37 8.28 32.84
CA ALA A 460 25.48 7.35 32.88
C ALA A 460 26.32 7.42 31.60
N SER A 461 27.57 6.97 31.70
CA SER A 461 28.37 6.60 30.54
C SER A 461 28.38 5.07 30.37
N PHE A 462 28.46 4.64 29.11
CA PHE A 462 28.33 3.24 28.72
C PHE A 462 29.59 2.79 27.97
N GLU A 463 30.13 1.63 28.34
CA GLU A 463 31.26 1.02 27.64
C GLU A 463 31.04 -0.48 27.50
N TRP A 464 31.16 -1.02 26.29
CA TRP A 464 30.99 -2.45 26.04
C TRP A 464 32.31 -3.19 26.20
N GLU A 465 32.31 -4.27 26.97
CA GLU A 465 33.42 -5.21 27.15
C GLU A 465 33.04 -6.59 26.60
N ALA A 466 34.04 -7.46 26.40
CA ALA A 466 33.87 -8.87 26.02
C ALA A 466 32.97 -9.05 24.78
N ASP A 467 33.31 -8.35 23.68
CA ASP A 467 32.55 -8.38 22.42
C ASP A 467 31.06 -8.01 22.56
N GLY A 468 30.73 -7.19 23.57
CA GLY A 468 29.39 -6.68 23.84
C GLY A 468 28.56 -7.55 24.79
N GLU A 469 29.10 -8.65 25.32
CA GLU A 469 28.42 -9.50 26.32
C GLU A 469 28.32 -8.82 27.70
N THR A 470 29.18 -7.85 27.98
CA THR A 470 29.22 -7.12 29.25
C THR A 470 29.15 -5.62 29.00
N LEU A 471 28.26 -4.94 29.72
CA LEU A 471 28.12 -3.49 29.66
C LEU A 471 28.63 -2.88 30.97
N LEU A 472 29.71 -2.11 30.88
CA LEU A 472 30.16 -1.26 31.97
C LEU A 472 29.31 0.02 31.97
N VAL A 473 28.50 0.18 33.01
CA VAL A 473 27.70 1.38 33.25
C VAL A 473 28.32 2.18 34.38
N THR A 474 28.72 3.42 34.11
CA THR A 474 29.22 4.33 35.16
C THR A 474 28.14 5.37 35.47
N GLY A 475 27.43 5.15 36.58
CA GLY A 475 26.33 6.00 37.02
C GLY A 475 26.81 7.31 37.66
N ASN A 476 26.03 8.38 37.43
CA ASN A 476 26.34 9.74 37.87
C ASN A 476 25.64 10.16 39.18
N GLY A 477 25.10 9.19 39.94
CA GLY A 477 24.48 9.47 41.24
C GLY A 477 23.20 10.31 41.15
N GLY A 478 22.41 10.15 40.08
CA GLY A 478 21.11 10.78 39.88
C GLY A 478 21.16 12.22 39.36
N LYS A 479 22.35 12.71 39.00
CA LYS A 479 22.53 14.03 38.38
C LYS A 479 22.22 13.96 36.89
N LEU A 480 20.95 14.14 36.55
CA LEU A 480 20.44 14.18 35.17
C LEU A 480 20.31 15.62 34.68
N THR A 481 20.52 15.85 33.38
CA THR A 481 20.48 17.18 32.74
C THR A 481 19.59 17.16 31.51
N ALA A 482 18.84 18.24 31.28
CA ALA A 482 17.90 18.32 30.16
C ALA A 482 18.65 18.39 28.81
N PRO A 483 18.44 17.44 27.88
CA PRO A 483 19.08 17.45 26.57
C PRO A 483 18.47 18.50 25.64
N ALA A 484 19.23 18.91 24.62
CA ALA A 484 18.72 19.75 23.54
C ALA A 484 17.72 19.02 22.62
N GLN A 485 17.85 17.69 22.55
CA GLN A 485 17.09 16.79 21.66
C GLN A 485 15.91 16.14 22.40
N GLU A 486 14.90 15.71 21.65
CA GLU A 486 13.80 14.89 22.18
C GLU A 486 14.27 13.48 22.49
N LEU A 487 13.73 12.86 23.55
CA LEU A 487 13.98 11.46 23.86
C LEU A 487 13.01 10.57 23.06
N TYR A 488 13.48 10.01 21.95
CA TYR A 488 12.70 9.06 21.14
C TYR A 488 12.81 7.64 21.68
N LEU A 489 11.67 7.03 22.01
CA LEU A 489 11.61 5.74 22.70
C LEU A 489 11.01 4.61 21.85
N GLY A 490 10.85 4.80 20.54
CA GLY A 490 10.21 3.80 19.67
C GLY A 490 8.82 3.40 20.17
N ASN A 491 8.56 2.10 20.30
CA ASN A 491 7.38 1.55 21.00
C ASN A 491 7.75 0.89 22.35
N ALA A 492 8.85 1.34 22.97
CA ALA A 492 9.38 0.77 24.20
C ALA A 492 8.54 1.17 25.42
N GLY A 493 7.49 0.40 25.65
CA GLY A 493 6.46 0.70 26.65
C GLY A 493 7.07 0.94 28.02
N THR A 494 7.84 -0.04 28.52
CA THR A 494 8.51 0.04 29.82
C THR A 494 9.47 1.22 29.90
N ALA A 495 10.16 1.52 28.79
CA ALA A 495 11.10 2.63 28.75
C ALA A 495 10.43 3.98 28.95
N SER A 496 9.30 4.22 28.26
CA SER A 496 8.57 5.47 28.43
C SER A 496 8.09 5.66 29.85
N ARG A 497 7.58 4.62 30.51
CA ARG A 497 7.08 4.73 31.89
C ARG A 497 8.20 5.08 32.87
N PHE A 498 9.31 4.35 32.80
CA PHE A 498 10.43 4.58 33.72
C PHE A 498 11.09 5.94 33.51
N LEU A 499 11.32 6.30 32.24
CA LEU A 499 11.95 7.57 31.90
C LEU A 499 11.03 8.77 32.17
N THR A 500 9.69 8.61 32.14
CA THR A 500 8.79 9.69 32.56
C THR A 500 9.02 10.08 34.02
N THR A 501 9.22 9.14 34.94
CA THR A 501 9.55 9.49 36.33
C THR A 501 11.00 9.94 36.47
N ALA A 502 11.97 9.28 35.82
CA ALA A 502 13.37 9.70 35.89
C ALA A 502 13.55 11.14 35.35
N ALA A 503 12.79 11.52 34.33
CA ALA A 503 12.82 12.85 33.74
C ALA A 503 12.36 13.96 34.71
N THR A 504 11.62 13.65 35.78
CA THR A 504 11.26 14.65 36.79
C THR A 504 12.42 15.03 37.71
N LEU A 505 13.47 14.19 37.75
CA LEU A 505 14.70 14.42 38.52
C LEU A 505 15.70 15.33 37.79
N VAL A 506 15.42 15.66 36.53
CA VAL A 506 16.32 16.36 35.63
C VAL A 506 16.52 17.80 36.06
N GLN A 507 17.78 18.24 36.08
CA GLN A 507 18.16 19.64 36.30
C GLN A 507 18.18 20.39 34.96
N LYS A 508 17.99 21.72 35.04
CA LYS A 508 18.07 22.59 33.86
C LYS A 508 19.44 22.44 33.18
N GLY A 509 19.42 22.21 31.87
CA GLY A 509 20.59 22.12 31.01
C GLY A 509 20.52 23.22 29.95
N ASP A 510 20.72 22.85 28.69
CA ASP A 510 20.51 23.75 27.54
C ASP A 510 19.03 24.13 27.37
N LYS A 511 18.14 23.27 27.85
CA LYS A 511 16.70 23.49 27.91
C LYS A 511 16.21 23.49 29.35
N ASP A 512 15.08 24.13 29.57
CA ASP A 512 14.32 24.13 30.81
C ASP A 512 13.31 22.98 30.90
N HIS A 513 13.30 22.06 29.93
CA HIS A 513 12.38 20.94 29.85
C HIS A 513 12.95 19.75 29.08
N VAL A 514 12.32 18.59 29.25
CA VAL A 514 12.57 17.36 28.50
C VAL A 514 11.31 16.97 27.74
N ILE A 515 11.46 16.51 26.49
CA ILE A 515 10.36 15.93 25.72
C ILE A 515 10.59 14.43 25.56
N LEU A 516 9.60 13.62 25.95
CA LEU A 516 9.57 12.18 25.70
C LEU A 516 8.56 11.88 24.60
N THR A 517 9.00 11.17 23.57
CA THR A 517 8.19 10.80 22.41
C THR A 517 8.47 9.38 21.94
N GLY A 518 7.78 8.92 20.92
CA GLY A 518 7.97 7.60 20.31
C GLY A 518 7.25 7.49 18.97
N ASN A 519 7.15 6.26 18.48
CA ASN A 519 6.41 6.01 17.24
C ASN A 519 4.90 6.28 17.40
N LYS A 520 4.15 6.21 16.30
CA LYS A 520 2.70 6.52 16.30
C LYS A 520 1.92 5.67 17.33
N ARG A 521 2.28 4.39 17.48
CA ARG A 521 1.65 3.48 18.45
C ARG A 521 1.94 3.86 19.91
N MET A 522 3.15 4.35 20.20
CA MET A 522 3.50 4.88 21.52
C MET A 522 2.66 6.12 21.87
N GLN A 523 2.34 6.95 20.88
CA GLN A 523 1.49 8.14 21.06
C GLN A 523 0.00 7.82 21.25
N GLU A 524 -0.40 6.56 21.10
CA GLU A 524 -1.75 6.08 21.42
C GLU A 524 -1.77 5.34 22.77
N ARG A 525 -0.59 5.12 23.38
CA ARG A 525 -0.43 4.22 24.52
C ARG A 525 -0.65 4.96 25.84
N PRO A 526 -1.51 4.44 26.75
CA PRO A 526 -1.87 5.15 27.97
C PRO A 526 -0.70 5.29 28.94
N ILE A 527 -0.61 6.47 29.55
CA ILE A 527 0.32 6.84 30.64
C ILE A 527 -0.30 7.78 31.69
N GLY A 528 -1.53 8.28 31.46
CA GLY A 528 -2.23 9.26 32.31
C GLY A 528 -2.10 9.04 33.83
N PRO A 529 -2.42 7.84 34.36
CA PRO A 529 -2.35 7.61 35.80
C PRO A 529 -0.95 7.83 36.43
N LEU A 530 0.13 7.58 35.67
CA LEU A 530 1.48 7.88 36.14
C LEU A 530 1.72 9.39 36.17
N VAL A 531 1.27 10.12 35.15
CA VAL A 531 1.40 11.57 35.07
C VAL A 531 0.62 12.24 36.21
N ASP A 532 -0.58 11.74 36.54
CA ASP A 532 -1.38 12.25 37.65
C ASP A 532 -0.67 12.05 39.01
N ALA A 533 -0.07 10.88 39.23
CA ALA A 533 0.71 10.61 40.44
C ALA A 533 1.97 11.49 40.55
N LEU A 534 2.61 11.81 39.42
CA LEU A 534 3.77 12.70 39.41
C LEU A 534 3.38 14.15 39.65
N ARG A 535 2.28 14.62 39.02
CA ARG A 535 1.73 15.96 39.23
C ARG A 535 1.28 16.16 40.68
N SER A 536 0.64 15.18 41.30
CA SER A 536 0.24 15.24 42.70
C SER A 536 1.46 15.29 43.65
N ASN A 537 2.61 14.74 43.23
CA ASN A 537 3.89 14.87 43.94
C ASN A 537 4.74 16.08 43.48
N GLY A 538 4.12 17.04 42.79
CA GLY A 538 4.72 18.35 42.50
C GLY A 538 5.47 18.45 41.18
N ALA A 539 5.53 17.41 40.34
CA ALA A 539 6.14 17.51 39.02
C ALA A 539 5.26 18.30 38.03
N ASP A 540 5.87 19.12 37.19
CA ASP A 540 5.18 19.84 36.12
C ASP A 540 5.33 19.08 34.79
N ILE A 541 4.20 18.59 34.27
CA ILE A 541 4.15 17.72 33.10
C ILE A 541 2.96 18.14 32.24
N ALA A 542 3.16 18.30 30.92
CA ALA A 542 2.13 18.61 29.95
C ALA A 542 2.09 17.57 28.82
N PHE A 543 0.88 17.19 28.41
CA PHE A 543 0.64 16.41 27.18
C PHE A 543 0.77 17.34 25.97
N GLN A 544 1.56 16.97 24.96
CA GLN A 544 1.75 17.78 23.75
C GLN A 544 0.63 17.58 22.72
N ASN A 545 0.11 16.35 22.63
CA ASN A 545 -0.91 15.95 21.67
C ASN A 545 -2.22 15.58 22.38
N ALA A 546 -2.59 14.30 22.37
CA ALA A 546 -3.78 13.78 23.05
C ALA A 546 -3.52 13.62 24.55
N GLU A 547 -4.51 13.94 25.37
CA GLU A 547 -4.41 13.74 26.81
C GLU A 547 -4.26 12.25 27.15
N GLY A 548 -3.42 11.93 28.14
CA GLY A 548 -3.26 10.57 28.65
C GLY A 548 -2.23 9.70 27.92
N SER A 549 -1.53 10.20 26.89
CA SER A 549 -0.53 9.46 26.10
C SER A 549 0.68 10.34 25.72
N LEU A 550 1.77 9.76 25.22
CA LEU A 550 2.92 10.55 24.73
C LEU A 550 2.53 11.35 23.46
N PRO A 551 3.21 12.46 23.12
CA PRO A 551 4.42 13.01 23.74
C PRO A 551 4.17 13.81 25.03
N LEU A 552 5.13 13.74 25.94
CA LEU A 552 5.13 14.47 27.22
C LEU A 552 6.22 15.54 27.24
N LYS A 553 5.87 16.76 27.66
CA LYS A 553 6.82 17.80 28.06
C LYS A 553 6.91 17.81 29.59
N ILE A 554 8.11 17.66 30.13
CA ILE A 554 8.37 17.61 31.58
C ILE A 554 9.33 18.74 31.93
N GLU A 555 8.96 19.59 32.89
CA GLU A 555 9.76 20.75 33.24
C GLU A 555 10.94 20.40 34.17
N ALA A 556 12.12 20.93 33.85
CA ALA A 556 13.37 20.60 34.53
C ALA A 556 13.61 21.51 35.75
N GLY A 557 14.20 20.93 36.80
CA GLY A 557 14.58 21.60 38.04
C GLY A 557 13.49 21.63 39.14
N VAL A 558 12.34 21.00 38.91
CA VAL A 558 11.24 20.94 39.90
C VAL A 558 11.48 19.84 40.93
N GLY A 559 11.85 18.63 40.47
CA GLY A 559 12.07 17.47 41.33
C GLY A 559 10.79 16.89 41.94
N LEU A 560 10.92 15.74 42.61
CA LEU A 560 9.84 15.12 43.39
C LEU A 560 9.85 15.67 44.83
N LYS A 561 8.68 16.08 45.35
CA LYS A 561 8.58 16.64 46.71
C LYS A 561 8.83 15.59 47.80
N GLY A 562 8.41 14.35 47.56
CA GLY A 562 8.39 13.31 48.58
C GLY A 562 7.10 13.29 49.39
N GLY A 563 7.11 12.62 50.55
CA GLY A 563 5.93 12.43 51.39
C GLY A 563 5.00 11.33 50.86
N LEU A 564 3.69 11.48 51.06
CA LEU A 564 2.68 10.49 50.64
C LEU A 564 2.44 10.57 49.13
N ILE A 565 2.57 9.44 48.44
CA ILE A 565 2.12 9.25 47.06
C ILE A 565 1.09 8.13 47.07
N GLU A 566 -0.14 8.44 46.66
CA GLU A 566 -1.22 7.45 46.53
C GLU A 566 -1.44 7.11 45.06
N VAL A 567 -1.50 5.81 44.76
CA VAL A 567 -1.77 5.29 43.41
C VAL A 567 -2.78 4.16 43.52
N ALA A 568 -3.71 4.03 42.57
CA ALA A 568 -4.69 2.95 42.65
C ALA A 568 -4.03 1.56 42.50
N ALA A 569 -4.47 0.59 43.29
CA ALA A 569 -3.94 -0.78 43.29
C ALA A 569 -4.08 -1.48 41.92
N THR A 570 -5.04 -1.03 41.10
CA THR A 570 -5.32 -1.55 39.77
C THR A 570 -4.45 -0.96 38.66
N VAL A 571 -3.58 0.01 38.96
CA VAL A 571 -2.70 0.61 37.95
C VAL A 571 -1.57 -0.32 37.51
N SER A 572 -0.97 0.00 36.37
CA SER A 572 0.13 -0.76 35.79
C SER A 572 1.31 -0.89 36.76
N SER A 573 1.87 -2.10 36.84
CA SER A 573 3.11 -2.42 37.57
C SER A 573 4.26 -1.48 37.24
N GLN A 574 4.33 -1.05 35.98
CA GLN A 574 5.39 -0.21 35.46
C GLN A 574 5.35 1.19 36.08
N TYR A 575 4.15 1.71 36.39
CA TYR A 575 4.00 3.03 37.02
C TYR A 575 4.52 3.01 38.45
N VAL A 576 4.09 2.00 39.22
CA VAL A 576 4.51 1.83 40.62
C VAL A 576 6.02 1.59 40.72
N SER A 577 6.55 0.74 39.84
CA SER A 577 8.00 0.45 39.79
C SER A 577 8.81 1.70 39.42
N SER A 578 8.32 2.52 38.50
CA SER A 578 8.93 3.79 38.12
C SER A 578 9.06 4.75 39.31
N LEU A 579 7.97 4.90 40.07
CA LEU A 579 7.93 5.71 41.27
C LEU A 579 8.90 5.18 42.34
N LEU A 580 8.91 3.87 42.58
CA LEU A 580 9.82 3.23 43.54
C LEU A 580 11.29 3.51 43.22
N MET A 581 11.71 3.33 41.96
CA MET A 581 13.11 3.52 41.57
C MET A 581 13.59 4.96 41.73
N CYS A 582 12.72 5.95 41.51
CA CYS A 582 13.09 7.37 41.59
C CYS A 582 12.82 8.00 42.97
N ALA A 583 12.00 7.37 43.80
CA ALA A 583 11.62 7.87 45.12
C ALA A 583 12.79 8.23 46.06
N PRO A 584 13.95 7.52 46.06
CA PRO A 584 15.09 7.90 46.90
C PRO A 584 15.65 9.30 46.61
N TYR A 585 15.43 9.82 45.41
CA TYR A 585 15.90 11.12 44.95
C TYR A 585 14.88 12.25 45.20
N ALA A 586 13.75 11.96 45.84
CA ALA A 586 12.81 12.99 46.27
C ALA A 586 13.41 13.90 47.35
N GLN A 587 12.84 15.10 47.52
CA GLN A 587 13.30 16.09 48.49
C GLN A 587 13.13 15.63 49.94
N THR A 588 12.15 14.76 50.20
CA THR A 588 11.89 14.12 51.50
C THR A 588 11.59 12.63 51.31
N PRO A 589 11.74 11.78 52.35
CA PRO A 589 11.38 10.36 52.27
C PRO A 589 9.95 10.15 51.74
N VAL A 590 9.77 9.11 50.93
CA VAL A 590 8.48 8.81 50.27
C VAL A 590 7.76 7.71 51.05
N THR A 591 6.46 7.87 51.21
CA THR A 591 5.55 6.78 51.59
C THR A 591 4.62 6.52 50.42
N LEU A 592 4.79 5.37 49.76
CA LEU A 592 3.99 4.96 48.62
C LEU A 592 2.85 4.06 49.09
N SER A 593 1.61 4.49 48.88
CA SER A 593 0.40 3.77 49.29
C SER A 593 -0.41 3.34 48.07
N LEU A 594 -0.73 2.04 47.97
CA LEU A 594 -1.56 1.51 46.90
C LEU A 594 -3.02 1.36 47.38
N VAL A 595 -3.90 2.22 46.90
CA VAL A 595 -5.29 2.33 47.36
C VAL A 595 -6.26 1.53 46.49
N GLY A 596 -7.24 0.87 47.12
CA GLY A 596 -8.32 0.17 46.40
C GLY A 596 -8.22 -1.36 46.37
N GLY A 597 -7.33 -1.98 47.16
CA GLY A 597 -7.27 -3.42 47.37
C GLY A 597 -5.92 -4.04 47.03
N LYS A 598 -5.90 -5.36 46.80
CA LYS A 598 -4.70 -6.10 46.43
C LYS A 598 -4.18 -5.61 45.07
N PRO A 599 -2.92 -5.16 44.97
CA PRO A 599 -2.38 -4.69 43.71
C PRO A 599 -2.14 -5.85 42.76
N ILE A 600 -2.55 -5.67 41.50
CA ILE A 600 -2.45 -6.68 40.39
C ILE A 600 -0.99 -7.00 40.02
N SER A 601 -0.03 -6.38 40.71
CA SER A 601 1.36 -6.32 40.29
C SER A 601 2.36 -6.44 41.43
N GLN A 602 1.95 -7.11 42.52
CA GLN A 602 2.78 -7.32 43.70
C GLN A 602 4.16 -7.90 43.38
N PHE A 603 4.27 -8.88 42.47
CA PHE A 603 5.57 -9.48 42.10
C PHE A 603 6.54 -8.49 41.44
N TYR A 604 6.03 -7.55 40.63
CA TYR A 604 6.88 -6.51 40.04
C TYR A 604 7.32 -5.48 41.08
N ILE A 605 6.50 -5.22 42.09
CA ILE A 605 6.86 -4.36 43.22
C ILE A 605 7.96 -5.04 44.03
N ASP A 606 7.78 -6.31 44.40
CA ASP A 606 8.73 -7.09 45.17
C ASP A 606 10.08 -7.22 44.43
N MET A 607 10.05 -7.49 43.12
CA MET A 607 11.23 -7.47 42.25
C MET A 607 11.94 -6.12 42.31
N THR A 608 11.20 -5.02 42.17
CA THR A 608 11.81 -3.68 42.18
C THR A 608 12.45 -3.37 43.53
N ILE A 609 11.79 -3.72 44.64
CA ILE A 609 12.31 -3.53 46.00
C ILE A 609 13.56 -4.38 46.23
N ALA A 610 13.57 -5.65 45.80
CA ALA A 610 14.73 -6.50 45.91
C ALA A 610 15.93 -5.93 45.12
N MET A 611 15.69 -5.48 43.89
CA MET A 611 16.73 -4.81 43.10
C MET A 611 17.21 -3.51 43.75
N MET A 612 16.32 -2.69 44.33
CA MET A 612 16.76 -1.49 45.06
C MET A 612 17.69 -1.83 46.23
N ALA A 613 17.42 -2.94 46.93
CA ALA A 613 18.25 -3.41 48.03
C ALA A 613 19.64 -3.87 47.54
N ASP A 614 19.71 -4.55 46.39
CA ASP A 614 20.99 -4.91 45.74
C ASP A 614 21.83 -3.67 45.39
N PHE A 615 21.16 -2.54 45.15
CA PHE A 615 21.74 -1.22 44.88
C PHE A 615 21.85 -0.33 46.14
N GLY A 616 21.74 -0.93 47.33
CA GLY A 616 22.02 -0.28 48.62
C GLY A 616 20.89 0.54 49.23
N VAL A 617 19.68 0.51 48.66
CA VAL A 617 18.50 1.22 49.20
C VAL A 617 17.45 0.22 49.68
N VAL A 618 17.25 0.14 50.99
CA VAL A 618 16.30 -0.80 51.61
C VAL A 618 14.95 -0.12 51.81
N VAL A 619 13.92 -0.63 51.14
CA VAL A 619 12.51 -0.24 51.34
C VAL A 619 11.89 -1.10 52.44
N THR A 620 11.13 -0.48 53.34
CA THR A 620 10.39 -1.20 54.40
C THR A 620 8.89 -1.15 54.15
N LYS A 621 8.20 -2.25 54.41
CA LYS A 621 6.73 -2.33 54.33
C LYS A 621 6.11 -1.82 55.64
N ASP A 622 5.01 -1.09 55.56
CA ASP A 622 4.27 -0.64 56.75
C ASP A 622 3.64 -1.85 57.45
N GLU A 623 3.78 -1.95 58.78
CA GLU A 623 3.25 -3.07 59.58
C GLU A 623 1.74 -2.95 59.84
N THR A 624 1.18 -1.75 59.70
CA THR A 624 -0.22 -1.42 60.04
C THR A 624 -1.10 -1.21 58.80
N LYS A 625 -0.51 -0.74 57.70
CA LYS A 625 -1.23 -0.44 56.45
C LYS A 625 -0.77 -1.35 55.33
N GLU A 626 -1.69 -2.20 54.89
CA GLU A 626 -1.43 -3.12 53.79
C GLU A 626 -1.09 -2.35 52.51
N HIS A 627 -0.15 -2.89 51.72
CA HIS A 627 0.35 -2.29 50.46
C HIS A 627 0.88 -0.85 50.57
N THR A 628 1.39 -0.47 51.75
CA THR A 628 2.10 0.79 51.97
C THR A 628 3.61 0.52 52.17
N TYR A 629 4.45 1.30 51.50
CA TYR A 629 5.90 1.13 51.47
C TYR A 629 6.60 2.44 51.86
N HIS A 630 7.55 2.37 52.78
CA HIS A 630 8.39 3.48 53.18
C HIS A 630 9.73 3.41 52.44
N ILE A 631 10.00 4.42 51.62
CA ILE A 631 11.22 4.55 50.82
C ILE A 631 12.10 5.64 51.44
N PRO A 632 13.34 5.33 51.85
CA PRO A 632 14.24 6.32 52.41
C PRO A 632 14.76 7.28 51.32
N GLN A 633 15.14 8.48 51.73
CA GLN A 633 15.88 9.40 50.87
C GLN A 633 17.35 8.99 50.80
N GLY A 634 17.92 8.90 49.60
CA GLY A 634 19.30 8.45 49.40
C GLY A 634 19.71 8.34 47.93
N VAL A 635 20.95 7.90 47.71
CA VAL A 635 21.52 7.64 46.38
C VAL A 635 21.89 6.17 46.30
N TYR A 636 21.57 5.50 45.20
CA TYR A 636 21.98 4.10 45.00
C TYR A 636 23.51 3.97 44.96
N THR A 637 24.01 2.88 45.55
CA THR A 637 25.41 2.48 45.46
C THR A 637 25.51 1.33 44.46
N ASN A 638 26.18 1.58 43.34
CA ASN A 638 26.28 0.57 42.29
C ASN A 638 27.11 -0.63 42.78
N PRO A 639 26.62 -1.88 42.64
CA PRO A 639 27.43 -3.06 42.86
C PRO A 639 28.51 -3.18 41.77
N GLU A 640 29.59 -3.89 42.06
CA GLU A 640 30.69 -4.06 41.10
C GLU A 640 30.25 -4.84 39.84
N GLU A 641 29.40 -5.86 40.04
CA GLU A 641 28.78 -6.66 38.97
C GLU A 641 27.30 -6.91 39.30
N TYR A 642 26.44 -6.89 38.29
CA TYR A 642 25.04 -7.29 38.38
C TYR A 642 24.66 -8.18 37.19
N VAL A 643 24.29 -9.43 37.48
CA VAL A 643 23.91 -10.42 36.46
C VAL A 643 22.40 -10.44 36.32
N VAL A 644 21.91 -10.10 35.12
CA VAL A 644 20.48 -10.12 34.82
C VAL A 644 20.02 -11.58 34.69
N GLU A 645 18.99 -11.98 35.44
CA GLU A 645 18.35 -13.29 35.24
C GLU A 645 17.72 -13.39 33.84
N SER A 646 17.69 -14.59 33.25
CA SER A 646 16.97 -14.82 32.00
C SER A 646 15.47 -14.53 32.13
N ASP A 647 14.83 -14.17 31.03
CA ASP A 647 13.42 -13.81 30.99
C ASP A 647 12.52 -15.02 31.27
N ALA A 648 11.87 -15.03 32.45
CA ALA A 648 11.03 -16.16 32.86
C ALA A 648 9.79 -16.33 31.98
N SER A 649 9.27 -15.21 31.48
CA SER A 649 8.26 -15.15 30.45
C SER A 649 8.68 -15.89 29.17
N SER A 650 9.87 -15.61 28.67
CA SER A 650 10.43 -16.27 27.48
C SER A 650 10.79 -17.72 27.74
N ALA A 651 11.21 -18.05 28.96
CA ALA A 651 11.44 -19.43 29.39
C ALA A 651 10.18 -20.31 29.29
N THR A 652 8.97 -19.72 29.31
CA THR A 652 7.75 -20.50 29.15
C THR A 652 7.66 -21.20 27.80
N TYR A 653 8.18 -20.59 26.71
CA TYR A 653 8.08 -21.16 25.37
C TYR A 653 8.84 -22.49 25.19
N PRO A 654 10.16 -22.59 25.50
CA PRO A 654 10.88 -23.85 25.40
C PRO A 654 10.38 -24.90 26.42
N LEU A 655 9.89 -24.48 27.59
CA LEU A 655 9.29 -25.41 28.56
C LEU A 655 7.93 -25.95 28.07
N ALA A 656 7.10 -25.10 27.44
CA ALA A 656 5.85 -25.50 26.79
C ALA A 656 6.09 -26.39 25.57
N TYR A 657 7.17 -26.16 24.81
CA TYR A 657 7.61 -27.07 23.75
C TYR A 657 7.83 -28.49 24.31
N ALA A 658 8.54 -28.63 25.44
CA ALA A 658 8.70 -29.91 26.13
C ALA A 658 7.33 -30.51 26.52
N ALA A 659 6.47 -29.70 27.14
CA ALA A 659 5.14 -30.15 27.59
C ALA A 659 4.28 -30.69 26.45
N MET A 660 4.25 -30.00 25.31
CA MET A 660 3.45 -30.39 24.16
C MET A 660 4.09 -31.57 23.42
N THR A 661 5.39 -31.57 23.17
CA THR A 661 6.05 -32.62 22.36
C THR A 661 6.38 -33.91 23.13
N GLY A 662 6.41 -33.86 24.46
CA GLY A 662 6.82 -34.99 25.29
C GLY A 662 8.32 -35.08 25.54
N HIS A 663 9.12 -34.17 24.96
CA HIS A 663 10.56 -34.05 25.18
C HIS A 663 10.89 -33.50 26.58
N THR A 664 12.19 -33.42 26.88
CA THR A 664 12.72 -32.80 28.09
C THR A 664 13.46 -31.51 27.73
N VAL A 665 13.18 -30.42 28.44
CA VAL A 665 13.86 -29.14 28.25
C VAL A 665 14.29 -28.58 29.61
N THR A 666 15.54 -28.13 29.69
CA THR A 666 16.12 -27.46 30.85
C THR A 666 16.40 -25.99 30.54
N VAL A 667 15.95 -25.11 31.43
CA VAL A 667 16.37 -23.71 31.51
C VAL A 667 17.34 -23.59 32.69
N PRO A 668 18.64 -23.33 32.45
CA PRO A 668 19.69 -23.56 33.44
C PRO A 668 19.86 -22.44 34.47
N ASN A 669 19.24 -21.28 34.24
CA ASN A 669 19.46 -20.05 35.01
C ASN A 669 18.15 -19.39 35.51
N ILE A 670 17.04 -20.14 35.51
CA ILE A 670 15.78 -19.77 36.18
C ILE A 670 15.35 -20.95 37.04
N GLY A 671 15.23 -20.72 38.35
CA GLY A 671 14.78 -21.73 39.31
C GLY A 671 13.84 -21.16 40.36
N SER A 672 13.70 -21.88 41.48
CA SER A 672 12.75 -21.53 42.54
C SER A 672 13.06 -20.25 43.30
N LYS A 673 14.26 -19.67 43.15
CA LYS A 673 14.63 -18.37 43.73
C LYS A 673 14.39 -17.17 42.80
N SER A 674 13.94 -17.40 41.57
CA SER A 674 13.66 -16.32 40.61
C SER A 674 12.68 -15.31 41.20
N LEU A 675 12.99 -14.03 41.05
CA LEU A 675 12.11 -12.92 41.45
C LEU A 675 10.94 -12.71 40.48
N GLN A 676 10.99 -13.37 39.32
CA GLN A 676 10.00 -13.24 38.26
C GLN A 676 8.82 -14.17 38.50
N GLY A 677 7.60 -13.60 38.63
CA GLY A 677 6.38 -14.37 38.86
C GLY A 677 6.10 -15.43 37.78
N ASP A 678 6.44 -15.14 36.52
CA ASP A 678 6.36 -16.07 35.38
C ASP A 678 7.19 -17.35 35.57
N ALA A 679 8.21 -17.38 36.46
CA ALA A 679 8.96 -18.60 36.75
C ALA A 679 8.11 -19.68 37.43
N ARG A 680 6.95 -19.30 37.98
CA ARG A 680 5.95 -20.21 38.53
C ARG A 680 5.23 -21.05 37.47
N PHE A 681 5.29 -20.66 36.18
CA PHE A 681 4.61 -21.36 35.08
C PHE A 681 4.91 -22.87 35.06
N ALA A 682 6.16 -23.26 35.32
CA ALA A 682 6.54 -24.67 35.33
C ALA A 682 5.81 -25.47 36.43
N ILE A 683 5.72 -24.92 37.65
CA ILE A 683 5.10 -25.60 38.79
C ILE A 683 3.57 -25.48 38.75
N ASP A 684 3.05 -24.28 38.54
CA ASP A 684 1.64 -23.98 38.72
C ASP A 684 0.80 -24.31 37.47
N VAL A 685 1.42 -24.38 36.28
CA VAL A 685 0.75 -24.76 35.03
C VAL A 685 1.22 -26.13 34.58
N LEU A 686 2.49 -26.29 34.17
CA LEU A 686 2.92 -27.50 33.46
C LEU A 686 2.87 -28.76 34.34
N LYS A 687 3.30 -28.67 35.61
CA LYS A 687 3.18 -29.78 36.57
C LYS A 687 1.72 -30.11 36.87
N ALA A 688 0.87 -29.09 37.01
CA ALA A 688 -0.57 -29.27 37.23
C ALA A 688 -1.27 -29.95 36.03
N MET A 689 -0.83 -29.65 34.80
CA MET A 689 -1.25 -30.31 33.57
C MET A 689 -0.66 -31.73 33.40
N GLY A 690 0.23 -32.16 34.30
CA GLY A 690 0.75 -33.53 34.37
C GLY A 690 2.21 -33.73 33.96
N CYS A 691 2.95 -32.67 33.60
CA CYS A 691 4.37 -32.78 33.27
C CYS A 691 5.23 -33.14 34.49
N THR A 692 6.39 -33.77 34.27
CA THR A 692 7.40 -33.93 35.31
C THR A 692 8.25 -32.67 35.37
N VAL A 693 8.28 -32.01 36.53
CA VAL A 693 8.95 -30.72 36.72
C VAL A 693 9.92 -30.80 37.89
N GLU A 694 11.20 -30.58 37.62
CA GLU A 694 12.27 -30.47 38.62
C GLU A 694 12.83 -29.05 38.64
N GLN A 695 12.81 -28.42 39.80
CA GLN A 695 13.39 -27.10 40.01
C GLN A 695 14.47 -27.16 41.10
N THR A 696 15.62 -26.58 40.80
CA THR A 696 16.62 -26.19 41.79
C THR A 696 16.47 -24.70 42.10
N ALA A 697 17.36 -24.13 42.92
CA ALA A 697 17.36 -22.69 43.18
C ALA A 697 17.51 -21.84 41.90
N THR A 698 18.26 -22.33 40.91
CA THR A 698 18.65 -21.56 39.71
C THR A 698 18.33 -22.26 38.39
N SER A 699 17.71 -23.45 38.38
CA SER A 699 17.38 -24.17 37.14
C SER A 699 16.01 -24.83 37.20
N THR A 700 15.34 -24.91 36.05
CA THR A 700 14.03 -25.54 35.85
C THR A 700 14.13 -26.55 34.71
N THR A 701 13.75 -27.80 34.95
CA THR A 701 13.67 -28.87 33.94
C THR A 701 12.24 -29.38 33.86
N VAL A 702 11.70 -29.49 32.64
CA VAL A 702 10.35 -30.00 32.37
C VAL A 702 10.43 -31.14 31.37
N THR A 703 9.75 -32.25 31.67
CA THR A 703 9.53 -33.37 30.76
C THR A 703 8.04 -33.53 30.48
N GLY A 704 7.66 -33.45 29.21
CA GLY A 704 6.26 -33.57 28.77
C GLY A 704 5.70 -34.98 28.84
N VAL A 705 4.37 -35.05 28.89
CA VAL A 705 3.57 -36.28 28.91
C VAL A 705 2.73 -36.42 27.64
N PRO A 706 2.29 -37.63 27.26
CA PRO A 706 1.51 -37.82 26.04
C PRO A 706 0.16 -37.09 26.04
N ASN A 707 -0.53 -37.06 27.20
CA ASN A 707 -1.84 -36.45 27.37
C ASN A 707 -1.78 -35.41 28.49
N LEU A 708 -1.97 -34.15 28.15
CA LEU A 708 -2.03 -33.03 29.09
C LEU A 708 -3.42 -32.92 29.71
N LYS A 709 -3.50 -32.63 31.00
CA LYS A 709 -4.77 -32.42 31.72
C LYS A 709 -5.17 -30.96 31.69
N ALA A 710 -6.46 -30.68 31.48
CA ALA A 710 -7.00 -29.34 31.69
C ALA A 710 -6.97 -28.93 33.17
N ILE A 711 -6.83 -27.62 33.43
CA ILE A 711 -6.70 -27.05 34.78
C ILE A 711 -7.57 -25.80 34.96
N ALA A 712 -7.82 -25.40 36.20
CA ALA A 712 -8.27 -24.05 36.53
C ALA A 712 -7.12 -23.34 37.26
N VAL A 713 -6.70 -22.18 36.76
CA VAL A 713 -5.51 -21.48 37.26
C VAL A 713 -5.69 -19.97 37.27
N ASP A 714 -5.32 -19.36 38.39
CA ASP A 714 -5.14 -17.91 38.49
C ASP A 714 -3.75 -17.55 37.98
N MET A 715 -3.70 -16.77 36.89
CA MET A 715 -2.46 -16.33 36.26
C MET A 715 -2.13 -14.86 36.55
N GLU A 716 -2.75 -14.20 37.53
CA GLU A 716 -2.33 -12.87 38.02
C GLU A 716 -0.79 -12.82 38.28
N PRO A 717 -0.16 -13.81 38.95
CA PRO A 717 1.28 -13.82 39.21
C PRO A 717 2.16 -13.92 37.96
N MET A 718 1.62 -14.44 36.86
CA MET A 718 2.33 -14.83 35.64
C MET A 718 1.54 -14.42 34.40
N THR A 719 0.99 -13.21 34.47
CA THR A 719 0.00 -12.68 33.52
C THR A 719 0.48 -12.73 32.07
N ASP A 720 1.78 -12.56 31.82
CA ASP A 720 2.35 -12.54 30.48
C ASP A 720 2.61 -13.96 29.91
N ALA A 721 2.51 -15.00 30.73
CA ALA A 721 2.62 -16.41 30.34
C ALA A 721 1.28 -17.04 29.91
N PHE A 722 0.15 -16.32 30.05
CA PHE A 722 -1.17 -16.87 29.75
C PHE A 722 -1.32 -17.29 28.28
N LEU A 723 -0.68 -16.58 27.34
CA LEU A 723 -0.71 -16.93 25.92
C LEU A 723 -0.08 -18.31 25.69
N THR A 724 1.04 -18.57 26.37
CA THR A 724 1.70 -19.87 26.37
C THR A 724 0.81 -20.94 27.02
N ALA A 725 0.13 -20.62 28.12
CA ALA A 725 -0.83 -21.53 28.75
C ALA A 725 -1.99 -21.88 27.80
N CYS A 726 -2.55 -20.91 27.08
CA CYS A 726 -3.65 -21.12 26.14
C CYS A 726 -3.27 -22.11 25.03
N VAL A 727 -2.06 -22.03 24.46
CA VAL A 727 -1.63 -22.96 23.40
C VAL A 727 -1.34 -24.37 23.93
N VAL A 728 -0.91 -24.51 25.19
CA VAL A 728 -0.77 -25.82 25.84
C VAL A 728 -2.16 -26.38 26.18
N ALA A 729 -3.07 -25.54 26.66
CA ALA A 729 -4.46 -25.89 26.98
C ALA A 729 -5.26 -26.34 25.75
N ALA A 730 -5.00 -25.74 24.58
CA ALA A 730 -5.61 -26.09 23.30
C ALA A 730 -5.44 -27.58 22.92
N VAL A 731 -4.41 -28.24 23.47
CA VAL A 731 -4.11 -29.67 23.25
C VAL A 731 -4.21 -30.51 24.54
N SER A 732 -4.99 -30.05 25.50
CA SER A 732 -5.28 -30.78 26.76
C SER A 732 -6.61 -31.53 26.70
N GLU A 733 -6.79 -32.52 27.58
CA GLU A 733 -8.10 -33.15 27.80
C GLU A 733 -8.96 -32.31 28.74
N GLY A 734 -10.00 -31.68 28.20
CA GLY A 734 -11.00 -30.91 28.93
C GLY A 734 -10.91 -29.40 28.72
N THR A 735 -11.69 -28.65 29.49
CA THR A 735 -11.70 -27.18 29.45
C THR A 735 -10.75 -26.60 30.49
N THR A 736 -9.77 -25.83 30.04
CA THR A 736 -8.89 -25.06 30.92
C THR A 736 -9.48 -23.68 31.17
N VAL A 737 -9.47 -23.22 32.42
CA VAL A 737 -9.96 -21.90 32.83
C VAL A 737 -8.79 -21.08 33.35
N ILE A 738 -8.51 -19.95 32.72
CA ILE A 738 -7.45 -19.01 33.10
C ILE A 738 -8.10 -17.70 33.55
N THR A 739 -7.78 -17.25 34.77
CA THR A 739 -8.30 -16.01 35.37
C THR A 739 -7.16 -15.06 35.77
N GLY A 740 -7.48 -13.85 36.24
CA GLY A 740 -6.47 -12.91 36.72
C GLY A 740 -5.67 -12.17 35.63
N ILE A 741 -6.19 -12.08 34.41
CA ILE A 741 -5.48 -11.55 33.23
C ILE A 741 -6.17 -10.35 32.56
N ALA A 742 -7.09 -9.66 33.24
CA ALA A 742 -7.83 -8.50 32.71
C ALA A 742 -6.92 -7.41 32.07
N ASN A 743 -5.72 -7.22 32.63
CA ASN A 743 -4.72 -6.27 32.14
C ASN A 743 -4.19 -6.59 30.73
N GLN A 744 -4.37 -7.81 30.22
CA GLN A 744 -3.90 -8.23 28.89
C GLN A 744 -4.75 -7.67 27.74
N ARG A 745 -5.89 -7.03 28.03
CA ARG A 745 -6.76 -6.39 27.03
C ARG A 745 -6.19 -5.08 26.46
N VAL A 746 -5.29 -4.42 27.18
CA VAL A 746 -4.78 -3.05 26.88
C VAL A 746 -3.25 -2.97 26.87
N LYS A 747 -2.56 -4.08 26.56
CA LYS A 747 -1.08 -4.13 26.53
C LYS A 747 -0.47 -3.64 25.22
N GLU A 748 -0.44 -4.50 24.22
CA GLU A 748 0.08 -4.22 22.86
C GLU A 748 -1.07 -4.32 21.87
N CYS A 749 -1.84 -5.39 22.00
CA CYS A 749 -3.19 -5.57 21.46
C CYS A 749 -4.14 -6.03 22.58
N ASN A 750 -5.40 -6.30 22.23
CA ASN A 750 -6.29 -7.08 23.09
C ASN A 750 -5.89 -8.56 23.00
N ARG A 751 -4.93 -8.98 23.84
CA ARG A 751 -4.32 -10.31 23.75
C ARG A 751 -5.31 -11.44 24.03
N ILE A 752 -6.31 -11.20 24.88
CA ILE A 752 -7.33 -12.21 25.19
C ILE A 752 -8.17 -12.49 23.93
N GLU A 753 -8.62 -11.42 23.27
CA GLU A 753 -9.32 -11.53 21.98
C GLU A 753 -8.42 -12.12 20.90
N ALA A 754 -7.15 -11.71 20.81
CA ALA A 754 -6.19 -12.26 19.85
C ALA A 754 -6.07 -13.78 20.01
N MET A 755 -5.91 -14.28 21.25
CA MET A 755 -5.89 -15.72 21.52
C MET A 755 -7.20 -16.40 21.10
N ARG A 756 -8.36 -15.81 21.43
CA ARG A 756 -9.68 -16.35 21.03
C ARG A 756 -9.82 -16.47 19.51
N VAL A 757 -9.49 -15.41 18.78
CA VAL A 757 -9.64 -15.34 17.33
C VAL A 757 -8.66 -16.26 16.61
N GLN A 758 -7.39 -16.27 17.03
CA GLN A 758 -6.37 -17.07 16.36
C GLN A 758 -6.49 -18.56 16.71
N LEU A 759 -6.84 -18.94 17.95
CA LEU A 759 -7.12 -20.35 18.30
C LEU A 759 -8.34 -20.92 17.58
N ALA A 760 -9.36 -20.09 17.31
CA ALA A 760 -10.53 -20.52 16.53
C ALA A 760 -10.14 -21.01 15.12
N LYS A 761 -9.05 -20.48 14.53
CA LYS A 761 -8.53 -20.96 13.24
C LYS A 761 -7.98 -22.39 13.30
N TYR A 762 -7.52 -22.82 14.48
CA TYR A 762 -7.12 -24.20 14.76
C TYR A 762 -8.30 -25.11 15.11
N GLY A 763 -9.54 -24.60 15.10
CA GLY A 763 -10.73 -25.34 15.52
C GLY A 763 -10.92 -25.41 17.04
N VAL A 764 -10.13 -24.67 17.81
CA VAL A 764 -10.19 -24.64 19.28
C VAL A 764 -11.19 -23.57 19.71
N VAL A 765 -12.20 -23.97 20.49
CA VAL A 765 -13.22 -23.04 21.00
C VAL A 765 -12.67 -22.34 22.24
N CYS A 766 -12.69 -21.01 22.21
CA CYS A 766 -12.31 -20.18 23.34
C CYS A 766 -13.46 -19.24 23.72
N ARG A 767 -13.66 -19.03 25.02
CA ARG A 767 -14.66 -18.10 25.56
C ARG A 767 -13.96 -17.02 26.38
N GLU A 768 -14.31 -15.78 26.08
CA GLU A 768 -13.77 -14.62 26.79
C GLU A 768 -14.50 -14.44 28.12
N LEU A 769 -13.77 -14.37 29.22
CA LEU A 769 -14.30 -14.05 30.54
C LEU A 769 -14.02 -12.57 30.85
N GLU A 770 -14.63 -12.04 31.91
CA GLU A 770 -14.40 -10.66 32.35
C GLU A 770 -12.91 -10.40 32.62
N ASP A 771 -12.27 -11.30 33.36
CA ASP A 771 -10.86 -11.22 33.77
C ASP A 771 -10.00 -12.39 33.24
N GLY A 772 -10.47 -13.10 32.20
CA GLY A 772 -9.92 -14.40 31.86
C GLY A 772 -10.30 -14.94 30.49
N ILE A 773 -9.96 -16.21 30.28
CA ILE A 773 -10.29 -16.98 29.08
C ILE A 773 -10.50 -18.46 29.44
N GLU A 774 -11.50 -19.08 28.83
CA GLU A 774 -11.65 -20.53 28.81
C GLU A 774 -11.18 -21.07 27.46
N VAL A 775 -10.47 -22.20 27.49
CA VAL A 775 -9.96 -22.89 26.31
C VAL A 775 -10.41 -24.35 26.36
N ASP A 776 -11.24 -24.76 25.40
CA ASP A 776 -11.66 -26.15 25.24
C ASP A 776 -10.55 -26.93 24.51
N GLY A 777 -9.78 -27.70 25.27
CA GLY A 777 -8.73 -28.54 24.73
C GLY A 777 -9.30 -29.66 23.85
N ILE A 778 -8.64 -29.91 22.73
CA ILE A 778 -8.98 -30.96 21.78
C ILE A 778 -7.78 -31.86 21.50
N SER A 779 -8.02 -33.06 20.97
CA SER A 779 -6.93 -33.94 20.54
C SER A 779 -6.13 -33.28 19.42
N ARG A 780 -4.81 -33.53 19.39
CA ARG A 780 -3.94 -33.12 18.28
C ARG A 780 -4.47 -33.52 16.91
N SER A 781 -5.10 -34.69 16.81
CA SER A 781 -5.68 -35.20 15.56
C SER A 781 -6.83 -34.34 15.03
N ASP A 782 -7.46 -33.55 15.90
CA ASP A 782 -8.69 -32.82 15.61
C ASP A 782 -8.43 -31.34 15.33
N LEU A 783 -7.17 -30.89 15.46
CA LEU A 783 -6.77 -29.53 15.12
C LEU A 783 -6.93 -29.27 13.63
N LYS A 784 -7.50 -28.10 13.29
CA LYS A 784 -7.59 -27.61 11.91
C LYS A 784 -6.32 -26.83 11.56
N THR A 785 -5.91 -26.89 10.30
CA THR A 785 -4.75 -26.14 9.80
C THR A 785 -5.18 -24.73 9.38
N PRO A 786 -4.69 -23.65 10.03
CA PRO A 786 -4.92 -22.29 9.57
C PRO A 786 -4.23 -22.01 8.25
N VAL A 787 -4.76 -21.08 7.45
CA VAL A 787 -4.01 -20.51 6.31
C VAL A 787 -2.86 -19.64 6.83
N SER A 788 -3.15 -18.73 7.76
CA SER A 788 -2.15 -17.92 8.47
C SER A 788 -2.62 -17.55 9.88
N VAL A 789 -1.66 -17.27 10.75
CA VAL A 789 -1.85 -16.66 12.07
C VAL A 789 -1.38 -15.22 12.03
N HIS A 790 -2.28 -14.30 12.37
CA HIS A 790 -1.96 -12.89 12.51
C HIS A 790 -1.49 -12.62 13.94
N SER A 791 -0.33 -11.99 14.09
CA SER A 791 0.35 -11.77 15.37
C SER A 791 0.09 -10.40 15.99
N TYR A 792 -0.51 -9.46 15.25
CA TYR A 792 -0.82 -8.11 15.72
C TYR A 792 0.41 -7.30 16.14
N ASP A 793 1.57 -7.56 15.51
CA ASP A 793 2.90 -7.07 15.92
C ASP A 793 3.24 -7.38 17.40
N ASP A 794 2.64 -8.44 17.96
CA ASP A 794 2.86 -8.88 19.33
C ASP A 794 3.73 -10.14 19.36
N HIS A 795 4.98 -9.95 19.79
CA HIS A 795 5.98 -10.99 20.01
C HIS A 795 5.44 -12.23 20.75
N ARG A 796 4.55 -12.05 21.74
CA ARG A 796 4.05 -13.18 22.53
C ARG A 796 3.04 -14.01 21.79
N VAL A 797 2.22 -13.37 20.96
CA VAL A 797 1.26 -14.06 20.10
C VAL A 797 2.04 -14.93 19.10
N ALA A 798 3.02 -14.33 18.40
CA ALA A 798 3.84 -15.05 17.43
C ALA A 798 4.59 -16.26 18.05
N MET A 799 5.28 -16.06 19.19
CA MET A 799 6.01 -17.14 19.85
C MET A 799 5.07 -18.25 20.36
N SER A 800 3.93 -17.90 20.93
CA SER A 800 2.95 -18.90 21.43
C SER A 800 2.39 -19.74 20.28
N PHE A 801 1.93 -19.10 19.20
CA PHE A 801 1.41 -19.84 18.05
C PHE A 801 2.48 -20.59 17.28
N SER A 802 3.75 -20.19 17.34
CA SER A 802 4.83 -20.99 16.75
C SER A 802 4.97 -22.36 17.40
N LEU A 803 4.70 -22.48 18.71
CA LEU A 803 4.68 -23.76 19.41
C LEU A 803 3.51 -24.63 18.96
N LEU A 804 2.31 -24.05 18.89
CA LEU A 804 1.12 -24.78 18.45
C LEU A 804 1.25 -25.23 16.99
N SER A 805 1.77 -24.36 16.12
CA SER A 805 2.06 -24.71 14.72
C SER A 805 3.12 -25.81 14.60
N SER A 806 4.12 -25.85 15.48
CA SER A 806 5.18 -26.87 15.42
C SER A 806 4.69 -28.30 15.70
N ILE A 807 3.46 -28.48 16.16
CA ILE A 807 2.89 -29.79 16.46
C ILE A 807 1.76 -30.18 15.48
N MET A 808 1.55 -29.36 14.45
CA MET A 808 0.60 -29.61 13.37
C MET A 808 1.23 -30.50 12.31
N ALA A 809 0.45 -31.44 11.78
CA ALA A 809 0.89 -32.30 10.67
C ALA A 809 1.10 -31.53 9.36
N ALA A 810 0.39 -30.42 9.17
CA ALA A 810 0.53 -29.54 8.01
C ALA A 810 1.24 -28.22 8.41
N PRO A 811 2.08 -27.65 7.54
CA PRO A 811 2.79 -26.41 7.85
C PRO A 811 1.84 -25.23 8.02
N VAL A 812 2.15 -24.33 8.94
CA VAL A 812 1.31 -23.14 9.24
C VAL A 812 2.12 -21.86 9.08
N ALA A 813 1.57 -20.88 8.35
CA ALA A 813 2.18 -19.57 8.23
C ALA A 813 1.88 -18.70 9.47
N ILE A 814 2.92 -18.03 9.97
CA ILE A 814 2.84 -16.99 11.00
C ILE A 814 3.32 -15.69 10.38
N GLU A 815 2.48 -14.66 10.48
CA GLU A 815 2.76 -13.32 9.99
C GLU A 815 3.77 -12.60 10.88
N GLU A 816 4.33 -11.48 10.40
CA GLU A 816 5.15 -10.54 11.19
C GLU A 816 6.29 -11.22 11.98
N ARG A 817 7.04 -12.13 11.35
CA ARG A 817 8.12 -12.94 11.94
C ARG A 817 9.06 -12.13 12.84
N ARG A 818 9.36 -10.89 12.43
CA ARG A 818 10.29 -9.99 13.13
C ARG A 818 9.76 -9.44 14.45
N CYS A 819 8.46 -9.49 14.72
CA CYS A 819 7.90 -8.94 15.97
C CYS A 819 8.53 -9.58 17.23
N VAL A 820 9.04 -10.82 17.13
CA VAL A 820 9.75 -11.50 18.23
C VAL A 820 11.04 -10.78 18.66
N GLU A 821 11.66 -9.98 17.79
CA GLU A 821 12.90 -9.22 18.05
C GLU A 821 12.78 -8.29 19.27
N LYS A 822 11.56 -7.92 19.64
CA LYS A 822 11.27 -7.11 20.83
C LYS A 822 11.71 -7.75 22.15
N THR A 823 11.73 -9.08 22.23
CA THR A 823 12.05 -9.81 23.47
C THR A 823 12.96 -11.01 23.27
N TRP A 824 12.90 -11.66 22.11
CA TRP A 824 13.76 -12.80 21.79
C TRP A 824 14.07 -12.86 20.29
N PRO A 825 15.02 -12.05 19.79
CA PRO A 825 15.43 -12.04 18.38
C PRO A 825 15.82 -13.41 17.83
N GLY A 826 16.42 -14.25 18.68
CA GLY A 826 16.86 -15.60 18.33
C GLY A 826 15.81 -16.71 18.57
N TRP A 827 14.52 -16.38 18.77
CA TRP A 827 13.51 -17.41 19.01
C TRP A 827 13.41 -18.43 17.87
N TRP A 828 13.34 -17.93 16.63
CA TRP A 828 13.29 -18.79 15.45
C TRP A 828 14.57 -19.61 15.28
N ASP A 829 15.72 -19.03 15.65
CA ASP A 829 17.03 -19.68 15.64
C ASP A 829 17.04 -20.87 16.61
N VAL A 830 16.43 -20.73 17.80
CA VAL A 830 16.26 -21.84 18.77
C VAL A 830 15.31 -22.91 18.22
N LEU A 831 14.17 -22.50 17.64
CA LEU A 831 13.19 -23.43 17.09
C LEU A 831 13.80 -24.30 15.99
N SER A 832 14.57 -23.69 15.09
CA SER A 832 15.22 -24.37 13.98
C SER A 832 16.51 -25.09 14.39
N GLY A 833 17.42 -24.42 15.07
CA GLY A 833 18.77 -24.94 15.36
C GLY A 833 18.82 -25.89 16.55
N VAL A 834 18.03 -25.66 17.60
CA VAL A 834 18.02 -26.51 18.81
C VAL A 834 16.94 -27.57 18.71
N PHE A 835 15.70 -27.17 18.43
CA PHE A 835 14.56 -28.09 18.38
C PHE A 835 14.40 -28.79 17.02
N ASN A 836 15.18 -28.41 15.99
CA ASN A 836 15.12 -28.98 14.64
C ASN A 836 13.72 -28.88 14.01
N VAL A 837 12.94 -27.85 14.36
CA VAL A 837 11.67 -27.55 13.71
C VAL A 837 11.95 -26.96 12.32
N PRO A 838 11.39 -27.52 11.23
CA PRO A 838 11.55 -26.96 9.89
C PRO A 838 10.92 -25.56 9.84
N LEU A 839 11.69 -24.57 9.40
CA LEU A 839 11.20 -23.22 9.12
C LEU A 839 11.45 -22.87 7.66
N GLU A 840 10.51 -22.16 7.05
CA GLU A 840 10.64 -21.63 5.70
C GLU A 840 10.12 -20.20 5.65
N GLY A 841 10.88 -19.28 5.04
CA GLY A 841 10.39 -17.93 4.77
C GLY A 841 9.36 -17.95 3.64
N VAL A 842 8.24 -17.25 3.80
CA VAL A 842 7.23 -17.10 2.74
C VAL A 842 6.98 -15.61 2.47
N THR A 843 6.38 -15.30 1.33
CA THR A 843 5.73 -14.01 1.10
C THR A 843 4.26 -14.32 0.96
N LEU A 844 3.47 -13.99 1.98
CA LEU A 844 2.03 -14.09 1.83
C LEU A 844 1.61 -13.03 0.81
N ALA A 845 0.82 -13.42 -0.19
CA ALA A 845 0.20 -12.45 -1.07
C ALA A 845 -0.60 -11.52 -0.17
N LYS A 846 -0.08 -10.30 0.07
CA LYS A 846 -0.86 -9.24 0.70
C LYS A 846 -2.05 -9.09 -0.23
N THR A 847 -3.18 -9.67 0.15
CA THR A 847 -4.48 -9.15 -0.20
C THR A 847 -4.35 -7.69 0.21
N VAL A 848 -4.07 -6.81 -0.77
CA VAL A 848 -4.46 -5.42 -0.67
C VAL A 848 -5.93 -5.57 -0.39
N SER A 849 -6.30 -5.43 0.88
CA SER A 849 -7.65 -5.64 1.32
C SER A 849 -8.47 -4.67 0.48
N LYS A 850 -9.15 -5.23 -0.52
CA LYS A 850 -10.17 -4.55 -1.31
C LYS A 850 -11.19 -4.14 -0.27
N ALA A 851 -11.07 -2.93 0.26
CA ALA A 851 -11.93 -2.40 1.31
C ALA A 851 -12.45 -3.50 2.24
N GLU A 852 -11.57 -4.12 3.05
CA GLU A 852 -12.03 -4.93 4.19
C GLU A 852 -12.56 -3.97 5.26
N SER A 853 -13.60 -3.20 4.94
CA SER A 853 -14.67 -3.11 5.91
C SER A 853 -15.16 -4.55 6.02
N GLY A 854 -15.08 -5.17 7.19
CA GLY A 854 -15.61 -6.53 7.39
C GLY A 854 -17.14 -6.62 7.22
N LEU A 855 -17.74 -5.64 6.55
CA LEU A 855 -19.16 -5.36 6.43
C LEU A 855 -19.59 -5.68 5.00
N SER A 856 -20.35 -6.76 4.84
CA SER A 856 -20.85 -7.20 3.52
C SER A 856 -21.83 -6.20 2.89
N LYS A 857 -22.46 -5.36 3.71
CA LYS A 857 -23.47 -4.35 3.33
C LYS A 857 -23.30 -3.09 4.18
N PRO A 858 -22.31 -2.23 3.94
CA PRO A 858 -22.07 -1.06 4.80
C PRO A 858 -23.27 -0.11 4.81
N SER A 859 -23.68 0.34 6.00
CA SER A 859 -24.73 1.34 6.14
C SER A 859 -24.29 2.72 5.63
N ILE A 860 -25.25 3.50 5.14
CA ILE A 860 -25.04 4.84 4.57
C ILE A 860 -25.67 5.89 5.47
N PHE A 861 -24.86 6.78 6.06
CA PHE A 861 -25.34 7.93 6.82
C PHE A 861 -25.40 9.17 5.92
N ILE A 862 -26.58 9.75 5.74
CA ILE A 862 -26.81 10.90 4.88
C ILE A 862 -26.77 12.19 5.69
N VAL A 863 -25.86 13.10 5.32
CA VAL A 863 -25.73 14.44 5.89
C VAL A 863 -26.02 15.51 4.84
N GLY A 864 -26.27 16.75 5.27
CA GLY A 864 -26.51 17.89 4.38
C GLY A 864 -27.58 18.84 4.92
N MET A 865 -27.70 20.00 4.29
CA MET A 865 -28.66 21.04 4.69
C MET A 865 -30.12 20.55 4.70
N ARG A 866 -30.95 21.18 5.53
CA ARG A 866 -32.41 20.98 5.46
C ARG A 866 -32.91 21.44 4.09
N GLY A 867 -33.86 20.73 3.49
CA GLY A 867 -34.35 21.03 2.14
C GLY A 867 -33.48 20.50 0.99
N ALA A 868 -32.30 19.92 1.27
CA ALA A 868 -31.44 19.32 0.24
C ALA A 868 -32.01 18.03 -0.38
N GLY A 869 -33.09 17.46 0.18
CA GLY A 869 -33.71 16.22 -0.33
C GLY A 869 -33.29 14.93 0.38
N LYS A 870 -32.59 15.01 1.52
CA LYS A 870 -32.04 13.86 2.26
C LYS A 870 -33.03 12.73 2.51
N THR A 871 -34.20 13.02 3.07
CA THR A 871 -35.21 12.00 3.40
C THR A 871 -35.74 11.32 2.13
N HIS A 872 -36.03 12.09 1.08
CA HIS A 872 -36.56 11.55 -0.17
C HIS A 872 -35.53 10.71 -0.94
N LEU A 873 -34.32 11.24 -1.12
CA LEU A 873 -33.23 10.53 -1.78
C LEU A 873 -32.73 9.34 -0.94
N GLY A 874 -32.78 9.45 0.40
CA GLY A 874 -32.43 8.35 1.30
C GLY A 874 -33.39 7.17 1.19
N ALA A 875 -34.70 7.41 1.11
CA ALA A 875 -35.68 6.35 0.87
C ALA A 875 -35.47 5.69 -0.51
N GLN A 876 -35.14 6.47 -1.54
CA GLN A 876 -34.81 5.94 -2.87
C GLN A 876 -33.52 5.11 -2.86
N ALA A 877 -32.49 5.58 -2.16
CA ALA A 877 -31.23 4.87 -1.99
C ALA A 877 -31.45 3.52 -1.30
N ALA A 878 -32.24 3.50 -0.23
CA ALA A 878 -32.59 2.27 0.49
C ALA A 878 -33.31 1.28 -0.44
N ASN A 879 -34.29 1.75 -1.21
CA ASN A 879 -35.02 0.92 -2.15
C ASN A 879 -34.12 0.36 -3.28
N HIS A 880 -33.20 1.17 -3.82
CA HIS A 880 -32.25 0.72 -4.85
C HIS A 880 -31.28 -0.35 -4.32
N LEU A 881 -30.80 -0.17 -3.08
CA LEU A 881 -29.82 -1.07 -2.48
C LEU A 881 -30.44 -2.33 -1.86
N GLY A 882 -31.76 -2.32 -1.60
CA GLY A 882 -32.45 -3.35 -0.81
C GLY A 882 -32.18 -3.22 0.69
N TYR A 883 -32.02 -1.99 1.18
CA TYR A 883 -31.70 -1.64 2.57
C TYR A 883 -32.92 -1.08 3.30
N GLU A 884 -32.85 -0.98 4.64
CA GLU A 884 -33.89 -0.33 5.44
C GLU A 884 -33.60 1.18 5.59
N PHE A 885 -34.63 2.02 5.42
CA PHE A 885 -34.52 3.48 5.54
C PHE A 885 -34.93 3.98 6.93
N ILE A 886 -34.12 4.87 7.51
CA ILE A 886 -34.40 5.52 8.80
C ILE A 886 -34.15 7.03 8.67
N ASP A 887 -35.09 7.84 9.15
CA ASP A 887 -34.88 9.27 9.34
C ASP A 887 -34.66 9.55 10.83
N LEU A 888 -33.47 10.07 11.20
CA LEU A 888 -33.09 10.26 12.61
C LEU A 888 -33.97 11.31 13.32
N ASP A 889 -34.47 12.33 12.62
CA ASP A 889 -35.39 13.29 13.22
C ASP A 889 -36.69 12.58 13.61
N GLN A 890 -37.25 11.75 12.71
CA GLN A 890 -38.47 10.97 12.99
C GLN A 890 -38.26 9.91 14.06
N LEU A 891 -37.10 9.25 14.05
CA LEU A 891 -36.76 8.25 15.07
C LEU A 891 -36.60 8.91 16.44
N LEU A 892 -36.01 10.11 16.52
CA LEU A 892 -35.87 10.87 17.76
C LEU A 892 -37.22 11.33 18.30
N GLU A 893 -38.11 11.83 17.43
CA GLU A 893 -39.47 12.23 17.84
C GLU A 893 -40.26 11.03 18.40
N LYS A 894 -40.09 9.85 17.80
CA LYS A 894 -40.69 8.60 18.28
C LYS A 894 -40.05 8.09 19.57
N ASP A 895 -38.72 8.19 19.71
CA ASP A 895 -37.97 7.72 20.88
C ASP A 895 -38.27 8.56 22.14
N LEU A 896 -38.44 9.87 21.97
CA LEU A 896 -38.73 10.80 23.06
C LEU A 896 -40.24 11.08 23.28
N ASP A 897 -41.11 10.50 22.46
CA ASP A 897 -42.56 10.75 22.44
C ASP A 897 -42.93 12.25 22.42
N THR A 898 -42.18 13.04 21.66
CA THR A 898 -42.38 14.49 21.52
C THR A 898 -41.86 14.98 20.17
N THR A 899 -42.37 16.11 19.66
CA THR A 899 -41.87 16.70 18.41
C THR A 899 -40.60 17.52 18.65
N ILE A 900 -39.71 17.62 17.66
CA ILE A 900 -38.47 18.43 17.80
C ILE A 900 -38.79 19.90 18.15
N PRO A 901 -39.78 20.57 17.52
CA PRO A 901 -40.15 21.93 17.91
C PRO A 901 -40.59 22.03 19.38
N GLN A 902 -41.37 21.06 19.88
CA GLN A 902 -41.80 21.03 21.27
C GLN A 902 -40.63 20.77 22.22
N LEU A 903 -39.73 19.84 21.87
CA LEU A 903 -38.50 19.57 22.64
C LEU A 903 -37.62 20.81 22.77
N ILE A 904 -37.44 21.56 21.68
CA ILE A 904 -36.65 22.81 21.70
C ILE A 904 -37.36 23.89 22.52
N ALA A 905 -38.68 24.01 22.42
CA ALA A 905 -39.44 24.96 23.23
C ALA A 905 -39.35 24.65 24.73
N ASP A 906 -39.41 23.37 25.11
CA ASP A 906 -39.45 22.93 26.50
C ASP A 906 -38.06 22.85 27.15
N LYS A 907 -37.03 22.43 26.40
CA LYS A 907 -35.70 22.08 26.93
C LYS A 907 -34.52 22.75 26.23
N GLY A 908 -34.77 23.56 25.20
CA GLY A 908 -33.75 24.32 24.48
C GLY A 908 -32.92 23.51 23.48
N TRP A 909 -32.09 24.22 22.72
CA TRP A 909 -31.25 23.66 21.66
C TRP A 909 -30.16 22.71 22.18
N ASP A 910 -29.55 23.02 23.33
CA ASP A 910 -28.47 22.21 23.89
C ASP A 910 -28.93 20.79 24.24
N HIS A 911 -30.13 20.69 24.84
CA HIS A 911 -30.71 19.38 25.16
C HIS A 911 -31.07 18.59 23.90
N PHE A 912 -31.65 19.24 22.88
CA PHE A 912 -31.89 18.61 21.59
C PHE A 912 -30.59 18.07 20.95
N ARG A 913 -29.50 18.83 20.97
CA ARG A 913 -28.19 18.39 20.43
C ARG A 913 -27.60 17.21 21.19
N ALA A 914 -27.79 17.14 22.51
CA ALA A 914 -27.35 16.01 23.31
C ALA A 914 -28.11 14.73 22.96
N GLU A 915 -29.43 14.80 22.78
CA GLU A 915 -30.24 13.65 22.37
C GLU A 915 -29.99 13.24 20.91
N GLU A 916 -29.80 14.20 19.99
CA GLU A 916 -29.38 13.94 18.61
C GLU A 916 -28.04 13.18 18.58
N LEU A 917 -27.07 13.57 19.41
CA LEU A 917 -25.78 12.90 19.54
C LEU A 917 -25.92 11.48 20.13
N ARG A 918 -26.75 11.29 21.16
CA ARG A 918 -27.00 9.98 21.78
C ARG A 918 -27.55 9.00 20.74
N LEU A 919 -28.59 9.41 20.01
CA LEU A 919 -29.24 8.57 19.01
C LEU A 919 -28.32 8.28 17.81
N LEU A 920 -27.52 9.26 17.38
CA LEU A 920 -26.51 9.08 16.33
C LEU A 920 -25.49 8.01 16.72
N LYS A 921 -24.89 8.10 17.92
CA LYS A 921 -23.91 7.12 18.41
C LYS A 921 -24.50 5.72 18.52
N GLN A 922 -25.74 5.63 19.01
CA GLN A 922 -26.46 4.36 19.06
C GLN A 922 -26.64 3.75 17.66
N CYS A 923 -27.11 4.54 16.68
CA CYS A 923 -27.29 4.03 15.32
C CYS A 923 -25.97 3.65 14.65
N LEU A 924 -24.88 4.39 14.88
CA LEU A 924 -23.56 4.05 14.32
C LEU A 924 -23.05 2.69 14.81
N ASN A 925 -23.37 2.32 16.05
CA ASN A 925 -22.98 1.03 16.63
C ASN A 925 -23.95 -0.10 16.27
N ASP A 926 -25.25 0.13 16.45
CA ASP A 926 -26.27 -0.92 16.36
C ASP A 926 -26.70 -1.22 14.91
N LYS A 927 -26.53 -0.25 14.00
CA LYS A 927 -27.04 -0.29 12.62
C LYS A 927 -25.92 -0.08 11.59
N SER A 928 -24.78 -0.73 11.83
CA SER A 928 -23.58 -0.63 11.00
C SER A 928 -23.70 -1.27 9.61
N GLU A 929 -24.63 -2.21 9.41
CA GLU A 929 -24.88 -2.87 8.11
C GLU A 929 -26.35 -2.83 7.65
N GLY A 930 -26.56 -2.59 6.35
CA GLY A 930 -27.87 -2.78 5.69
C GLY A 930 -28.87 -1.64 5.86
N TYR A 931 -28.44 -0.47 6.35
CA TYR A 931 -29.31 0.69 6.57
C TYR A 931 -28.91 1.92 5.73
N VAL A 932 -29.90 2.76 5.41
CA VAL A 932 -29.70 4.13 4.96
C VAL A 932 -30.33 5.08 5.97
N ILE A 933 -29.52 5.93 6.59
CA ILE A 933 -29.89 6.72 7.76
C ILE A 933 -29.74 8.22 7.45
N SER A 934 -30.86 8.95 7.39
CA SER A 934 -30.89 10.41 7.16
C SER A 934 -30.68 11.16 8.47
N CYS A 935 -29.61 11.97 8.56
CA CYS A 935 -29.27 12.74 9.75
C CYS A 935 -29.94 14.12 9.79
N GLY A 936 -30.08 14.68 10.99
CA GLY A 936 -30.54 16.05 11.20
C GLY A 936 -29.64 17.08 10.52
N GLY A 937 -30.24 18.13 9.96
CA GLY A 937 -29.51 19.13 9.16
C GLY A 937 -28.50 19.99 9.94
N GLY A 938 -28.38 19.83 11.26
CA GLY A 938 -27.40 20.51 12.09
C GLY A 938 -26.45 19.57 12.83
N VAL A 939 -26.50 18.27 12.56
CA VAL A 939 -25.70 17.23 13.24
C VAL A 939 -24.21 17.57 13.24
N VAL A 940 -23.72 18.20 12.16
CA VAL A 940 -22.31 18.56 12.00
C VAL A 940 -21.84 19.71 12.88
N GLU A 941 -22.74 20.45 13.52
CA GLU A 941 -22.36 21.54 14.43
C GLU A 941 -21.85 21.00 15.77
N THR A 942 -22.29 19.80 16.17
CA THR A 942 -21.83 19.13 17.39
C THR A 942 -20.46 18.48 17.16
N PRO A 943 -19.37 18.90 17.84
CA PRO A 943 -18.04 18.33 17.63
C PRO A 943 -17.99 16.81 17.82
N ALA A 944 -18.57 16.29 18.91
CA ALA A 944 -18.60 14.85 19.19
C ALA A 944 -19.40 14.04 18.15
N ALA A 945 -20.34 14.65 17.44
CA ALA A 945 -21.04 14.01 16.33
C ALA A 945 -20.15 13.91 15.09
N ARG A 946 -19.35 14.95 14.83
CA ARG A 946 -18.34 14.92 13.75
C ARG A 946 -17.29 13.85 14.01
N ASP A 947 -16.78 13.76 15.23
CA ASP A 947 -15.78 12.74 15.61
C ASP A 947 -16.34 11.32 15.41
N ALA A 948 -17.60 11.09 15.78
CA ALA A 948 -18.27 9.80 15.57
C ALA A 948 -18.43 9.46 14.07
N LEU A 949 -18.87 10.42 13.25
CA LEU A 949 -18.97 10.24 11.79
C LEU A 949 -17.61 10.03 11.13
N GLN A 950 -16.57 10.76 11.57
CA GLN A 950 -15.20 10.59 11.08
C GLN A 950 -14.60 9.24 11.46
N THR A 951 -14.88 8.77 12.67
CA THR A 951 -14.47 7.43 13.12
C THR A 951 -15.13 6.35 12.27
N PHE A 952 -16.45 6.47 12.05
CA PHE A 952 -17.19 5.55 11.18
C PHE A 952 -16.65 5.54 9.75
N LYS A 953 -16.38 6.71 9.18
CA LYS A 953 -15.69 6.86 7.89
C LYS A 953 -14.30 6.21 7.89
N GLY A 954 -13.53 6.38 8.96
CA GLY A 954 -12.17 5.87 9.08
C GLY A 954 -12.07 4.33 9.09
N VAL A 955 -13.14 3.64 9.49
CA VAL A 955 -13.25 2.17 9.43
C VAL A 955 -13.96 1.66 8.18
N GLY A 956 -14.15 2.52 7.16
CA GLY A 956 -14.78 2.16 5.88
C GLY A 956 -16.28 2.39 5.79
N GLY A 957 -16.89 3.06 6.78
CA GLY A 957 -18.30 3.45 6.75
C GLY A 957 -18.59 4.57 5.75
N ILE A 958 -19.80 4.59 5.19
CA ILE A 958 -20.20 5.56 4.16
C ILE A 958 -20.96 6.73 4.80
N VAL A 959 -20.42 7.94 4.67
CA VAL A 959 -21.08 9.19 5.06
C VAL A 959 -21.33 10.02 3.80
N LEU A 960 -22.57 10.02 3.32
CA LEU A 960 -23.00 10.66 2.07
C LEU A 960 -23.49 12.09 2.32
N HIS A 961 -22.80 13.08 1.78
CA HIS A 961 -23.31 14.45 1.72
C HIS A 961 -24.23 14.62 0.51
N VAL A 962 -25.52 14.84 0.75
CA VAL A 962 -26.46 15.26 -0.30
C VAL A 962 -26.40 16.78 -0.41
N HIS A 963 -25.84 17.25 -1.52
CA HIS A 963 -25.67 18.67 -1.81
C HIS A 963 -26.67 19.13 -2.87
N ARG A 964 -27.27 20.30 -2.64
CA ARG A 964 -28.17 20.98 -3.57
C ARG A 964 -27.80 22.46 -3.58
N PRO A 965 -27.90 23.18 -4.72
CA PRO A 965 -27.55 24.59 -4.77
C PRO A 965 -28.28 25.40 -3.71
N VAL A 966 -27.54 26.27 -3.01
CA VAL A 966 -28.05 26.99 -1.83
C VAL A 966 -29.26 27.85 -2.21
N SER A 967 -29.20 28.53 -3.35
CA SER A 967 -30.32 29.32 -3.90
C SER A 967 -31.62 28.53 -3.98
N ARG A 968 -31.56 27.25 -4.35
CA ARG A 968 -32.73 26.36 -4.43
C ARG A 968 -33.18 25.86 -3.06
N ILE A 969 -32.25 25.68 -2.12
CA ILE A 969 -32.58 25.37 -0.73
C ILE A 969 -33.36 26.55 -0.11
N LEU A 970 -32.92 27.78 -0.35
CA LEU A 970 -33.59 29.00 0.10
C LEU A 970 -35.02 29.10 -0.46
N GLU A 971 -35.20 28.88 -1.76
CA GLU A 971 -36.52 28.87 -2.41
C GLU A 971 -37.48 27.83 -1.78
N TYR A 972 -36.95 26.65 -1.42
CA TYR A 972 -37.75 25.59 -0.79
C TYR A 972 -38.10 25.92 0.66
N LEU A 973 -37.12 26.33 1.47
CA LEU A 973 -37.32 26.63 2.88
C LEU A 973 -38.22 27.85 3.10
N ASN A 974 -38.17 28.85 2.21
CA ASN A 974 -39.09 29.99 2.26
C ASN A 974 -40.56 29.62 2.02
N LYS A 975 -40.83 28.45 1.41
CA LYS A 975 -42.19 27.92 1.19
C LYS A 975 -42.69 27.02 2.32
N ASP A 976 -41.80 26.46 3.15
CA ASP A 976 -42.14 25.51 4.22
C ASP A 976 -42.31 26.21 5.59
N GLN A 977 -43.55 26.38 6.06
CA GLN A 977 -43.89 27.02 7.34
C GLN A 977 -43.94 26.06 8.54
N SER A 978 -43.62 24.77 8.37
CA SER A 978 -43.91 23.72 9.38
C SER A 978 -42.98 23.65 10.59
N ARG A 979 -41.87 24.41 10.62
CA ARG A 979 -40.89 24.44 11.73
C ARG A 979 -40.29 25.85 11.87
N PRO A 980 -39.83 26.29 13.06
CA PRO A 980 -39.39 27.66 13.30
C PRO A 980 -38.32 28.14 12.31
N ALA A 981 -38.44 29.39 11.86
CA ALA A 981 -37.45 30.05 11.02
C ALA A 981 -36.09 30.09 11.75
N PHE A 982 -34.99 29.93 11.00
CA PHE A 982 -33.65 30.10 11.56
C PHE A 982 -33.53 31.51 12.15
N VAL A 983 -32.91 31.61 13.33
CA VAL A 983 -32.61 32.91 13.98
C VAL A 983 -31.50 33.65 13.20
N ASP A 984 -30.67 32.90 12.47
CA ASP A 984 -29.57 33.39 11.64
C ASP A 984 -29.93 33.37 10.14
N ASP A 985 -29.28 34.23 9.35
CA ASP A 985 -29.30 34.18 7.88
C ASP A 985 -28.86 32.80 7.36
N LEU A 986 -29.68 32.19 6.50
CA LEU A 986 -29.47 30.84 5.96
C LEU A 986 -28.17 30.73 5.16
N GLU A 987 -27.73 31.80 4.50
CA GLU A 987 -26.43 31.83 3.81
C GLU A 987 -25.28 31.72 4.81
N ALA A 988 -25.36 32.45 5.93
CA ALA A 988 -24.37 32.36 7.00
C ALA A 988 -24.32 30.95 7.63
N VAL A 989 -25.48 30.29 7.78
CA VAL A 989 -25.54 28.89 8.23
C VAL A 989 -24.86 27.94 7.24
N TRP A 990 -25.07 28.13 5.94
CA TRP A 990 -24.39 27.33 4.91
C TRP A 990 -22.87 27.55 4.95
N GLN A 991 -22.41 28.80 4.93
CA GLN A 991 -20.98 29.13 4.95
C GLN A 991 -20.28 28.54 6.19
N ARG A 992 -20.97 28.51 7.34
CA ARG A 992 -20.48 27.87 8.57
C ARG A 992 -20.42 26.34 8.46
N ARG A 993 -21.41 25.70 7.82
CA ARG A 993 -21.55 24.24 7.79
C ARG A 993 -20.85 23.55 6.61
N LYS A 994 -20.56 24.26 5.50
CA LYS A 994 -20.02 23.66 4.27
C LYS A 994 -18.72 22.86 4.51
N GLU A 995 -17.77 23.44 5.24
CA GLU A 995 -16.50 22.77 5.58
C GLU A 995 -16.71 21.62 6.57
N LEU A 996 -17.71 21.74 7.44
CA LEU A 996 -18.04 20.68 8.39
C LEU A 996 -18.62 19.46 7.68
N TYR A 997 -19.58 19.64 6.77
CA TYR A 997 -20.09 18.55 5.91
C TYR A 997 -18.98 17.92 5.08
N ARG A 998 -18.10 18.75 4.53
CA ARG A 998 -16.93 18.29 3.78
C ARG A 998 -16.02 17.43 4.66
N SER A 999 -15.74 17.82 5.89
CA SER A 999 -14.81 17.11 6.77
C SER A 999 -15.30 15.70 7.15
N VAL A 1000 -16.60 15.52 7.35
CA VAL A 1000 -17.19 14.25 7.81
C VAL A 1000 -17.59 13.32 6.67
N SER A 1001 -17.83 13.85 5.47
CA SER A 1001 -18.29 13.06 4.33
C SER A 1001 -17.20 12.16 3.73
N SER A 1002 -17.57 10.92 3.42
CA SER A 1002 -16.81 10.04 2.53
C SER A 1002 -17.15 10.32 1.06
N ASN A 1003 -18.41 10.65 0.75
CA ASN A 1003 -18.88 10.86 -0.60
C ASN A 1003 -19.85 12.06 -0.68
N VAL A 1004 -20.01 12.62 -1.87
CA VAL A 1004 -20.93 13.72 -2.16
C VAL A 1004 -21.78 13.39 -3.38
N PHE A 1005 -23.09 13.58 -3.25
CA PHE A 1005 -24.03 13.48 -4.36
C PHE A 1005 -24.66 14.84 -4.60
N PHE A 1006 -24.50 15.36 -5.83
CA PHE A 1006 -25.14 16.60 -6.27
C PHE A 1006 -26.54 16.28 -6.77
N ALA A 1007 -27.56 16.85 -6.13
CA ALA A 1007 -28.97 16.63 -6.46
C ALA A 1007 -29.52 17.83 -7.27
N PRO A 1008 -29.56 17.74 -8.62
CA PRO A 1008 -30.02 18.85 -9.45
C PRO A 1008 -31.51 19.14 -9.25
N HIS A 1009 -31.97 20.29 -9.75
CA HIS A 1009 -33.38 20.64 -9.71
C HIS A 1009 -34.19 19.77 -10.68
N CYS A 1010 -35.41 19.41 -10.30
CA CYS A 1010 -36.29 18.54 -11.09
C CYS A 1010 -37.63 19.24 -11.28
N ASP A 1011 -37.87 19.74 -12.50
CA ASP A 1011 -39.11 20.45 -12.85
C ASP A 1011 -40.14 19.55 -13.56
N SER A 1012 -39.75 18.30 -13.84
CA SER A 1012 -40.57 17.32 -14.55
C SER A 1012 -40.40 15.91 -13.97
N ALA A 1013 -41.36 15.04 -14.26
CA ALA A 1013 -41.28 13.62 -13.92
C ALA A 1013 -40.07 12.95 -14.60
N GLU A 1014 -39.74 13.35 -15.83
CA GLU A 1014 -38.57 12.87 -16.57
C GLU A 1014 -37.25 13.26 -15.86
N ALA A 1015 -37.11 14.51 -15.43
CA ALA A 1015 -35.94 14.97 -14.70
C ALA A 1015 -35.78 14.23 -13.37
N THR A 1016 -36.89 13.96 -12.69
CA THR A 1016 -36.90 13.16 -11.44
C THR A 1016 -36.41 11.74 -11.68
N ALA A 1017 -36.87 11.09 -12.76
CA ALA A 1017 -36.44 9.74 -13.12
C ALA A 1017 -34.93 9.68 -13.46
N LYS A 1018 -34.41 10.69 -14.18
CA LYS A 1018 -32.97 10.80 -14.47
C LYS A 1018 -32.14 10.93 -13.19
N VAL A 1019 -32.57 11.75 -12.23
CA VAL A 1019 -31.88 11.89 -10.94
C VAL A 1019 -31.89 10.59 -10.14
N GLN A 1020 -33.00 9.84 -10.15
CA GLN A 1020 -33.07 8.52 -9.52
C GLN A 1020 -32.09 7.54 -10.14
N GLN A 1021 -32.01 7.50 -11.48
CA GLN A 1021 -31.05 6.65 -12.19
C GLN A 1021 -29.60 7.03 -11.85
N MET A 1022 -29.29 8.33 -11.84
CA MET A 1022 -27.97 8.83 -11.46
C MET A 1022 -27.61 8.46 -10.02
N LEU A 1023 -28.56 8.56 -9.09
CA LEU A 1023 -28.36 8.16 -7.70
C LEU A 1023 -28.09 6.65 -7.61
N GLY A 1024 -28.87 5.82 -8.29
CA GLY A 1024 -28.65 4.37 -8.33
C GLY A 1024 -27.25 4.01 -8.82
N ALA A 1025 -26.85 4.53 -9.98
CA ALA A 1025 -25.53 4.31 -10.55
C ALA A 1025 -24.40 4.82 -9.64
N PHE A 1026 -24.60 5.97 -8.98
CA PHE A 1026 -23.66 6.49 -7.99
C PHE A 1026 -23.53 5.56 -6.78
N LEU A 1027 -24.63 5.05 -6.24
CA LEU A 1027 -24.62 4.15 -5.09
C LEU A 1027 -23.98 2.80 -5.44
N ASP A 1028 -24.18 2.30 -6.65
CA ASP A 1028 -23.54 1.06 -7.10
C ASP A 1028 -22.01 1.21 -7.16
N ARG A 1029 -21.50 2.40 -7.54
CA ARG A 1029 -20.07 2.71 -7.46
C ARG A 1029 -19.56 2.85 -6.03
N VAL A 1030 -20.30 3.57 -5.18
CA VAL A 1030 -19.90 3.80 -3.78
C VAL A 1030 -19.87 2.48 -2.98
N THR A 1031 -20.78 1.55 -3.28
CA THR A 1031 -20.89 0.26 -2.57
C THR A 1031 -20.09 -0.87 -3.23
N GLY A 1032 -19.45 -0.63 -4.37
CA GLY A 1032 -18.67 -1.65 -5.08
C GLY A 1032 -19.48 -2.66 -5.89
N LYS A 1033 -20.80 -2.46 -6.04
CA LYS A 1033 -21.64 -3.25 -6.94
C LYS A 1033 -21.27 -3.04 -8.41
N SER A 1034 -20.79 -1.84 -8.74
CA SER A 1034 -20.27 -1.48 -10.06
C SER A 1034 -18.84 -0.97 -9.93
N GLU A 1035 -17.88 -1.70 -10.49
CA GLU A 1035 -16.46 -1.35 -10.48
C GLU A 1035 -15.98 -1.19 -11.93
N PHE A 1036 -15.26 -0.10 -12.22
CA PHE A 1036 -14.59 0.05 -13.51
C PHE A 1036 -13.42 -0.92 -13.61
N VAL A 1037 -13.47 -1.82 -14.59
CA VAL A 1037 -12.39 -2.77 -14.88
C VAL A 1037 -11.43 -2.12 -15.84
N ILE A 1038 -10.15 -2.03 -15.47
CA ILE A 1038 -9.10 -1.54 -16.36
C ILE A 1038 -9.06 -2.44 -17.61
N PRO A 1039 -9.20 -1.86 -18.82
CA PRO A 1039 -9.17 -2.64 -20.06
C PRO A 1039 -7.88 -3.44 -20.21
N HIS A 1040 -7.98 -4.64 -20.78
CA HIS A 1040 -6.79 -5.42 -21.13
C HIS A 1040 -6.01 -4.75 -22.27
N LYS A 1041 -4.70 -4.97 -22.36
CA LYS A 1041 -3.86 -4.36 -23.42
C LYS A 1041 -4.26 -4.71 -24.86
N ASP A 1042 -5.03 -5.78 -25.04
CA ASP A 1042 -5.53 -6.21 -26.35
C ASP A 1042 -6.90 -5.58 -26.70
N GLN A 1043 -7.48 -4.82 -25.78
CA GLN A 1043 -8.73 -4.08 -26.00
C GLN A 1043 -8.41 -2.65 -26.41
N PHE A 1044 -8.84 -2.28 -27.61
CA PHE A 1044 -8.68 -0.93 -28.15
C PHE A 1044 -9.69 0.02 -27.53
N THR A 1045 -9.27 0.76 -26.50
CA THR A 1045 -10.11 1.67 -25.75
C THR A 1045 -9.63 3.11 -25.86
N SER A 1046 -10.56 4.05 -25.69
CA SER A 1046 -10.32 5.48 -25.83
C SER A 1046 -11.15 6.29 -24.85
N PHE A 1047 -10.75 7.53 -24.59
CA PHE A 1047 -11.59 8.49 -23.91
C PHE A 1047 -11.55 9.86 -24.60
N LEU A 1048 -12.70 10.53 -24.67
CA LEU A 1048 -12.78 11.87 -25.24
C LEU A 1048 -12.44 12.92 -24.18
N SER A 1049 -11.44 13.74 -24.47
CA SER A 1049 -11.07 14.88 -23.62
C SER A 1049 -11.99 16.07 -23.87
N LEU A 1050 -12.88 16.37 -22.92
CA LEU A 1050 -13.78 17.53 -23.05
C LEU A 1050 -13.02 18.83 -22.81
N THR A 1051 -13.14 19.77 -23.74
CA THR A 1051 -12.47 21.08 -23.69
C THR A 1051 -13.45 22.25 -23.64
N PHE A 1052 -14.72 21.98 -23.31
CA PHE A 1052 -15.70 23.04 -23.13
C PHE A 1052 -15.42 23.79 -21.82
N PRO A 1053 -15.50 25.13 -21.82
CA PRO A 1053 -15.41 25.91 -20.59
C PRO A 1053 -16.62 25.70 -19.67
N ASP A 1054 -17.76 25.31 -20.24
CA ASP A 1054 -18.98 24.92 -19.54
C ASP A 1054 -19.63 23.75 -20.29
N VAL A 1055 -19.85 22.63 -19.60
CA VAL A 1055 -20.40 21.38 -20.15
C VAL A 1055 -21.88 21.54 -20.53
N SER A 1056 -22.61 22.46 -19.90
CA SER A 1056 -24.02 22.72 -20.23
C SER A 1056 -24.23 23.13 -21.69
N ILE A 1057 -23.24 23.79 -22.29
CA ILE A 1057 -23.24 24.20 -23.71
C ILE A 1057 -23.33 22.98 -24.62
N ALA A 1058 -22.72 21.87 -24.22
CA ALA A 1058 -22.63 20.65 -25.00
C ALA A 1058 -23.67 19.59 -24.59
N ALA A 1059 -24.55 19.85 -23.62
CA ALA A 1059 -25.39 18.84 -23.00
C ALA A 1059 -26.15 17.95 -24.01
N THR A 1060 -26.74 18.56 -25.05
CA THR A 1060 -27.51 17.86 -26.09
C THR A 1060 -26.65 17.12 -27.12
N MET A 1061 -25.37 17.49 -27.28
CA MET A 1061 -24.43 16.85 -28.21
C MET A 1061 -23.53 15.82 -27.53
N LEU A 1062 -23.45 15.77 -26.20
CA LEU A 1062 -22.60 14.81 -25.49
C LEU A 1062 -22.78 13.34 -25.94
N PRO A 1063 -24.00 12.82 -26.21
CA PRO A 1063 -24.16 11.45 -26.73
C PRO A 1063 -23.47 11.23 -28.08
N SER A 1064 -23.57 12.19 -29.02
CA SER A 1064 -22.97 12.06 -30.34
C SER A 1064 -21.46 12.29 -30.32
N LEU A 1065 -20.98 13.23 -29.49
CA LEU A 1065 -19.55 13.48 -29.28
C LEU A 1065 -18.82 12.24 -28.76
N SER A 1066 -19.48 11.46 -27.90
CA SER A 1066 -18.90 10.32 -27.19
C SER A 1066 -18.96 8.99 -27.95
N GLU A 1067 -19.47 8.97 -29.18
CA GLU A 1067 -19.56 7.76 -29.99
C GLU A 1067 -18.18 7.07 -30.14
N GLY A 1068 -18.14 5.77 -29.85
CA GLY A 1068 -16.91 4.96 -29.92
C GLY A 1068 -15.90 5.20 -28.79
N CYS A 1069 -16.18 6.07 -27.83
CA CYS A 1069 -15.33 6.31 -26.66
C CYS A 1069 -15.71 5.39 -25.50
N SER A 1070 -14.72 4.83 -24.80
CA SER A 1070 -14.92 3.98 -23.61
C SER A 1070 -15.09 4.78 -22.32
N ALA A 1071 -14.70 6.06 -22.31
CA ALA A 1071 -14.86 6.99 -21.19
C ALA A 1071 -14.89 8.45 -21.68
N LEU A 1072 -15.25 9.37 -20.79
CA LEU A 1072 -15.19 10.81 -21.00
C LEU A 1072 -14.27 11.46 -19.96
N GLU A 1073 -13.33 12.29 -20.39
CA GLU A 1073 -12.48 13.05 -19.47
C GLU A 1073 -13.07 14.43 -19.22
N LEU A 1074 -13.40 14.71 -17.95
CA LEU A 1074 -13.73 16.03 -17.46
C LEU A 1074 -12.44 16.75 -17.06
N ARG A 1075 -12.00 17.69 -17.90
CA ARG A 1075 -10.87 18.57 -17.63
C ARG A 1075 -11.30 19.74 -16.76
N VAL A 1076 -11.22 19.52 -15.45
CA VAL A 1076 -11.63 20.51 -14.43
C VAL A 1076 -10.84 21.81 -14.55
N ASP A 1077 -9.57 21.71 -14.93
CA ASP A 1077 -8.71 22.88 -15.15
C ASP A 1077 -9.17 23.75 -16.35
N LEU A 1078 -9.96 23.21 -17.28
CA LEU A 1078 -10.48 23.93 -18.43
C LEU A 1078 -11.87 24.54 -18.19
N LEU A 1079 -12.54 24.19 -17.10
CA LEU A 1079 -13.81 24.78 -16.71
C LEU A 1079 -13.61 26.25 -16.34
N ASN A 1080 -14.57 27.10 -16.71
CA ASN A 1080 -14.53 28.53 -16.44
C ASN A 1080 -15.84 29.00 -15.81
N GLU A 1081 -15.81 29.24 -14.50
CA GLU A 1081 -16.90 29.87 -13.76
C GLU A 1081 -16.64 31.37 -13.66
N ASN A 1082 -17.45 32.20 -14.32
CA ASN A 1082 -17.40 33.67 -14.20
C ASN A 1082 -16.02 34.30 -14.45
N ASP A 1083 -15.22 33.75 -15.36
CA ASP A 1083 -13.84 34.17 -15.69
C ASP A 1083 -12.81 34.00 -14.55
N GLU A 1084 -13.12 33.16 -13.56
CA GLU A 1084 -12.18 32.77 -12.51
C GLU A 1084 -11.21 31.67 -12.99
N ALA A 1085 -9.95 31.75 -12.52
CA ALA A 1085 -8.91 30.80 -12.90
C ALA A 1085 -9.05 29.41 -12.25
N ILE A 1086 -9.80 29.31 -11.15
CA ILE A 1086 -10.07 28.07 -10.42
C ILE A 1086 -11.59 27.99 -10.21
N PRO A 1087 -12.28 26.99 -10.78
CA PRO A 1087 -13.73 26.84 -10.60
C PRO A 1087 -14.06 26.46 -9.15
N SER A 1088 -15.22 26.90 -8.66
CA SER A 1088 -15.70 26.48 -7.34
C SER A 1088 -16.09 25.00 -7.32
N GLU A 1089 -16.02 24.36 -6.14
CA GLU A 1089 -16.44 22.97 -5.98
C GLU A 1089 -17.90 22.74 -6.37
N GLU A 1090 -18.79 23.68 -6.04
CA GLU A 1090 -20.21 23.62 -6.38
C GLU A 1090 -20.41 23.68 -7.91
N TYR A 1091 -19.68 24.55 -8.61
CA TYR A 1091 -19.71 24.60 -10.07
C TYR A 1091 -19.24 23.28 -10.67
N VAL A 1092 -18.09 22.75 -10.24
CA VAL A 1092 -17.58 21.46 -10.74
C VAL A 1092 -18.59 20.32 -10.52
N LEU A 1093 -19.24 20.26 -9.36
CA LEU A 1093 -20.30 19.29 -9.07
C LEU A 1093 -21.48 19.42 -10.05
N SER A 1094 -21.88 20.65 -10.38
CA SER A 1094 -22.96 20.89 -11.34
C SER A 1094 -22.59 20.43 -12.75
N GLN A 1095 -21.35 20.69 -13.19
CA GLN A 1095 -20.84 20.27 -14.49
C GLN A 1095 -20.76 18.74 -14.60
N LEU A 1096 -20.30 18.08 -13.54
CA LEU A 1096 -20.26 16.62 -13.46
C LEU A 1096 -21.68 16.02 -13.47
N ALA A 1097 -22.64 16.66 -12.80
CA ALA A 1097 -24.03 16.22 -12.81
C ALA A 1097 -24.65 16.32 -14.21
N ILE A 1098 -24.42 17.42 -14.94
CA ILE A 1098 -24.85 17.57 -16.33
C ILE A 1098 -24.25 16.48 -17.21
N LEU A 1099 -22.95 16.19 -17.05
CA LEU A 1099 -22.29 15.13 -17.80
C LEU A 1099 -22.96 13.77 -17.56
N ARG A 1100 -23.22 13.41 -16.29
CA ARG A 1100 -23.88 12.16 -15.89
C ARG A 1100 -25.36 12.08 -16.30
N GLN A 1101 -26.05 13.21 -16.50
CA GLN A 1101 -27.43 13.24 -16.98
C GLN A 1101 -27.56 12.87 -18.45
N ASN A 1102 -26.52 13.12 -19.24
CA ASN A 1102 -26.57 13.02 -20.69
C ASN A 1102 -25.78 11.82 -21.23
N VAL A 1103 -24.81 11.27 -20.48
CA VAL A 1103 -24.00 10.13 -20.92
C VAL A 1103 -23.78 9.11 -19.80
N ASP A 1104 -23.88 7.82 -20.15
CA ASP A 1104 -23.70 6.66 -19.26
C ASP A 1104 -22.28 6.03 -19.36
N LEU A 1105 -21.29 6.84 -19.75
CA LEU A 1105 -19.90 6.39 -19.85
C LEU A 1105 -19.15 6.64 -18.53
N PRO A 1106 -18.12 5.83 -18.25
CA PRO A 1106 -17.14 6.11 -17.21
C PRO A 1106 -16.54 7.52 -17.35
N ILE A 1107 -16.33 8.20 -16.23
CA ILE A 1107 -15.75 9.55 -16.20
C ILE A 1107 -14.31 9.48 -15.67
N LEU A 1108 -13.40 10.08 -16.43
CA LEU A 1108 -12.04 10.41 -16.00
C LEU A 1108 -12.02 11.85 -15.49
N TYR A 1109 -11.89 12.03 -14.19
CA TYR A 1109 -11.79 13.35 -13.57
C TYR A 1109 -10.32 13.81 -13.58
N THR A 1110 -10.01 14.98 -14.14
CA THR A 1110 -8.62 15.44 -14.30
C THR A 1110 -8.46 16.90 -13.90
N VAL A 1111 -7.48 17.18 -13.04
CA VAL A 1111 -7.01 18.54 -12.70
C VAL A 1111 -5.58 18.72 -13.22
N ARG A 1112 -5.43 19.14 -14.49
CA ARG A 1112 -4.11 19.26 -15.12
C ARG A 1112 -3.44 20.59 -14.79
N THR A 1113 -2.21 20.57 -14.27
CA THR A 1113 -1.49 21.82 -13.95
C THR A 1113 -0.85 22.47 -15.18
N LYS A 1114 -0.50 23.75 -15.08
CA LYS A 1114 0.16 24.50 -16.17
C LYS A 1114 1.51 23.88 -16.55
N ALA A 1115 2.34 23.49 -15.58
CA ALA A 1115 3.62 22.82 -15.87
C ALA A 1115 3.45 21.51 -16.66
N GLN A 1116 2.29 20.86 -16.53
CA GLN A 1116 1.94 19.60 -17.21
C GLN A 1116 1.06 19.81 -18.45
N GLY A 1117 0.88 21.06 -18.92
CA GLY A 1117 0.14 21.39 -20.15
C GLY A 1117 -1.36 21.68 -19.97
N GLY A 1118 -1.82 21.89 -18.74
CA GLY A 1118 -3.18 22.32 -18.40
C GLY A 1118 -3.28 23.80 -18.07
N ARG A 1119 -4.33 24.17 -17.33
CA ARG A 1119 -4.56 25.56 -16.89
C ARG A 1119 -4.54 25.76 -15.37
N PHE A 1120 -4.53 24.68 -14.58
CA PHE A 1120 -4.53 24.82 -13.12
C PHE A 1120 -3.19 25.41 -12.62
N PRO A 1121 -3.20 26.45 -11.77
CA PRO A 1121 -1.97 27.08 -11.28
C PRO A 1121 -1.11 26.13 -10.41
N ASP A 1122 0.19 25.99 -10.73
CA ASP A 1122 1.11 25.13 -9.98
C ASP A 1122 1.37 25.61 -8.54
N ASP A 1123 1.12 26.89 -8.24
CA ASP A 1123 1.37 27.55 -6.95
C ASP A 1123 0.19 27.47 -5.96
N LYS A 1124 -0.82 26.64 -6.25
CA LYS A 1124 -2.09 26.52 -5.48
C LYS A 1124 -2.35 25.11 -4.94
N PRO A 1125 -1.47 24.56 -4.06
CA PRO A 1125 -1.55 23.16 -3.64
C PRO A 1125 -2.77 22.84 -2.77
N VAL A 1126 -3.32 23.81 -2.02
CA VAL A 1126 -4.49 23.59 -1.15
C VAL A 1126 -5.76 23.47 -2.00
N GLU A 1127 -5.95 24.39 -2.95
CA GLU A 1127 -7.06 24.38 -3.89
C GLU A 1127 -6.98 23.16 -4.83
N LEU A 1128 -5.76 22.74 -5.21
CA LEU A 1128 -5.52 21.50 -5.94
C LEU A 1128 -5.99 20.29 -5.15
N ALA A 1129 -5.52 20.14 -3.90
CA ALA A 1129 -5.93 19.06 -3.02
C ALA A 1129 -7.46 19.04 -2.82
N ASN A 1130 -8.08 20.21 -2.76
CA ASN A 1130 -9.52 20.34 -2.63
C ASN A 1130 -10.28 19.76 -3.84
N LEU A 1131 -9.90 20.13 -5.06
CA LEU A 1131 -10.55 19.62 -6.28
C LEU A 1131 -10.25 18.13 -6.53
N VAL A 1132 -9.02 17.68 -6.27
CA VAL A 1132 -8.66 16.25 -6.41
C VAL A 1132 -9.47 15.39 -5.42
N ASN A 1133 -9.60 15.81 -4.17
CA ASN A 1133 -10.44 15.13 -3.18
C ASN A 1133 -11.94 15.21 -3.53
N LEU A 1134 -12.40 16.30 -4.15
CA LEU A 1134 -13.78 16.40 -4.64
C LEU A 1134 -14.06 15.31 -5.69
N GLY A 1135 -13.14 15.11 -6.63
CA GLY A 1135 -13.22 14.03 -7.62
C GLY A 1135 -13.46 12.67 -6.98
N LEU A 1136 -12.66 12.30 -5.98
CA LEU A 1136 -12.85 11.06 -5.21
C LEU A 1136 -14.24 10.96 -4.57
N LYS A 1137 -14.68 12.04 -3.89
CA LYS A 1137 -15.97 12.04 -3.19
C LYS A 1137 -17.16 11.87 -4.11
N THR A 1138 -17.04 12.28 -5.38
CA THR A 1138 -18.10 12.09 -6.38
C THR A 1138 -18.17 10.66 -6.95
N ALA A 1139 -17.31 9.76 -6.49
CA ALA A 1139 -17.25 8.36 -6.92
C ALA A 1139 -17.16 8.22 -8.45
N VAL A 1140 -16.26 8.98 -9.08
CA VAL A 1140 -15.90 8.79 -10.48
C VAL A 1140 -15.20 7.45 -10.67
N GLU A 1141 -15.30 6.88 -11.87
CA GLU A 1141 -14.68 5.60 -12.20
C GLU A 1141 -13.16 5.74 -12.27
N LEU A 1142 -12.68 6.85 -12.81
CA LEU A 1142 -11.26 7.14 -13.02
C LEU A 1142 -10.92 8.55 -12.50
N LEU A 1143 -9.78 8.68 -11.82
CA LEU A 1143 -9.22 9.95 -11.38
C LEU A 1143 -7.76 10.06 -11.85
N ASP A 1144 -7.42 11.13 -12.57
CA ASP A 1144 -6.05 11.45 -12.96
C ASP A 1144 -5.32 12.16 -11.80
N VAL A 1145 -4.22 11.58 -11.36
CA VAL A 1145 -3.38 12.07 -10.27
C VAL A 1145 -1.99 12.28 -10.84
N GLU A 1146 -1.53 13.52 -10.91
CA GLU A 1146 -0.19 13.78 -11.42
C GLU A 1146 0.85 13.26 -10.44
N LEU A 1147 1.85 12.57 -10.97
CA LEU A 1147 3.00 12.12 -10.21
C LEU A 1147 3.79 13.31 -9.66
N THR A 1148 3.64 14.51 -10.23
CA THR A 1148 4.27 15.76 -9.77
C THR A 1148 3.57 16.39 -8.57
N TYR A 1149 2.39 15.91 -8.15
CA TYR A 1149 1.73 16.41 -6.94
C TYR A 1149 2.58 16.16 -5.67
N PRO A 1150 2.31 16.91 -4.58
CA PRO A 1150 2.88 16.62 -3.27
C PRO A 1150 2.63 15.16 -2.86
N ALA A 1151 3.65 14.49 -2.30
CA ALA A 1151 3.59 13.06 -1.99
C ALA A 1151 2.47 12.73 -0.99
N GLU A 1152 2.19 13.63 -0.03
CA GLU A 1152 1.13 13.50 0.95
C GLU A 1152 -0.26 13.48 0.29
N LEU A 1153 -0.45 14.28 -0.76
CA LEU A 1153 -1.70 14.29 -1.52
C LEU A 1153 -1.88 12.97 -2.28
N VAL A 1154 -0.85 12.49 -2.99
CA VAL A 1154 -0.92 11.22 -3.73
C VAL A 1154 -1.22 10.05 -2.79
N SER A 1155 -0.56 10.01 -1.62
CA SER A 1155 -0.80 8.96 -0.62
C SER A 1155 -2.20 9.04 0.00
N SER A 1156 -2.69 10.24 0.34
CA SER A 1156 -4.01 10.40 0.94
C SER A 1156 -5.15 10.08 -0.03
N VAL A 1157 -5.00 10.44 -1.30
CA VAL A 1157 -5.90 10.06 -2.41
C VAL A 1157 -5.91 8.55 -2.58
N GLY A 1158 -4.73 7.92 -2.59
CA GLY A 1158 -4.58 6.47 -2.63
C GLY A 1158 -5.32 5.73 -1.51
N ALA A 1159 -5.17 6.19 -0.27
CA ALA A 1159 -5.83 5.60 0.90
C ALA A 1159 -7.36 5.81 0.90
N SER A 1160 -7.84 6.90 0.31
CA SER A 1160 -9.27 7.30 0.33
C SER A 1160 -10.01 6.96 -0.96
N ARG A 1161 -9.38 6.22 -1.89
CA ARG A 1161 -9.88 6.05 -3.28
C ARG A 1161 -11.20 5.29 -3.40
N GLY A 1162 -11.53 4.45 -2.41
CA GLY A 1162 -12.66 3.52 -2.51
C GLY A 1162 -12.55 2.63 -3.75
N TYR A 1163 -13.56 2.68 -4.61
CA TYR A 1163 -13.62 1.92 -5.88
C TYR A 1163 -13.15 2.72 -7.11
N THR A 1164 -12.78 4.01 -6.94
CA THR A 1164 -12.23 4.83 -8.02
C THR A 1164 -10.83 4.32 -8.41
N LYS A 1165 -10.60 4.18 -9.73
CA LYS A 1165 -9.30 3.82 -10.29
C LYS A 1165 -8.44 5.07 -10.49
N LEU A 1166 -7.16 4.98 -10.14
CA LEU A 1166 -6.23 6.10 -10.20
C LEU A 1166 -5.30 5.98 -11.40
N LEU A 1167 -5.19 7.06 -12.19
CA LEU A 1167 -4.22 7.20 -13.27
C LEU A 1167 -3.06 8.05 -12.78
N GLY A 1168 -1.88 7.45 -12.57
CA GLY A 1168 -0.65 8.16 -12.21
C GLY A 1168 -0.03 8.81 -13.44
N SER A 1169 -0.18 10.12 -13.59
CA SER A 1169 0.19 10.81 -14.84
C SER A 1169 1.44 11.69 -14.76
N HIS A 1170 2.20 11.73 -15.86
CA HIS A 1170 3.28 12.69 -16.08
C HIS A 1170 3.37 13.09 -17.56
N HIS A 1171 3.52 14.38 -17.80
CA HIS A 1171 3.55 15.02 -19.11
C HIS A 1171 4.85 15.84 -19.24
N ASP A 1172 5.69 15.48 -20.21
CA ASP A 1172 6.82 16.30 -20.65
C ASP A 1172 6.35 17.24 -21.77
N PHE A 1173 5.56 18.24 -21.38
CA PHE A 1173 5.03 19.23 -22.31
C PHE A 1173 6.11 20.02 -23.08
N PRO A 1174 7.25 20.40 -22.46
CA PRO A 1174 8.35 21.05 -23.17
C PRO A 1174 9.08 20.14 -24.18
N GLY A 1175 8.95 18.82 -24.07
CA GLY A 1175 9.73 17.87 -24.87
C GLY A 1175 11.21 17.87 -24.52
N ALA A 1176 11.54 18.00 -23.24
CA ALA A 1176 12.92 17.99 -22.78
C ALA A 1176 13.49 16.56 -22.71
N LEU A 1177 12.64 15.55 -22.56
CA LEU A 1177 13.01 14.16 -22.30
C LEU A 1177 12.95 13.31 -23.57
N ASN A 1178 13.93 12.40 -23.71
CA ASN A 1178 13.87 11.30 -24.67
C ASN A 1178 13.38 10.04 -23.94
N TRP A 1179 12.61 9.15 -24.58
CA TRP A 1179 12.12 7.88 -23.99
C TRP A 1179 13.22 6.95 -23.48
N SER A 1180 14.46 7.10 -23.93
CA SER A 1180 15.64 6.38 -23.39
C SER A 1180 16.27 7.04 -22.15
N SER A 1181 15.72 8.17 -21.69
CA SER A 1181 16.24 8.89 -20.52
C SER A 1181 15.83 8.23 -19.21
N LEU A 1182 16.71 8.34 -18.21
CA LEU A 1182 16.46 7.87 -16.85
C LEU A 1182 15.21 8.52 -16.22
N GLU A 1183 14.82 9.71 -16.67
CA GLU A 1183 13.69 10.39 -16.05
C GLU A 1183 12.36 9.70 -16.34
N TRP A 1184 12.19 9.07 -17.52
CA TRP A 1184 10.99 8.24 -17.77
C TRP A 1184 10.97 6.98 -16.93
N GLU A 1185 12.12 6.34 -16.72
CA GLU A 1185 12.27 5.21 -15.78
C GLU A 1185 11.91 5.64 -14.36
N ASN A 1186 12.41 6.80 -13.93
CA ASN A 1186 12.13 7.38 -12.62
C ASN A 1186 10.63 7.64 -12.44
N MET A 1187 9.98 8.21 -13.46
CA MET A 1187 8.53 8.49 -13.42
C MET A 1187 7.71 7.21 -13.44
N TYR A 1188 8.09 6.21 -14.24
CA TYR A 1188 7.39 4.92 -14.27
C TYR A 1188 7.46 4.24 -12.91
N ALA A 1189 8.64 4.08 -12.33
CA ALA A 1189 8.75 3.41 -11.04
C ALA A 1189 8.27 4.28 -9.87
N ARG A 1190 8.23 5.62 -9.98
CA ARG A 1190 7.47 6.47 -9.05
C ARG A 1190 5.98 6.14 -9.11
N ALA A 1191 5.43 5.94 -10.31
CA ALA A 1191 4.04 5.53 -10.49
C ALA A 1191 3.78 4.16 -9.85
N GLU A 1192 4.63 3.16 -10.10
CA GLU A 1192 4.47 1.81 -9.52
C GLU A 1192 4.49 1.75 -7.99
N ALA A 1193 5.12 2.75 -7.37
CA ALA A 1193 5.35 2.75 -5.95
C ALA A 1193 4.23 3.50 -5.17
N VAL A 1194 3.40 4.28 -5.87
CA VAL A 1194 2.17 4.86 -5.33
C VAL A 1194 0.95 4.00 -5.74
N PRO A 1195 -0.18 4.06 -5.02
CA PRO A 1195 -1.33 3.17 -5.26
C PRO A 1195 -2.16 3.58 -6.50
N VAL A 1196 -1.55 3.62 -7.67
CA VAL A 1196 -2.21 3.88 -8.98
C VAL A 1196 -2.52 2.59 -9.72
N ASP A 1197 -3.60 2.59 -10.50
CA ASP A 1197 -4.05 1.41 -11.26
C ASP A 1197 -3.59 1.44 -12.74
N VAL A 1198 -3.28 2.63 -13.26
CA VAL A 1198 -2.76 2.84 -14.62
C VAL A 1198 -1.68 3.92 -14.59
N VAL A 1199 -0.57 3.67 -15.29
CA VAL A 1199 0.50 4.65 -15.49
C VAL A 1199 0.26 5.41 -16.80
N LYS A 1200 0.29 6.75 -16.76
CA LYS A 1200 0.03 7.63 -17.92
C LYS A 1200 1.24 8.53 -18.20
N LEU A 1201 2.06 8.19 -19.18
CA LEU A 1201 3.28 8.94 -19.54
C LEU A 1201 3.11 9.60 -20.92
N VAL A 1202 3.29 10.92 -20.98
CA VAL A 1202 3.05 11.69 -22.21
C VAL A 1202 4.27 12.52 -22.58
N GLY A 1203 4.99 12.11 -23.62
CA GLY A 1203 6.15 12.82 -24.17
C GLY A 1203 5.78 13.77 -25.31
N MET A 1204 6.78 14.44 -25.89
CA MET A 1204 6.65 15.25 -27.10
C MET A 1204 7.59 14.69 -28.19
N ALA A 1205 7.04 14.25 -29.31
CA ALA A 1205 7.85 13.75 -30.43
C ALA A 1205 8.43 14.91 -31.24
N LYS A 1206 9.76 14.97 -31.34
CA LYS A 1206 10.51 15.88 -32.22
C LYS A 1206 10.75 15.26 -33.59
N SER A 1207 10.68 13.93 -33.69
CA SER A 1207 10.89 13.15 -34.90
C SER A 1207 9.98 11.91 -34.93
N PHE A 1208 9.78 11.32 -36.09
CA PHE A 1208 8.97 10.10 -36.22
C PHE A 1208 9.57 8.91 -35.45
N SER A 1209 10.90 8.84 -35.33
CA SER A 1209 11.61 7.78 -34.59
C SER A 1209 11.34 7.78 -33.09
N ASP A 1210 10.90 8.90 -32.51
CA ASP A 1210 10.58 8.99 -31.09
C ASP A 1210 9.41 8.09 -30.70
N ASN A 1211 8.54 7.73 -31.66
CA ASN A 1211 7.49 6.74 -31.44
C ASN A 1211 8.05 5.33 -31.26
N PHE A 1212 9.09 4.95 -32.01
CA PHE A 1212 9.72 3.64 -31.83
C PHE A 1212 10.44 3.53 -30.50
N ALA A 1213 11.07 4.61 -30.05
CA ALA A 1213 11.66 4.68 -28.72
C ALA A 1213 10.59 4.51 -27.63
N LEU A 1214 9.42 5.13 -27.81
CA LEU A 1214 8.27 4.95 -26.92
C LEU A 1214 7.76 3.50 -26.93
N GLU A 1215 7.61 2.86 -28.09
CA GLU A 1215 7.15 1.47 -28.17
C GLU A 1215 8.15 0.50 -27.50
N ASN A 1216 9.46 0.72 -27.67
CA ASN A 1216 10.48 -0.04 -26.94
C ASN A 1216 10.36 0.16 -25.42
N PHE A 1217 10.09 1.41 -24.98
CA PHE A 1217 9.84 1.71 -23.58
C PHE A 1217 8.59 0.97 -23.08
N ARG A 1218 7.49 0.96 -23.84
CA ARG A 1218 6.26 0.25 -23.48
C ARG A 1218 6.46 -1.27 -23.41
N GLU A 1219 7.22 -1.84 -24.33
CA GLU A 1219 7.55 -3.27 -24.33
C GLU A 1219 8.39 -3.68 -23.11
N ALA A 1220 9.29 -2.80 -22.65
CA ALA A 1220 10.09 -3.03 -21.45
C ALA A 1220 9.29 -2.91 -20.13
N HIS A 1221 8.11 -2.28 -20.16
CA HIS A 1221 7.35 -1.89 -18.96
C HIS A 1221 5.93 -2.48 -18.93
N THR A 1222 5.81 -3.75 -18.51
CA THR A 1222 4.55 -4.50 -18.52
C THR A 1222 3.95 -4.80 -17.15
N SER A 1223 4.63 -4.41 -16.07
CA SER A 1223 4.20 -4.68 -14.68
C SER A 1223 2.92 -3.95 -14.31
N SER A 1224 2.77 -2.72 -14.79
CA SER A 1224 1.56 -1.90 -14.63
C SER A 1224 0.92 -1.58 -16.00
N PRO A 1225 -0.42 -1.52 -16.11
CA PRO A 1225 -1.08 -1.02 -17.31
C PRO A 1225 -0.55 0.37 -17.70
N LEU A 1226 -0.01 0.50 -18.91
CA LEU A 1226 0.72 1.68 -19.35
C LEU A 1226 0.02 2.34 -20.55
N LEU A 1227 -0.49 3.56 -20.32
CA LEU A 1227 -0.85 4.51 -21.36
C LEU A 1227 0.38 5.38 -21.63
N ALA A 1228 1.04 5.19 -22.77
CA ALA A 1228 2.19 5.99 -23.16
C ALA A 1228 1.97 6.59 -24.55
N ILE A 1229 2.07 7.91 -24.71
CA ILE A 1229 1.90 8.57 -26.02
C ILE A 1229 2.84 9.76 -26.18
N ASN A 1230 3.03 10.18 -27.42
CA ASN A 1230 3.71 11.41 -27.81
C ASN A 1230 2.70 12.46 -28.30
N MET A 1231 2.94 13.70 -27.88
CA MET A 1231 2.32 14.89 -28.43
C MET A 1231 2.98 15.32 -29.74
N GLY A 1232 2.31 16.21 -30.48
CA GLY A 1232 2.78 16.77 -31.74
C GLY A 1232 2.42 15.91 -32.96
N SER A 1233 2.54 16.47 -34.16
CA SER A 1233 2.21 15.77 -35.42
C SER A 1233 3.08 14.54 -35.64
N HIS A 1234 4.38 14.61 -35.32
CA HIS A 1234 5.27 13.47 -35.35
C HIS A 1234 4.86 12.37 -34.37
N GLY A 1235 4.15 12.69 -33.29
CA GLY A 1235 3.71 11.78 -32.25
C GLY A 1235 2.46 10.97 -32.58
N GLN A 1236 1.75 11.29 -33.68
CA GLN A 1236 0.45 10.68 -34.00
C GLN A 1236 0.48 9.15 -34.06
N LEU A 1237 1.57 8.54 -34.54
CA LEU A 1237 1.68 7.08 -34.55
C LEU A 1237 1.56 6.46 -33.16
N SER A 1238 2.17 7.07 -32.13
CA SER A 1238 2.08 6.55 -30.76
C SER A 1238 0.65 6.49 -30.21
N ARG A 1239 -0.25 7.39 -30.68
CA ARG A 1239 -1.67 7.38 -30.32
C ARG A 1239 -2.42 6.24 -31.01
N VAL A 1240 -2.00 5.89 -32.23
CA VAL A 1240 -2.55 4.75 -32.98
C VAL A 1240 -2.13 3.42 -32.35
N THR A 1241 -0.85 3.29 -31.97
CA THR A 1241 -0.28 2.07 -31.38
C THR A 1241 -0.66 1.87 -29.91
N ASN A 1242 -0.89 2.94 -29.15
CA ASN A 1242 -1.43 2.84 -27.79
C ASN A 1242 -2.83 2.22 -27.83
N THR A 1243 -3.08 1.17 -27.05
CA THR A 1243 -4.36 0.44 -27.03
C THR A 1243 -5.23 0.78 -25.82
N LEU A 1244 -4.59 1.12 -24.69
CA LEU A 1244 -5.25 1.38 -23.41
C LEU A 1244 -5.65 2.85 -23.29
N LEU A 1245 -6.96 3.12 -23.18
CA LEU A 1245 -7.52 4.43 -22.83
C LEU A 1245 -6.88 5.59 -23.62
N THR A 1246 -6.74 5.46 -24.95
CA THR A 1246 -6.11 6.52 -25.76
C THR A 1246 -6.93 7.81 -25.69
N PRO A 1247 -6.35 8.97 -25.32
CA PRO A 1247 -7.04 10.24 -25.37
C PRO A 1247 -7.32 10.66 -26.81
N VAL A 1248 -8.59 10.95 -27.12
CA VAL A 1248 -9.06 11.32 -28.46
C VAL A 1248 -9.74 12.69 -28.48
N THR A 1249 -9.89 13.25 -29.68
CA THR A 1249 -10.61 14.50 -29.93
C THR A 1249 -11.85 14.23 -30.80
N HIS A 1250 -12.67 15.26 -31.02
CA HIS A 1250 -13.83 15.24 -31.90
C HIS A 1250 -13.89 16.58 -32.66
N ALA A 1251 -14.37 16.57 -33.90
CA ALA A 1251 -14.40 17.74 -34.77
C ALA A 1251 -15.25 18.90 -34.21
N ASP A 1252 -16.28 18.58 -33.43
CA ASP A 1252 -17.19 19.55 -32.80
C ASP A 1252 -16.69 20.06 -31.43
N LEU A 1253 -15.50 19.65 -30.97
CA LEU A 1253 -14.88 20.26 -29.79
C LEU A 1253 -14.29 21.64 -30.13
N PRO A 1254 -14.33 22.62 -29.21
CA PRO A 1254 -13.76 23.95 -29.44
C PRO A 1254 -12.28 23.92 -29.86
N VAL A 1255 -11.51 23.03 -29.23
CA VAL A 1255 -10.10 22.78 -29.51
C VAL A 1255 -9.78 21.33 -29.14
N ALA A 1256 -8.74 20.74 -29.74
CA ALA A 1256 -8.18 19.50 -29.20
C ALA A 1256 -7.52 19.76 -27.84
N ALA A 1257 -7.58 18.80 -26.92
CA ALA A 1257 -7.01 18.94 -25.59
C ALA A 1257 -5.47 18.95 -25.62
N ALA A 1258 -4.86 18.30 -26.62
CA ALA A 1258 -3.42 18.32 -26.84
C ALA A 1258 -3.05 18.33 -28.34
N PRO A 1259 -1.88 18.88 -28.72
CA PRO A 1259 -1.41 18.84 -30.11
C PRO A 1259 -1.24 17.42 -30.65
N GLY A 1260 -1.67 17.20 -31.90
CA GLY A 1260 -1.56 15.90 -32.58
C GLY A 1260 -2.56 14.84 -32.14
N GLN A 1261 -3.58 15.22 -31.34
CA GLN A 1261 -4.67 14.31 -30.96
C GLN A 1261 -5.54 13.97 -32.18
N LEU A 1262 -5.99 12.72 -32.25
CA LEU A 1262 -6.79 12.16 -33.34
C LEU A 1262 -8.17 11.75 -32.81
N SER A 1263 -9.17 11.68 -33.69
CA SER A 1263 -10.48 11.10 -33.39
C SER A 1263 -10.44 9.58 -33.32
N VAL A 1264 -11.49 8.96 -32.76
CA VAL A 1264 -11.65 7.50 -32.73
C VAL A 1264 -11.63 6.91 -34.15
N GLU A 1265 -12.33 7.57 -35.09
CA GLU A 1265 -12.43 7.15 -36.48
C GLU A 1265 -11.06 7.15 -37.17
N GLU A 1266 -10.27 8.23 -37.04
CA GLU A 1266 -8.93 8.33 -37.62
C GLU A 1266 -7.96 7.30 -37.06
N ILE A 1267 -7.99 7.08 -35.73
CA ILE A 1267 -7.14 6.08 -35.08
C ILE A 1267 -7.49 4.68 -35.59
N ASN A 1268 -8.77 4.33 -35.59
CA ASN A 1268 -9.21 3.00 -35.99
C ASN A 1268 -9.01 2.76 -37.49
N GLN A 1269 -9.21 3.75 -38.34
CA GLN A 1269 -8.91 3.66 -39.77
C GLN A 1269 -7.42 3.42 -40.00
N THR A 1270 -6.55 4.08 -39.22
CA THR A 1270 -5.11 3.86 -39.30
C THR A 1270 -4.75 2.45 -38.83
N ARG A 1271 -5.29 2.00 -37.68
CA ARG A 1271 -5.14 0.62 -37.17
C ARG A 1271 -5.57 -0.43 -38.19
N SER A 1272 -6.69 -0.20 -38.87
CA SER A 1272 -7.18 -1.04 -39.97
C SER A 1272 -6.17 -1.10 -41.12
N THR A 1273 -5.61 0.05 -41.49
CA THR A 1273 -4.66 0.18 -42.62
C THR A 1273 -3.33 -0.52 -42.34
N ILE A 1274 -2.80 -0.37 -41.12
CA ILE A 1274 -1.51 -0.97 -40.72
C ILE A 1274 -1.65 -2.43 -40.23
N GLY A 1275 -2.86 -2.98 -40.22
CA GLY A 1275 -3.11 -4.38 -39.87
C GLY A 1275 -3.16 -4.71 -38.38
N MET A 1276 -3.39 -3.71 -37.51
CA MET A 1276 -3.61 -3.95 -36.07
C MET A 1276 -4.98 -4.60 -35.78
N PHE A 1277 -5.97 -4.36 -36.63
CA PHE A 1277 -7.24 -5.09 -36.59
C PHE A 1277 -7.20 -6.30 -37.54
N ASN A 1278 -7.72 -7.44 -37.08
CA ASN A 1278 -7.92 -8.58 -37.96
C ASN A 1278 -9.10 -8.32 -38.91
N LYS A 1279 -8.79 -7.87 -40.13
CA LYS A 1279 -9.79 -7.61 -41.18
C LYS A 1279 -10.58 -8.85 -41.64
N ASN A 1280 -10.14 -10.06 -41.29
CA ASN A 1280 -10.80 -11.30 -41.70
C ASN A 1280 -11.91 -11.74 -40.71
N LEU A 1281 -12.15 -10.97 -39.64
CA LEU A 1281 -13.23 -11.26 -38.69
C LEU A 1281 -14.59 -11.19 -39.41
N SER A 1282 -15.29 -12.31 -39.39
CA SER A 1282 -16.61 -12.48 -39.99
C SER A 1282 -17.70 -12.32 -38.93
N PHE A 1283 -18.65 -11.41 -39.21
CA PHE A 1283 -19.86 -11.23 -38.43
C PHE A 1283 -21.08 -11.61 -39.26
N PHE A 1284 -22.07 -12.28 -38.68
CA PHE A 1284 -23.26 -12.65 -39.44
C PHE A 1284 -24.49 -12.94 -38.58
N ILE A 1285 -25.66 -12.81 -39.20
CA ILE A 1285 -26.94 -13.25 -38.64
C ILE A 1285 -27.32 -14.63 -39.16
N VAL A 1286 -27.79 -15.52 -38.28
CA VAL A 1286 -28.30 -16.86 -38.58
C VAL A 1286 -29.78 -17.01 -38.26
N GLY A 1287 -30.49 -17.78 -39.07
CA GLY A 1287 -31.92 -18.04 -38.95
C GLY A 1287 -32.63 -18.03 -40.31
N THR A 1288 -33.94 -18.23 -40.31
CA THR A 1288 -34.77 -18.15 -41.52
C THR A 1288 -36.23 -17.81 -41.18
N PRO A 1289 -36.87 -16.84 -41.87
CA PRO A 1289 -36.32 -15.98 -42.92
C PRO A 1289 -35.54 -14.76 -42.37
N ILE A 1290 -34.37 -14.44 -42.95
CA ILE A 1290 -33.53 -13.27 -42.57
C ILE A 1290 -33.30 -12.26 -43.70
N GLY A 1291 -33.98 -12.42 -44.84
CA GLY A 1291 -33.84 -11.52 -46.00
C GLY A 1291 -34.22 -10.07 -45.67
N HIS A 1292 -35.24 -9.87 -44.84
CA HIS A 1292 -35.73 -8.57 -44.40
C HIS A 1292 -34.97 -8.00 -43.17
N SER A 1293 -34.03 -8.76 -42.57
CA SER A 1293 -33.31 -8.31 -41.39
C SER A 1293 -32.50 -7.04 -41.69
N LYS A 1294 -32.63 -6.04 -40.81
CA LYS A 1294 -31.88 -4.78 -40.83
C LYS A 1294 -30.53 -4.87 -40.11
N SER A 1295 -30.21 -5.98 -39.43
CA SER A 1295 -28.93 -6.15 -38.71
C SER A 1295 -27.68 -5.92 -39.58
N PRO A 1296 -27.62 -6.39 -40.85
CA PRO A 1296 -26.49 -6.06 -41.71
C PRO A 1296 -26.35 -4.56 -42.02
N ILE A 1297 -27.46 -3.82 -42.14
CA ILE A 1297 -27.40 -2.36 -42.36
C ILE A 1297 -26.90 -1.69 -41.09
N LEU A 1298 -27.42 -2.09 -39.93
CA LEU A 1298 -27.04 -1.58 -38.62
C LEU A 1298 -25.53 -1.76 -38.37
N HIS A 1299 -25.04 -2.99 -38.34
CA HIS A 1299 -23.64 -3.27 -37.96
C HIS A 1299 -22.63 -2.73 -38.98
N ASN A 1300 -22.87 -2.87 -40.29
CA ASN A 1300 -21.94 -2.32 -41.30
C ASN A 1300 -21.86 -0.79 -41.25
N THR A 1301 -22.97 -0.11 -40.95
CA THR A 1301 -22.96 1.35 -40.77
C THR A 1301 -22.12 1.73 -39.57
N MET A 1302 -22.29 1.03 -38.44
CA MET A 1302 -21.52 1.30 -37.22
C MET A 1302 -20.02 0.98 -37.39
N PHE A 1303 -19.67 -0.12 -38.06
CA PHE A 1303 -18.27 -0.44 -38.37
C PHE A 1303 -17.63 0.65 -39.22
N LYS A 1304 -18.33 1.10 -40.28
CA LYS A 1304 -17.85 2.17 -41.15
C LYS A 1304 -17.66 3.49 -40.40
N LYS A 1305 -18.63 3.88 -39.57
CA LYS A 1305 -18.58 5.13 -38.78
C LYS A 1305 -17.39 5.17 -37.82
N LEU A 1306 -17.00 4.02 -37.25
CA LEU A 1306 -15.85 3.93 -36.34
C LEU A 1306 -14.52 3.57 -37.03
N GLY A 1307 -14.45 3.55 -38.36
CA GLY A 1307 -13.23 3.20 -39.09
C GLY A 1307 -12.77 1.73 -38.94
N LEU A 1308 -13.68 0.83 -38.57
CA LEU A 1308 -13.40 -0.59 -38.38
C LEU A 1308 -13.47 -1.36 -39.71
N PRO A 1309 -12.62 -2.38 -39.94
CA PRO A 1309 -12.50 -3.04 -41.24
C PRO A 1309 -13.44 -4.24 -41.42
N TYR A 1310 -14.47 -4.36 -40.57
CA TYR A 1310 -15.30 -5.56 -40.46
C TYR A 1310 -16.50 -5.53 -41.41
N GLU A 1311 -16.99 -6.72 -41.77
CA GLU A 1311 -18.21 -6.91 -42.56
C GLU A 1311 -19.21 -7.80 -41.82
N TYR A 1312 -20.48 -7.38 -41.83
CA TYR A 1312 -21.62 -8.12 -41.31
C TYR A 1312 -22.49 -8.67 -42.45
N SER A 1313 -22.64 -9.99 -42.50
CA SER A 1313 -23.33 -10.70 -43.58
C SER A 1313 -24.52 -11.55 -43.09
N ARG A 1314 -25.20 -12.24 -44.03
CA ARG A 1314 -26.32 -13.15 -43.74
C ARG A 1314 -25.89 -14.59 -43.96
N PHE A 1315 -26.26 -15.49 -43.04
CA PHE A 1315 -26.12 -16.93 -43.23
C PHE A 1315 -27.48 -17.62 -42.98
N LYS A 1316 -28.24 -17.81 -44.06
CA LYS A 1316 -29.59 -18.37 -44.00
C LYS A 1316 -29.52 -19.88 -43.73
N THR A 1317 -30.03 -20.30 -42.58
CA THR A 1317 -30.14 -21.70 -42.17
C THR A 1317 -31.14 -21.83 -41.02
N ASP A 1318 -31.83 -22.97 -40.95
CA ASP A 1318 -32.62 -23.45 -39.81
C ASP A 1318 -31.91 -24.57 -39.03
N ASP A 1319 -30.66 -24.91 -39.37
CA ASP A 1319 -29.87 -25.96 -38.74
C ASP A 1319 -28.81 -25.39 -37.78
N ALA A 1320 -29.01 -25.57 -36.48
CA ALA A 1320 -28.07 -25.16 -35.44
C ALA A 1320 -26.71 -25.88 -35.54
N ALA A 1321 -26.67 -27.13 -36.03
CA ALA A 1321 -25.42 -27.87 -36.20
C ALA A 1321 -24.56 -27.26 -37.33
N ALA A 1322 -25.19 -26.81 -38.43
CA ALA A 1322 -24.51 -26.09 -39.50
C ALA A 1322 -23.92 -24.74 -39.01
N VAL A 1323 -24.64 -24.02 -38.12
CA VAL A 1323 -24.13 -22.81 -37.48
C VAL A 1323 -22.89 -23.13 -36.64
N ASN A 1324 -22.97 -24.14 -35.78
CA ASN A 1324 -21.83 -24.57 -34.94
C ASN A 1324 -20.61 -24.97 -35.79
N ALA A 1325 -20.81 -25.77 -36.85
CA ALA A 1325 -19.72 -26.19 -37.74
C ALA A 1325 -19.01 -24.99 -38.38
N LYS A 1326 -19.78 -24.01 -38.90
CA LYS A 1326 -19.22 -22.79 -39.47
C LYS A 1326 -18.53 -21.92 -38.42
N ALA A 1327 -19.14 -21.75 -37.25
CA ALA A 1327 -18.59 -20.97 -36.15
C ALA A 1327 -17.23 -21.54 -35.69
N ARG A 1328 -17.17 -22.86 -35.45
CA ARG A 1328 -15.92 -23.53 -35.03
C ARG A 1328 -14.84 -23.49 -36.11
N ALA A 1329 -15.21 -23.62 -37.39
CA ALA A 1329 -14.26 -23.48 -38.49
C ALA A 1329 -13.63 -22.07 -38.55
N LEU A 1330 -14.43 -21.02 -38.41
CA LEU A 1330 -13.95 -19.64 -38.37
C LEU A 1330 -13.15 -19.35 -37.10
N LEU A 1331 -13.59 -19.86 -35.96
CA LEU A 1331 -12.92 -19.69 -34.67
C LEU A 1331 -11.53 -20.34 -34.66
N ALA A 1332 -11.39 -21.54 -35.24
CA ALA A 1332 -10.11 -22.22 -35.40
C ALA A 1332 -9.11 -21.43 -36.27
N GLN A 1333 -9.61 -20.57 -37.17
CA GLN A 1333 -8.80 -19.68 -38.00
C GLN A 1333 -8.55 -18.32 -37.36
N GLY A 1334 -9.13 -18.03 -36.19
CA GLY A 1334 -9.12 -16.70 -35.58
C GLY A 1334 -9.97 -15.66 -36.33
N ASN A 1335 -10.91 -16.10 -37.17
CA ASN A 1335 -11.69 -15.28 -38.09
C ASN A 1335 -13.17 -15.13 -37.68
N LEU A 1336 -13.58 -15.64 -36.52
CA LEU A 1336 -14.94 -15.43 -36.02
C LEU A 1336 -15.02 -14.13 -35.21
N GLY A 1337 -15.83 -13.17 -35.68
CA GLY A 1337 -16.08 -11.92 -34.96
C GLY A 1337 -17.28 -11.97 -34.02
N GLY A 1338 -18.38 -12.58 -34.47
CA GLY A 1338 -19.61 -12.68 -33.67
C GLY A 1338 -20.81 -13.13 -34.51
N ILE A 1339 -21.83 -13.69 -33.86
CA ILE A 1339 -23.02 -14.22 -34.55
C ILE A 1339 -24.29 -13.73 -33.86
N SER A 1340 -25.20 -13.09 -34.60
CA SER A 1340 -26.58 -12.88 -34.12
C SER A 1340 -27.44 -14.09 -34.48
N VAL A 1341 -28.26 -14.53 -33.54
CA VAL A 1341 -29.16 -15.68 -33.69
C VAL A 1341 -30.60 -15.21 -33.64
N THR A 1342 -31.37 -15.51 -34.67
CA THR A 1342 -32.81 -15.24 -34.73
C THR A 1342 -33.61 -16.52 -34.99
N ILE A 1343 -34.93 -16.38 -35.15
CA ILE A 1343 -35.87 -17.48 -35.37
C ILE A 1343 -35.39 -18.38 -36.55
N PRO A 1344 -35.46 -19.72 -36.43
CA PRO A 1344 -35.95 -20.50 -35.27
C PRO A 1344 -34.88 -20.86 -34.21
N LEU A 1345 -33.62 -20.44 -34.40
CA LEU A 1345 -32.44 -21.05 -33.76
C LEU A 1345 -32.14 -20.64 -32.32
N LYS A 1346 -32.86 -19.68 -31.73
CA LYS A 1346 -32.50 -19.07 -30.42
C LYS A 1346 -32.43 -20.09 -29.26
N GLN A 1347 -33.19 -21.17 -29.32
CA GLN A 1347 -33.14 -22.26 -28.33
C GLN A 1347 -32.23 -23.40 -28.81
N ASP A 1348 -32.36 -23.78 -30.08
CA ASP A 1348 -31.66 -24.91 -30.69
C ASP A 1348 -30.13 -24.74 -30.72
N ILE A 1349 -29.63 -23.51 -30.63
CA ILE A 1349 -28.19 -23.24 -30.61
C ILE A 1349 -27.53 -23.50 -29.25
N ILE A 1350 -28.29 -23.44 -28.14
CA ILE A 1350 -27.76 -23.53 -26.77
C ILE A 1350 -26.90 -24.78 -26.54
N PRO A 1351 -27.30 -26.00 -26.98
CA PRO A 1351 -26.50 -27.21 -26.77
C PRO A 1351 -25.12 -27.21 -27.46
N PHE A 1352 -24.87 -26.28 -28.39
CA PHE A 1352 -23.61 -26.21 -29.15
C PHE A 1352 -22.59 -25.22 -28.57
N LEU A 1353 -23.00 -24.44 -27.55
CA LEU A 1353 -22.19 -23.41 -26.92
C LEU A 1353 -21.43 -23.98 -25.72
N ASP A 1354 -20.22 -23.49 -25.49
CA ASP A 1354 -19.36 -23.96 -24.40
C ASP A 1354 -19.71 -23.24 -23.08
N GLU A 1355 -20.20 -22.00 -23.17
CA GLU A 1355 -20.68 -21.19 -22.05
C GLU A 1355 -21.99 -20.47 -22.43
N VAL A 1356 -22.88 -20.27 -21.46
CA VAL A 1356 -24.09 -19.44 -21.62
C VAL A 1356 -24.13 -18.46 -20.46
N SER A 1357 -24.39 -17.18 -20.74
CA SER A 1357 -24.47 -16.15 -19.70
C SER A 1357 -25.60 -16.48 -18.71
N PRO A 1358 -25.48 -16.10 -17.43
CA PRO A 1358 -26.55 -16.32 -16.44
C PRO A 1358 -27.90 -15.78 -16.90
N LEU A 1359 -27.88 -14.62 -17.58
CA LEU A 1359 -29.08 -13.99 -18.15
C LEU A 1359 -29.69 -14.85 -19.27
N ALA A 1360 -28.89 -15.31 -20.23
CA ALA A 1360 -29.36 -16.15 -21.33
C ALA A 1360 -29.83 -17.53 -20.85
N GLN A 1361 -29.19 -18.09 -19.82
CA GLN A 1361 -29.59 -19.34 -19.20
C GLN A 1361 -30.94 -19.19 -18.47
N GLN A 1362 -31.13 -18.09 -17.73
CA GLN A 1362 -32.38 -17.79 -17.06
C GLN A 1362 -33.54 -17.61 -18.05
N ILE A 1363 -33.29 -16.94 -19.18
CA ILE A 1363 -34.29 -16.74 -20.24
C ILE A 1363 -34.56 -18.05 -21.01
N GLY A 1364 -33.55 -18.91 -21.17
CA GLY A 1364 -33.62 -20.12 -21.98
C GLY A 1364 -33.55 -19.85 -23.49
N ALA A 1365 -32.91 -18.75 -23.91
CA ALA A 1365 -32.72 -18.39 -25.31
C ALA A 1365 -31.44 -17.58 -25.51
N VAL A 1366 -30.73 -17.83 -26.60
CA VAL A 1366 -29.51 -17.09 -27.01
C VAL A 1366 -29.78 -16.36 -28.33
N ASN A 1367 -29.48 -15.06 -28.37
CA ASN A 1367 -29.53 -14.26 -29.60
C ASN A 1367 -28.16 -13.76 -30.04
N THR A 1368 -27.12 -13.96 -29.23
CA THR A 1368 -25.77 -13.43 -29.44
C THR A 1368 -24.74 -14.49 -29.10
N ILE A 1369 -23.85 -14.81 -30.04
CA ILE A 1369 -22.71 -15.69 -29.81
C ILE A 1369 -21.44 -14.83 -29.85
N ILE A 1370 -20.61 -14.99 -28.84
CA ILE A 1370 -19.36 -14.25 -28.63
C ILE A 1370 -18.20 -15.26 -28.65
N PRO A 1371 -17.15 -15.04 -29.45
CA PRO A 1371 -15.94 -15.86 -29.40
C PRO A 1371 -15.19 -15.59 -28.08
N GLY A 1372 -14.90 -16.64 -27.32
CA GLY A 1372 -14.16 -16.57 -26.07
C GLY A 1372 -12.68 -16.94 -26.22
N PRO A 1373 -11.87 -16.76 -25.16
CA PRO A 1373 -10.47 -17.18 -25.14
C PRO A 1373 -10.36 -18.71 -25.32
N ASN A 1374 -9.23 -19.17 -25.87
CA ASN A 1374 -8.92 -20.58 -26.13
C ASN A 1374 -9.90 -21.31 -27.07
N GLY A 1375 -10.62 -20.57 -27.92
CA GLY A 1375 -11.50 -21.17 -28.93
C GLY A 1375 -12.85 -21.65 -28.39
N THR A 1376 -13.38 -20.99 -27.35
CA THR A 1376 -14.72 -21.25 -26.82
C THR A 1376 -15.78 -20.35 -27.48
N LEU A 1377 -17.05 -20.78 -27.43
CA LEU A 1377 -18.22 -20.03 -27.86
C LEU A 1377 -19.13 -19.75 -26.67
N LYS A 1378 -19.35 -18.46 -26.38
CA LYS A 1378 -20.25 -18.00 -25.32
C LYS A 1378 -21.56 -17.49 -25.90
N GLY A 1379 -22.69 -17.96 -25.35
CA GLY A 1379 -24.03 -17.49 -25.67
C GLY A 1379 -24.52 -16.41 -24.72
N ASP A 1380 -25.15 -15.37 -25.26
CA ASP A 1380 -25.81 -14.32 -24.50
C ASP A 1380 -27.17 -13.93 -25.12
N ASN A 1381 -27.92 -13.11 -24.39
CA ASN A 1381 -29.23 -12.61 -24.80
C ASN A 1381 -29.31 -11.08 -24.66
N THR A 1382 -29.27 -10.38 -25.79
CA THR A 1382 -29.46 -8.93 -25.90
C THR A 1382 -30.89 -8.54 -26.27
N ASP A 1383 -31.81 -9.49 -26.51
CA ASP A 1383 -33.21 -9.17 -26.82
C ASP A 1383 -33.87 -8.47 -25.62
N ILE A 1384 -33.59 -8.94 -24.40
CA ILE A 1384 -34.09 -8.33 -23.15
C ILE A 1384 -33.59 -6.89 -23.00
N LEU A 1385 -32.30 -6.65 -23.26
CA LEU A 1385 -31.71 -5.32 -23.19
C LEU A 1385 -32.31 -4.41 -24.28
N GLY A 1386 -32.51 -4.95 -25.48
CA GLY A 1386 -33.21 -4.25 -26.56
C GLY A 1386 -34.62 -3.81 -26.18
N LEU A 1387 -35.39 -4.71 -25.55
CA LEU A 1387 -36.75 -4.43 -25.10
C LEU A 1387 -36.77 -3.43 -23.94
N VAL A 1388 -35.94 -3.63 -22.92
CA VAL A 1388 -35.88 -2.77 -21.73
C VAL A 1388 -35.44 -1.36 -22.10
N ASN A 1389 -34.40 -1.22 -22.92
CA ASN A 1389 -33.90 0.10 -23.34
C ASN A 1389 -34.93 0.81 -24.23
N ALA A 1390 -35.57 0.10 -25.16
CA ALA A 1390 -36.64 0.68 -25.97
C ALA A 1390 -37.80 1.16 -25.09
N LEU A 1391 -38.32 0.33 -24.18
CA LEU A 1391 -39.40 0.74 -23.27
C LEU A 1391 -38.99 1.91 -22.35
N THR A 1392 -37.79 1.87 -21.81
CA THR A 1392 -37.26 2.93 -20.92
C THR A 1392 -37.19 4.26 -21.65
N ARG A 1393 -36.70 4.27 -22.90
CA ARG A 1393 -36.59 5.46 -23.73
C ARG A 1393 -37.94 6.15 -23.96
N PHE A 1394 -39.01 5.39 -24.10
CA PHE A 1394 -40.38 5.89 -24.25
C PHE A 1394 -41.10 6.07 -22.90
N GLY A 1395 -40.37 6.07 -21.78
CA GLY A 1395 -40.89 6.48 -20.48
C GLY A 1395 -41.61 5.38 -19.69
N ALA A 1396 -41.41 4.09 -19.99
CA ALA A 1396 -42.07 2.99 -19.27
C ALA A 1396 -41.87 3.02 -17.74
N ASN A 1397 -40.73 3.53 -17.27
CA ASN A 1397 -40.40 3.63 -15.84
C ASN A 1397 -41.26 4.65 -15.09
N SER A 1398 -41.91 5.57 -15.82
CA SER A 1398 -42.72 6.66 -15.28
C SER A 1398 -44.23 6.39 -15.33
N LEU A 1399 -44.67 5.23 -15.83
CA LEU A 1399 -46.08 4.92 -16.01
C LEU A 1399 -46.77 4.57 -14.69
N ASP A 1400 -47.95 5.16 -14.50
CA ASP A 1400 -48.87 4.80 -13.43
C ASP A 1400 -49.40 3.39 -13.66
N LYS A 1401 -49.46 2.57 -12.58
CA LYS A 1401 -49.95 1.18 -12.57
C LYS A 1401 -49.01 0.19 -13.29
N LYS A 1402 -48.42 -0.70 -12.50
CA LYS A 1402 -47.37 -1.63 -12.93
C LYS A 1402 -47.94 -2.97 -13.45
N THR A 1403 -48.92 -2.92 -14.36
CA THR A 1403 -49.45 -4.10 -15.05
C THR A 1403 -49.08 -4.05 -16.52
N ALA A 1404 -48.57 -5.15 -17.08
CA ALA A 1404 -48.24 -5.26 -18.50
C ALA A 1404 -48.96 -6.46 -19.15
N LEU A 1405 -49.13 -6.42 -20.47
CA LEU A 1405 -49.68 -7.50 -21.28
C LEU A 1405 -48.67 -7.92 -22.36
N ILE A 1406 -48.38 -9.21 -22.45
CA ILE A 1406 -47.57 -9.82 -23.50
C ILE A 1406 -48.50 -10.63 -24.42
N VAL A 1407 -48.37 -10.44 -25.73
CA VAL A 1407 -49.11 -11.22 -26.73
C VAL A 1407 -48.15 -12.12 -27.49
N GLY A 1408 -48.33 -13.42 -27.37
CA GLY A 1408 -47.47 -14.46 -27.94
C GLY A 1408 -46.70 -15.24 -26.88
N ALA A 1409 -46.33 -16.49 -27.21
CA ALA A 1409 -45.61 -17.42 -26.33
C ALA A 1409 -44.35 -18.01 -27.01
N GLY A 1410 -43.56 -17.17 -27.70
CA GLY A 1410 -42.31 -17.56 -28.38
C GLY A 1410 -41.04 -17.27 -27.56
N GLY A 1411 -39.85 -17.43 -28.15
CA GLY A 1411 -38.59 -17.06 -27.47
C GLY A 1411 -38.54 -15.59 -27.03
N THR A 1412 -39.09 -14.69 -27.84
CA THR A 1412 -39.16 -13.25 -27.53
C THR A 1412 -40.06 -12.93 -26.33
N SER A 1413 -41.11 -13.73 -26.07
CA SER A 1413 -42.00 -13.46 -24.93
C SER A 1413 -41.32 -13.78 -23.59
N LEU A 1414 -40.39 -14.74 -23.55
CA LEU A 1414 -39.57 -14.99 -22.35
C LEU A 1414 -38.66 -13.79 -22.05
N ALA A 1415 -38.00 -13.24 -23.07
CA ALA A 1415 -37.23 -12.00 -22.92
C ALA A 1415 -38.11 -10.82 -22.46
N ALA A 1416 -39.33 -10.70 -22.99
CA ALA A 1416 -40.29 -9.67 -22.57
C ALA A 1416 -40.73 -9.82 -21.11
N VAL A 1417 -41.01 -11.05 -20.64
CA VAL A 1417 -41.31 -11.31 -19.22
C VAL A 1417 -40.16 -10.84 -18.33
N HIS A 1418 -38.94 -11.27 -18.63
CA HIS A 1418 -37.77 -10.87 -17.83
C HIS A 1418 -37.54 -9.36 -17.86
N GLY A 1419 -37.68 -8.72 -19.04
CA GLY A 1419 -37.50 -7.27 -19.18
C GLY A 1419 -38.54 -6.45 -18.41
N LEU A 1420 -39.82 -6.84 -18.46
CA LEU A 1420 -40.85 -6.17 -17.69
C LEU A 1420 -40.65 -6.37 -16.17
N ARG A 1421 -40.18 -7.55 -15.75
CA ARG A 1421 -39.81 -7.76 -14.34
C ARG A 1421 -38.65 -6.87 -13.91
N SER A 1422 -37.61 -6.70 -14.74
CA SER A 1422 -36.49 -5.80 -14.42
C SER A 1422 -36.91 -4.32 -14.37
N LEU A 1423 -37.95 -3.91 -15.11
CA LEU A 1423 -38.57 -2.59 -14.99
C LEU A 1423 -39.50 -2.46 -13.76
N GLY A 1424 -39.66 -3.54 -12.99
CA GLY A 1424 -40.42 -3.58 -11.76
C GLY A 1424 -41.93 -3.72 -11.96
N PHE A 1425 -42.40 -4.28 -13.08
CA PHE A 1425 -43.83 -4.55 -13.28
C PHE A 1425 -44.36 -5.57 -12.25
N ALA A 1426 -45.37 -5.16 -11.49
CA ALA A 1426 -45.93 -5.95 -10.38
C ALA A 1426 -46.78 -7.12 -10.88
N LYS A 1427 -47.45 -6.99 -12.03
CA LYS A 1427 -48.21 -8.07 -12.66
C LYS A 1427 -48.02 -8.08 -14.17
N ILE A 1428 -47.75 -9.25 -14.74
CA ILE A 1428 -47.54 -9.44 -16.17
C ILE A 1428 -48.55 -10.45 -16.68
N LEU A 1429 -49.37 -10.06 -17.65
CA LEU A 1429 -50.35 -10.92 -18.27
C LEU A 1429 -49.77 -11.47 -19.56
N ILE A 1430 -49.99 -12.75 -19.87
CA ILE A 1430 -49.56 -13.35 -21.13
C ILE A 1430 -50.74 -14.00 -21.84
N ALA A 1431 -50.95 -13.59 -23.10
CA ALA A 1431 -52.01 -14.11 -23.96
C ALA A 1431 -51.39 -14.78 -25.18
N ASN A 1432 -51.92 -15.93 -25.59
CA ASN A 1432 -51.47 -16.61 -26.79
C ASN A 1432 -52.61 -17.44 -27.39
N ARG A 1433 -52.60 -17.63 -28.72
CA ARG A 1433 -53.61 -18.43 -29.45
C ARG A 1433 -53.85 -19.81 -28.84
N THR A 1434 -52.81 -20.44 -28.30
CA THR A 1434 -52.90 -21.69 -27.55
C THR A 1434 -52.61 -21.39 -26.08
N LEU A 1435 -53.65 -21.49 -25.24
CA LEU A 1435 -53.59 -21.15 -23.81
C LEU A 1435 -52.49 -21.94 -23.08
N SER A 1436 -52.37 -23.24 -23.33
CA SER A 1436 -51.36 -24.09 -22.68
C SER A 1436 -49.91 -23.65 -22.91
N LYS A 1437 -49.62 -22.93 -24.02
CA LYS A 1437 -48.29 -22.35 -24.23
C LYS A 1437 -48.05 -21.08 -23.42
N ALA A 1438 -49.10 -20.30 -23.17
CA ALA A 1438 -49.04 -19.15 -22.28
C ALA A 1438 -48.92 -19.60 -20.82
N GLU A 1439 -49.70 -20.62 -20.41
CA GLU A 1439 -49.60 -21.26 -19.10
C GLU A 1439 -48.20 -21.80 -18.83
N ALA A 1440 -47.60 -22.52 -19.78
CA ALA A 1440 -46.23 -23.04 -19.64
C ALA A 1440 -45.15 -21.96 -19.43
N ILE A 1441 -45.40 -20.72 -19.85
CA ILE A 1441 -44.52 -19.57 -19.55
C ILE A 1441 -44.89 -18.98 -18.18
N ALA A 1442 -46.18 -18.78 -17.91
CA ALA A 1442 -46.68 -18.22 -16.66
C ALA A 1442 -46.27 -19.06 -15.43
N ASP A 1443 -46.35 -20.39 -15.51
CA ASP A 1443 -46.01 -21.31 -14.42
C ASP A 1443 -44.55 -21.21 -13.95
N LYS A 1444 -43.68 -20.54 -14.71
CA LYS A 1444 -42.27 -20.30 -14.34
C LYS A 1444 -42.07 -19.07 -13.45
N PHE A 1445 -43.11 -18.25 -13.23
CA PHE A 1445 -42.97 -16.93 -12.63
C PHE A 1445 -44.16 -16.55 -11.74
N ASP A 1446 -43.90 -16.19 -10.48
CA ASP A 1446 -44.95 -15.88 -9.49
C ASP A 1446 -45.85 -14.68 -9.84
N ASN A 1447 -45.36 -13.74 -10.65
CA ASN A 1447 -46.08 -12.51 -11.02
C ASN A 1447 -46.62 -12.51 -12.46
N VAL A 1448 -46.63 -13.67 -13.12
CA VAL A 1448 -47.10 -13.82 -14.51
C VAL A 1448 -48.39 -14.65 -14.54
N GLU A 1449 -49.40 -14.20 -15.27
CA GLU A 1449 -50.69 -14.90 -15.40
C GLU A 1449 -51.06 -15.10 -16.87
N ALA A 1450 -51.39 -16.34 -17.24
CA ALA A 1450 -51.96 -16.62 -18.55
C ALA A 1450 -53.43 -16.19 -18.61
N VAL A 1451 -53.79 -15.41 -19.63
CA VAL A 1451 -55.13 -14.82 -19.76
C VAL A 1451 -55.81 -15.15 -21.08
N THR A 1452 -57.14 -15.28 -21.02
CA THR A 1452 -58.05 -15.29 -22.16
C THR A 1452 -58.81 -13.96 -22.21
N LEU A 1453 -59.53 -13.68 -23.29
CA LEU A 1453 -60.34 -12.44 -23.38
C LEU A 1453 -61.35 -12.36 -22.22
N ASP A 1454 -62.04 -13.47 -21.94
CA ASP A 1454 -63.04 -13.54 -20.88
C ASP A 1454 -62.43 -13.31 -19.49
N SER A 1455 -61.29 -13.94 -19.19
CA SER A 1455 -60.63 -13.75 -17.90
C SER A 1455 -60.03 -12.34 -17.76
N PHE A 1456 -59.58 -11.73 -18.86
CA PHE A 1456 -59.06 -10.36 -18.86
C PHE A 1456 -60.15 -9.35 -18.48
N VAL A 1457 -61.32 -9.45 -19.12
CA VAL A 1457 -62.46 -8.57 -18.87
C VAL A 1457 -63.03 -8.80 -17.47
N ALA A 1458 -63.17 -10.06 -17.04
CA ALA A 1458 -63.71 -10.40 -15.73
C ALA A 1458 -62.88 -9.83 -14.57
N ASN A 1459 -61.55 -9.87 -14.69
CA ASN A 1459 -60.62 -9.35 -13.66
C ASN A 1459 -60.36 -7.83 -13.77
N LYS A 1460 -60.95 -7.14 -14.75
CA LYS A 1460 -60.81 -5.69 -14.96
C LYS A 1460 -59.34 -5.24 -15.03
N TYR A 1461 -58.52 -6.00 -15.74
CA TYR A 1461 -57.11 -5.66 -15.90
C TYR A 1461 -56.92 -4.36 -16.69
N THR A 1462 -55.97 -3.53 -16.25
CA THR A 1462 -55.64 -2.22 -16.87
C THR A 1462 -54.12 -2.16 -17.13
N PRO A 1463 -53.63 -2.82 -18.20
CA PRO A 1463 -52.21 -2.79 -18.52
C PRO A 1463 -51.79 -1.39 -19.00
N SER A 1464 -50.61 -0.94 -18.57
CA SER A 1464 -49.99 0.31 -19.01
C SER A 1464 -48.94 0.09 -20.12
N VAL A 1465 -48.51 -1.16 -20.31
CA VAL A 1465 -47.62 -1.59 -21.39
C VAL A 1465 -48.16 -2.84 -22.06
N ILE A 1466 -48.15 -2.86 -23.40
CA ILE A 1466 -48.47 -4.03 -24.22
C ILE A 1466 -47.24 -4.39 -25.06
N VAL A 1467 -46.80 -5.65 -25.03
CA VAL A 1467 -45.69 -6.17 -25.83
C VAL A 1467 -46.20 -7.27 -26.76
N SER A 1468 -46.27 -6.98 -28.06
CA SER A 1468 -46.61 -7.97 -29.09
C SER A 1468 -45.37 -8.71 -29.57
N CYS A 1469 -45.31 -10.01 -29.27
CA CYS A 1469 -44.24 -10.92 -29.66
C CYS A 1469 -44.62 -11.83 -30.84
N VAL A 1470 -45.79 -11.62 -31.46
CA VAL A 1470 -46.26 -12.41 -32.60
C VAL A 1470 -45.81 -11.80 -33.94
N PRO A 1471 -45.66 -12.59 -35.01
CA PRO A 1471 -45.37 -12.05 -36.33
C PRO A 1471 -46.51 -11.16 -36.83
N ALA A 1472 -46.19 -10.03 -37.48
CA ALA A 1472 -47.15 -9.05 -37.98
C ALA A 1472 -48.21 -9.65 -38.95
N THR A 1473 -47.86 -10.72 -39.68
CA THR A 1473 -48.78 -11.43 -40.58
C THR A 1473 -49.86 -12.25 -39.87
N THR A 1474 -49.74 -12.46 -38.56
CA THR A 1474 -50.63 -13.32 -37.77
C THR A 1474 -51.79 -12.54 -37.15
N PHE A 1475 -51.69 -11.21 -37.08
CA PHE A 1475 -52.78 -10.34 -36.62
C PHE A 1475 -53.87 -10.25 -37.71
N SER A 1476 -54.79 -11.21 -37.71
CA SER A 1476 -56.06 -11.09 -38.42
C SER A 1476 -57.13 -10.51 -37.49
N MET A 1477 -58.05 -9.70 -38.01
CA MET A 1477 -59.17 -9.09 -37.25
C MET A 1477 -60.04 -10.12 -36.50
N LEU A 1478 -59.93 -11.42 -36.85
CA LEU A 1478 -60.73 -12.52 -36.29
C LEU A 1478 -60.02 -13.28 -35.16
N ASP A 1479 -58.77 -12.96 -34.83
CA ASP A 1479 -58.00 -13.64 -33.77
C ASP A 1479 -58.46 -13.16 -32.37
N GLU A 1480 -58.70 -14.11 -31.47
CA GLU A 1480 -58.93 -13.87 -30.02
C GLU A 1480 -57.87 -12.93 -29.42
N SER A 1481 -56.61 -13.11 -29.84
CA SER A 1481 -55.48 -12.31 -29.37
C SER A 1481 -55.64 -10.83 -29.74
N ASN A 1482 -56.21 -10.53 -30.90
CA ASN A 1482 -56.45 -9.17 -31.38
C ASN A 1482 -57.56 -8.47 -30.58
N LYS A 1483 -58.66 -9.20 -30.33
CA LYS A 1483 -59.77 -8.69 -29.49
C LYS A 1483 -59.30 -8.37 -28.07
N LEU A 1484 -58.40 -9.20 -27.52
CA LEU A 1484 -57.80 -8.96 -26.21
C LEU A 1484 -56.96 -7.68 -26.21
N VAL A 1485 -56.16 -7.44 -27.25
CA VAL A 1485 -55.44 -6.17 -27.39
C VAL A 1485 -56.40 -4.98 -27.49
N SER A 1486 -57.51 -5.10 -28.24
CA SER A 1486 -58.52 -4.02 -28.29
C SER A 1486 -59.12 -3.74 -26.91
N ALA A 1487 -59.44 -4.79 -26.15
CA ALA A 1487 -59.94 -4.64 -24.78
C ALA A 1487 -58.90 -4.01 -23.85
N ALA A 1488 -57.63 -4.37 -23.99
CA ALA A 1488 -56.53 -3.82 -23.20
C ALA A 1488 -56.29 -2.33 -23.51
N LEU A 1489 -56.30 -1.94 -24.78
CA LEU A 1489 -56.17 -0.54 -25.21
C LEU A 1489 -57.31 0.32 -24.65
N ALA A 1490 -58.55 -0.19 -24.67
CA ALA A 1490 -59.71 0.51 -24.13
C ALA A 1490 -59.75 0.58 -22.59
N ALA A 1491 -59.08 -0.34 -21.90
CA ALA A 1491 -59.12 -0.44 -20.44
C ALA A 1491 -58.25 0.62 -19.73
N SER A 1492 -57.21 1.13 -20.40
CA SER A 1492 -56.28 2.12 -19.82
C SER A 1492 -56.30 3.42 -20.63
N PRO A 1493 -56.29 4.59 -19.97
CA PRO A 1493 -56.37 5.89 -20.65
C PRO A 1493 -55.08 6.31 -21.35
N LYS A 1494 -53.94 5.73 -20.96
CA LYS A 1494 -52.63 5.96 -21.58
C LYS A 1494 -51.76 4.72 -21.42
N GLY A 1495 -50.81 4.52 -22.33
CA GLY A 1495 -49.87 3.41 -22.24
C GLY A 1495 -48.90 3.33 -23.41
N LEU A 1496 -48.03 2.31 -23.40
CA LEU A 1496 -47.07 2.03 -24.47
C LEU A 1496 -47.38 0.69 -25.12
N VAL A 1497 -47.33 0.62 -26.45
CA VAL A 1497 -47.39 -0.63 -27.20
C VAL A 1497 -46.08 -0.85 -27.93
N LEU A 1498 -45.35 -1.92 -27.62
CA LEU A 1498 -44.16 -2.35 -28.34
C LEU A 1498 -44.47 -3.59 -29.19
N GLU A 1499 -44.26 -3.50 -30.50
CA GLU A 1499 -44.36 -4.65 -31.40
C GLU A 1499 -42.97 -5.15 -31.78
N ALA A 1500 -42.60 -6.37 -31.39
CA ALA A 1500 -41.27 -6.91 -31.66
C ALA A 1500 -41.04 -7.21 -33.16
N ALA A 1501 -42.11 -7.38 -33.94
CA ALA A 1501 -42.04 -7.57 -35.39
C ALA A 1501 -41.83 -6.23 -36.11
N TYR A 1502 -40.95 -6.22 -37.11
CA TYR A 1502 -40.58 -5.01 -37.88
C TYR A 1502 -40.61 -5.22 -39.40
N SER A 1503 -41.23 -6.29 -39.88
CA SER A 1503 -41.16 -6.70 -41.30
C SER A 1503 -42.10 -5.94 -42.25
N ALA A 1504 -42.97 -5.07 -41.75
CA ALA A 1504 -43.91 -4.27 -42.56
C ALA A 1504 -44.01 -2.83 -42.01
N GLU A 1505 -44.07 -1.83 -42.90
CA GLU A 1505 -44.13 -0.40 -42.54
C GLU A 1505 -45.42 0.00 -41.81
N ALA A 1506 -46.53 -0.72 -42.02
CA ALA A 1506 -47.80 -0.48 -41.34
C ALA A 1506 -48.47 -1.80 -40.93
N THR A 1507 -48.17 -2.26 -39.72
CA THR A 1507 -48.77 -3.48 -39.15
C THR A 1507 -50.23 -3.26 -38.77
N PRO A 1508 -51.07 -4.31 -38.71
CA PRO A 1508 -52.44 -4.18 -38.23
C PRO A 1508 -52.51 -3.62 -36.80
N LEU A 1509 -51.56 -3.99 -35.94
CA LEU A 1509 -51.47 -3.48 -34.56
C LEU A 1509 -51.16 -1.99 -34.53
N LEU A 1510 -50.22 -1.50 -35.35
CA LEU A 1510 -49.96 -0.05 -35.44
C LEU A 1510 -51.22 0.71 -35.82
N LYS A 1511 -51.97 0.25 -36.83
CA LYS A 1511 -53.24 0.89 -37.23
C LYS A 1511 -54.23 0.95 -36.08
N GLN A 1512 -54.38 -0.14 -35.34
CA GLN A 1512 -55.27 -0.22 -34.19
C GLN A 1512 -54.85 0.72 -33.05
N VAL A 1513 -53.56 0.87 -32.79
CA VAL A 1513 -53.06 1.80 -31.75
C VAL A 1513 -53.26 3.25 -32.17
N MET A 1514 -53.03 3.58 -33.45
CA MET A 1514 -53.27 4.93 -33.97
C MET A 1514 -54.74 5.38 -33.87
N ASP A 1515 -55.68 4.43 -33.85
CA ASP A 1515 -57.11 4.72 -33.68
C ASP A 1515 -57.51 4.96 -32.20
N VAL A 1516 -56.59 4.84 -31.24
CA VAL A 1516 -56.84 5.01 -29.79
C VAL A 1516 -55.99 6.15 -29.23
N GLU A 1517 -56.63 7.17 -28.68
CA GLU A 1517 -55.94 8.30 -28.04
C GLU A 1517 -55.23 7.89 -26.74
N GLY A 1518 -54.04 8.44 -26.49
CA GLY A 1518 -53.28 8.23 -25.25
C GLY A 1518 -52.28 7.06 -25.26
N TRP A 1519 -52.26 6.24 -26.31
CA TRP A 1519 -51.29 5.16 -26.47
C TRP A 1519 -50.18 5.52 -27.46
N GLU A 1520 -48.94 5.23 -27.08
CA GLU A 1520 -47.76 5.44 -27.95
C GLU A 1520 -47.26 4.10 -28.51
N PHE A 1521 -47.00 4.07 -29.83
CA PHE A 1521 -46.53 2.87 -30.52
C PHE A 1521 -45.00 2.88 -30.68
N ILE A 1522 -44.36 1.79 -30.25
CA ILE A 1522 -42.93 1.55 -30.36
C ILE A 1522 -42.70 0.45 -31.39
N SER A 1523 -42.12 0.84 -32.52
CA SER A 1523 -41.73 -0.08 -33.60
C SER A 1523 -40.66 -1.07 -33.14
N GLY A 1524 -40.73 -2.32 -33.61
CA GLY A 1524 -39.71 -3.35 -33.38
C GLY A 1524 -38.34 -2.98 -33.91
N LEU A 1525 -38.23 -1.94 -34.74
CA LEU A 1525 -36.95 -1.36 -35.14
C LEU A 1525 -36.18 -0.77 -33.96
N TYR A 1526 -36.84 -0.17 -32.96
CA TYR A 1526 -36.16 0.35 -31.75
C TYR A 1526 -35.62 -0.79 -30.88
N MET A 1527 -36.38 -1.88 -30.75
CA MET A 1527 -35.89 -3.08 -30.09
C MET A 1527 -34.69 -3.68 -30.84
N LEU A 1528 -34.72 -3.67 -32.19
CA LEU A 1528 -33.62 -4.14 -33.04
C LEU A 1528 -32.36 -3.29 -32.92
N THR A 1529 -32.48 -1.96 -32.85
CA THR A 1529 -31.33 -1.06 -32.71
C THR A 1529 -30.68 -1.24 -31.34
N GLU A 1530 -31.46 -1.20 -30.25
CA GLU A 1530 -30.93 -1.34 -28.89
C GLU A 1530 -30.26 -2.71 -28.63
N GLN A 1531 -30.86 -3.82 -29.08
CA GLN A 1531 -30.19 -5.13 -28.96
C GLN A 1531 -28.90 -5.19 -29.80
N GLY A 1532 -28.88 -4.49 -30.95
CA GLY A 1532 -27.77 -4.50 -31.89
C GLY A 1532 -26.60 -3.64 -31.43
N PHE A 1533 -26.87 -2.55 -30.71
CA PHE A 1533 -25.86 -1.75 -30.04
C PHE A 1533 -25.12 -2.56 -28.99
N GLU A 1534 -25.85 -3.37 -28.21
CA GLU A 1534 -25.24 -4.22 -27.21
C GLU A 1534 -24.43 -5.37 -27.84
N GLN A 1535 -24.94 -5.98 -28.91
CA GLN A 1535 -24.16 -6.96 -29.69
C GLN A 1535 -22.85 -6.37 -30.20
N PHE A 1536 -22.90 -5.16 -30.77
CA PHE A 1536 -21.71 -4.46 -31.24
C PHE A 1536 -20.69 -4.26 -30.12
N ARG A 1537 -21.14 -3.81 -28.93
CA ARG A 1537 -20.30 -3.62 -27.75
C ARG A 1537 -19.67 -4.94 -27.29
N LEU A 1538 -20.46 -6.01 -27.20
CA LEU A 1538 -20.00 -7.33 -26.75
C LEU A 1538 -18.94 -7.94 -27.67
N TRP A 1539 -19.04 -7.73 -28.99
CA TRP A 1539 -18.04 -8.29 -29.91
C TRP A 1539 -16.81 -7.42 -30.12
N THR A 1540 -16.97 -6.10 -30.13
CA THR A 1540 -15.85 -5.19 -30.45
C THR A 1540 -15.14 -4.65 -29.22
N GLY A 1541 -15.79 -4.69 -28.05
CA GLY A 1541 -15.36 -3.97 -26.84
C GLY A 1541 -15.54 -2.45 -26.93
N ILE A 1542 -16.12 -1.94 -28.03
CA ILE A 1542 -16.27 -0.50 -28.30
C ILE A 1542 -17.75 -0.12 -28.19
N PRO A 1543 -18.09 0.99 -27.50
CA PRO A 1543 -19.47 1.49 -27.48
C PRO A 1543 -19.99 1.83 -28.88
N ALA A 1544 -21.20 1.38 -29.19
CA ALA A 1544 -21.80 1.55 -30.51
C ALA A 1544 -22.13 3.04 -30.81
N PRO A 1545 -21.93 3.52 -32.06
CA PRO A 1545 -22.40 4.84 -32.49
C PRO A 1545 -23.92 4.81 -32.70
N LYS A 1546 -24.65 4.97 -31.60
CA LYS A 1546 -26.10 4.69 -31.53
C LYS A 1546 -26.91 5.55 -32.49
N GLU A 1547 -26.60 6.84 -32.60
CA GLU A 1547 -27.40 7.77 -33.40
C GLU A 1547 -27.32 7.42 -34.89
N VAL A 1548 -26.10 7.20 -35.39
CA VAL A 1548 -25.87 6.84 -36.80
C VAL A 1548 -26.45 5.47 -37.13
N GLY A 1549 -26.27 4.50 -36.23
CA GLY A 1549 -26.82 3.14 -36.40
C GLY A 1549 -28.35 3.13 -36.44
N GLU A 1550 -29.00 3.89 -35.57
CA GLU A 1550 -30.46 4.02 -35.52
C GLU A 1550 -31.01 4.68 -36.78
N LYS A 1551 -30.47 5.85 -37.19
CA LYS A 1551 -30.92 6.55 -38.40
C LYS A 1551 -30.87 5.64 -39.63
N ALA A 1552 -29.78 4.86 -39.77
CA ALA A 1552 -29.63 3.92 -40.88
C ALA A 1552 -30.68 2.79 -40.91
N VAL A 1553 -31.18 2.38 -39.74
CA VAL A 1553 -32.23 1.34 -39.65
C VAL A 1553 -33.63 1.93 -39.86
N LEU A 1554 -33.91 3.10 -39.27
CA LEU A 1554 -35.20 3.77 -39.35
C LEU A 1554 -35.47 4.42 -40.71
N GLY A 1555 -34.42 4.68 -41.51
CA GLY A 1555 -34.55 5.31 -42.83
C GLY A 1555 -34.69 6.84 -42.77
N ASN A 1556 -34.15 7.44 -41.70
CA ASN A 1556 -34.18 8.88 -41.43
C ASN A 1556 -32.93 9.61 -41.93
#